data_AF-A0A6N8I4K8-F1
#
_entry.id   AF-A0A6N8I4K8-F1
#
_cell.length_a   1.000
_cell.length_b   1.000
_cell.length_c   1.000
_cell.angle_alpha   90.00
_cell.angle_beta   90.00
_cell.angle_gamma   90.00
#
_symmetry.space_group_name_H-M   'P 1'
#
loop_
_entity.id
_entity.type
_entity.pdbx_description
1 polymer ?
#
loop_
_entity_poly.entity_id
_entity_poly.type
_entity_poly.pdbx_seq_one_letter_code
_entity_poly.pdbx_strand_id
1 'polypeptide(L)'
;MPQPEPSKTAPEPARPVDTQAAIDAALQEWNGDIQSKHAVVRYMKDHARDKGTAAWLKQEYGDDLPAFPVPGAGTDLSWQKVQRRIAQLIKEDRFFTEEEQDRFDNIDPIAIREALEQRGIVGGQVVDPEKLDNDPFIRQVMSDVERIAQEEQPSAPEQPDLSGQPVTREGDTITIGDGAATHEVDVTVTDEEWQRIQEAIPDTTPPARDPLAPAYQVGDTVYPGEKNGLPYDIVVERLHMEEPEPTPPAAENFHITDEHLGEGGPKQKFCANIMAIQLLKKCEEEHRPATPEEQKILSGYVGWGGLADAFDDSKASWATEYLELKTVLTPAEYEAARASTLNAHYTSPTVIRAIYEAVGNMGFTAGNILEPACGVGNFFGMLPEEMSGSRLYGVELDSISGRIAKQLYPKADITVAGFETTDRRDFYDLAIGNVPFGQYQVNDRAYNKLGFSIHNYFFAKALDQVRPGGVVAFVTSRYTMDAKSPEVRKYLAQRADLLGAIRLPNNAFRANAGTDVVSDIIFLQKRDRPIDIEPDWVHLGQNEDGFAINSYFVDHPEMILGRQTSESTQYGRQDFTVEPIEGLQLSDQLHDAVKSIRGTYQEAELPDLGDGEAIDTSLPADPNVKNYSYTVVDGEVYFRENSRMMRPDLNATAEARVKGMVALRDCVHQLIDLQMDEYTPDAAIREKQAELNRLYDSFSAKYGLINDRGNRLAFSDDSSYYLLCALEVLDEDGKLERKADMFTKRTIKPHKAVTTVDTASEALAVSIAEKARVDMEYMSQLTGKSTEEIATDLTGVIFKDPAYGSDPLSGWQTADEYLSGNVRQKLRAAQRAAERDSAFTVNVEALQAAQPKDLDASEIEVRLGATWIDKEYIRQFMYESFDTPRYLRGSIDVNYAAYTAEWRITGKTQIPYNNIAAYTTYGTDRANAYRILEDSLNLRDVRIYDTIEDPDGKERRVLNAKETTLAAQKQQAIREAFKDWIWRDPERRQALVRQYNEEMNSTRPREYDGSHIVFSGMNPEITLREHQKSAIAHVLYGGNTLLAHEVGAGKTFEMVAAAMESKRLGLCQKSIFVVPNHLTEQWASEFLRLYPSANILVTTKKDFETHRRKKFCARIATGDYDAIIIGHSQFERIPISKERQERLLQEQIWEITEGISEVEASGGEQFTVKQLERTKRGLEARLEKLQADHRKDDVITFEQLGVDRMFVDEAHSYKNLFLYTKMRNVAGLSTTDAQKSSDMFAKCRYLDEVTGSRGVVFATGTPVSNSMTELYVRP
;
A
#
# COMPACT_ATOMS: atom_id res chain seq x y z
N MET A 1 12.34 69.04 -44.07
CA MET A 1 11.95 70.36 -43.51
C MET A 1 11.91 70.23 -42.00
N PRO A 2 12.32 71.27 -41.28
CA PRO A 2 13.36 71.19 -40.25
C PRO A 2 12.80 71.19 -38.82
N GLN A 3 13.64 70.78 -37.85
CA GLN A 3 13.43 71.15 -36.45
C GLN A 3 13.42 72.67 -36.29
N PRO A 4 12.54 73.21 -35.43
CA PRO A 4 13.02 73.78 -34.17
C PRO A 4 12.07 73.54 -32.96
N GLU A 5 12.64 73.60 -31.76
CA GLU A 5 11.94 73.55 -30.47
C GLU A 5 10.85 74.63 -30.31
N PRO A 6 9.84 74.36 -29.47
CA PRO A 6 9.39 75.38 -28.52
C PRO A 6 9.13 74.86 -27.10
N SER A 7 9.32 75.78 -26.15
CA SER A 7 9.29 75.62 -24.70
C SER A 7 7.90 75.51 -24.06
N LYS A 8 7.84 74.66 -23.02
CA LYS A 8 7.01 74.70 -21.79
C LYS A 8 5.48 74.67 -21.92
N THR A 9 4.93 73.49 -21.63
CA THR A 9 3.53 73.27 -21.19
C THR A 9 3.46 72.32 -19.97
N ALA A 10 2.40 72.48 -19.20
CA ALA A 10 2.06 72.03 -17.84
C ALA A 10 2.28 70.54 -17.48
N PRO A 11 2.36 70.20 -16.17
CA PRO A 11 2.49 68.81 -15.72
C PRO A 11 1.18 68.02 -15.92
N GLU A 12 1.33 66.83 -16.51
CA GLU A 12 0.28 65.81 -16.68
C GLU A 12 -0.05 65.07 -15.37
N PRO A 13 -1.28 64.53 -15.24
CA PRO A 13 -1.78 63.90 -14.02
C PRO A 13 -1.19 62.49 -13.78
N ALA A 14 -0.95 62.16 -12.51
CA ALA A 14 -0.40 60.88 -12.06
C ALA A 14 -1.35 59.69 -12.36
N ARG A 15 -0.74 58.55 -12.73
CA ARG A 15 -1.42 57.25 -12.97
C ARG A 15 -2.06 56.70 -11.68
N PRO A 16 -3.18 55.95 -11.76
CA PRO A 16 -3.79 55.33 -10.58
C PRO A 16 -2.91 54.19 -10.03
N VAL A 17 -2.70 54.18 -8.72
CA VAL A 17 -1.97 53.15 -7.96
C VAL A 17 -2.79 51.86 -7.95
N ASP A 18 -2.15 50.71 -8.20
CA ASP A 18 -2.77 49.39 -8.06
C ASP A 18 -3.21 49.17 -6.61
N THR A 19 -4.53 49.13 -6.40
CA THR A 19 -5.16 49.10 -5.09
C THR A 19 -4.81 47.83 -4.30
N GLN A 20 -4.51 46.71 -4.98
CA GLN A 20 -4.17 45.44 -4.31
C GLN A 20 -2.72 45.42 -3.83
N ALA A 21 -1.80 45.99 -4.60
CA ALA A 21 -0.40 46.10 -4.21
C ALA A 21 -0.21 47.00 -2.98
N ALA A 22 -0.98 48.09 -2.89
CA ALA A 22 -1.00 48.96 -1.71
C ALA A 22 -1.54 48.24 -0.45
N ILE A 23 -2.54 47.38 -0.61
CA ILE A 23 -3.08 46.54 0.48
C ILE A 23 -2.03 45.54 0.97
N ASP A 24 -1.37 44.84 0.04
CA ASP A 24 -0.36 43.84 0.39
C ASP A 24 0.83 44.49 1.11
N ALA A 25 1.31 45.62 0.59
CA ALA A 25 2.39 46.39 1.21
C ALA A 25 2.03 46.85 2.63
N ALA A 26 0.81 47.37 2.85
CA ALA A 26 0.36 47.80 4.17
C ALA A 26 0.24 46.61 5.15
N LEU A 27 -0.20 45.45 4.69
CA LEU A 27 -0.30 44.24 5.51
C LEU A 27 1.07 43.62 5.80
N GLN A 28 2.01 43.69 4.86
CA GLN A 28 3.41 43.29 5.06
C GLN A 28 4.12 44.25 6.02
N GLU A 29 3.84 45.54 5.98
CA GLU A 29 4.35 46.50 6.97
C GLU A 29 3.69 46.28 8.35
N TRP A 30 2.42 45.84 8.36
CA TRP A 30 1.63 45.59 9.56
C TRP A 30 1.67 46.81 10.50
N ASN A 31 2.03 46.62 11.77
CA ASN A 31 2.26 47.71 12.73
C ASN A 31 3.77 48.03 12.90
N GLY A 32 4.64 47.50 12.04
CA GLY A 32 6.09 47.66 12.12
C GLY A 32 6.78 46.83 13.21
N ASP A 33 6.04 46.01 13.97
CA ASP A 33 6.61 45.11 14.97
C ASP A 33 6.68 43.66 14.46
N ILE A 34 7.91 43.18 14.30
CA ILE A 34 8.20 41.80 13.86
C ILE A 34 7.69 40.75 14.86
N GLN A 35 7.69 41.05 16.17
CA GLN A 35 7.16 40.13 17.18
C GLN A 35 5.64 40.01 17.06
N SER A 36 4.96 41.11 16.77
CA SER A 36 3.53 41.11 16.47
C SER A 36 3.24 40.32 15.18
N LYS A 37 4.04 40.48 14.12
CA LYS A 37 3.90 39.64 12.90
C LYS A 37 4.10 38.15 13.20
N HIS A 38 5.05 37.78 14.07
CA HIS A 38 5.22 36.40 14.51
C HIS A 38 4.01 35.88 15.30
N ALA A 39 3.46 36.70 16.22
CA ALA A 39 2.27 36.35 16.97
C ALA A 39 1.07 36.14 16.04
N VAL A 40 0.89 37.02 15.04
CA VAL A 40 -0.14 36.90 14.00
C VAL A 40 0.02 35.60 13.22
N VAL A 41 1.23 35.25 12.76
CA VAL A 41 1.46 33.99 12.01
C VAL A 41 1.17 32.75 12.87
N ARG A 42 1.62 32.74 14.14
CA ARG A 42 1.34 31.63 15.07
C ARG A 42 -0.15 31.49 15.34
N TYR A 43 -0.83 32.59 15.63
CA TYR A 43 -2.25 32.59 15.95
C TYR A 43 -3.12 32.19 14.74
N MET A 44 -2.81 32.75 13.56
CA MET A 44 -3.53 32.48 12.31
C MET A 44 -3.40 31.03 11.85
N LYS A 45 -2.32 30.32 12.21
CA LYS A 45 -2.13 28.91 11.85
C LYS A 45 -3.28 28.02 12.30
N ASP A 46 -3.79 28.27 13.51
CA ASP A 46 -4.84 27.45 14.12
C ASP A 46 -6.22 28.14 14.07
N HIS A 47 -6.27 29.48 13.96
CA HIS A 47 -7.50 30.26 14.12
C HIS A 47 -7.91 31.07 12.87
N ALA A 48 -7.29 30.87 11.69
CA ALA A 48 -7.54 31.70 10.50
C ALA A 48 -9.01 31.82 10.06
N ARG A 49 -9.90 30.89 10.44
CA ARG A 49 -11.32 30.89 10.05
C ARG A 49 -12.29 31.23 11.19
N ASP A 50 -11.78 31.46 12.39
CA ASP A 50 -12.65 31.66 13.55
C ASP A 50 -13.30 33.04 13.54
N LYS A 51 -14.51 33.11 14.10
CA LYS A 51 -15.30 34.34 14.16
C LYS A 51 -14.64 35.42 15.04
N GLY A 52 -13.81 35.03 16.01
CA GLY A 52 -13.10 35.94 16.92
C GLY A 52 -11.78 36.51 16.36
N THR A 53 -11.24 35.92 15.30
CA THR A 53 -9.89 36.22 14.80
C THR A 53 -9.75 37.65 14.29
N ALA A 54 -10.78 38.20 13.65
CA ALA A 54 -10.77 39.62 13.24
C ALA A 54 -10.67 40.58 14.45
N ALA A 55 -11.29 40.25 15.57
CA ALA A 55 -11.20 41.05 16.80
C ALA A 55 -9.83 40.89 17.47
N TRP A 56 -9.28 39.67 17.47
CA TRP A 56 -7.94 39.40 17.96
C TRP A 56 -6.86 40.11 17.13
N LEU A 57 -6.95 40.06 15.79
CA LEU A 57 -6.02 40.78 14.89
C LEU A 57 -6.07 42.28 15.11
N LYS A 58 -7.26 42.84 15.37
CA LYS A 58 -7.40 44.24 15.75
C LYS A 58 -6.67 44.54 17.05
N GLN A 59 -6.83 43.69 18.07
CA GLN A 59 -6.18 43.87 19.36
C GLN A 59 -4.65 43.74 19.26
N GLU A 60 -4.18 42.76 18.49
CA GLU A 60 -2.75 42.48 18.26
C GLU A 60 -2.07 43.59 17.45
N TYR A 61 -2.79 44.24 16.52
CA TYR A 61 -2.27 45.39 15.77
C TYR A 61 -1.93 46.57 16.70
N GLY A 62 -2.61 46.71 17.85
CA GLY A 62 -2.23 47.63 18.93
C GLY A 62 -2.87 49.02 18.86
N ASP A 63 -3.53 49.37 17.76
CA ASP A 63 -4.30 50.61 17.63
C ASP A 63 -5.79 50.25 17.54
N ASP A 64 -6.62 50.84 18.41
CA ASP A 64 -8.04 50.51 18.59
C ASP A 64 -8.94 50.95 17.42
N LEU A 65 -8.41 50.91 16.20
CA LEU A 65 -8.95 51.45 14.97
C LEU A 65 -10.20 50.69 14.50
N PRO A 66 -11.22 51.41 14.01
CA PRO A 66 -12.44 50.78 13.48
C PRO A 66 -12.18 49.96 12.20
N ALA A 67 -11.12 50.30 11.45
CA ALA A 67 -10.68 49.64 10.22
C ALA A 67 -9.16 49.78 10.05
N PHE A 68 -8.54 48.87 9.30
CA PHE A 68 -7.09 48.83 9.05
C PHE A 68 -6.70 49.85 7.97
N PRO A 69 -5.77 50.77 8.26
CA PRO A 69 -5.40 51.84 7.35
C PRO A 69 -4.57 51.29 6.18
N VAL A 70 -4.92 51.68 4.95
CA VAL A 70 -4.15 51.31 3.75
C VAL A 70 -3.72 52.58 3.00
N PRO A 71 -2.48 53.03 3.20
CA PRO A 71 -1.95 54.23 2.54
C PRO A 71 -2.06 54.12 1.02
N GLY A 72 -2.70 55.10 0.38
CA GLY A 72 -2.80 55.18 -1.09
C GLY A 72 -3.92 54.37 -1.75
N ALA A 73 -4.68 53.54 -1.02
CA ALA A 73 -5.77 52.73 -1.58
C ALA A 73 -7.15 53.42 -1.57
N GLY A 74 -7.28 54.62 -1.00
CA GLY A 74 -8.51 55.42 -1.00
C GLY A 74 -9.62 54.97 -0.04
N THR A 75 -9.51 53.77 0.56
CA THR A 75 -10.44 53.24 1.59
C THR A 75 -9.74 52.29 2.55
N ASP A 76 -10.03 52.40 3.85
CA ASP A 76 -9.53 51.47 4.89
C ASP A 76 -10.20 50.09 4.80
N LEU A 77 -9.50 49.05 5.23
CA LEU A 77 -9.96 47.66 5.19
C LEU A 77 -10.70 47.27 6.47
N SER A 78 -11.84 46.59 6.35
CA SER A 78 -12.46 45.95 7.53
C SER A 78 -11.58 44.82 8.06
N TRP A 79 -11.56 44.62 9.38
CA TRP A 79 -10.77 43.57 10.03
C TRP A 79 -11.09 42.14 9.53
N GLN A 80 -12.31 41.89 9.04
CA GLN A 80 -12.65 40.63 8.38
C GLN A 80 -11.96 40.44 7.02
N LYS A 81 -11.73 41.53 6.26
CA LYS A 81 -10.97 41.48 5.01
C LYS A 81 -9.47 41.35 5.29
N VAL A 82 -8.98 42.00 6.33
CA VAL A 82 -7.60 41.85 6.84
C VAL A 82 -7.31 40.39 7.19
N GLN A 83 -8.17 39.75 8.00
CA GLN A 83 -8.07 38.33 8.34
C GLN A 83 -7.92 37.45 7.09
N ARG A 84 -8.81 37.63 6.10
CA ARG A 84 -8.77 36.83 4.86
C ARG A 84 -7.49 37.06 4.06
N ARG A 85 -7.01 38.31 3.99
CA ARG A 85 -5.84 38.65 3.18
C ARG A 85 -4.54 38.21 3.86
N ILE A 86 -4.41 38.36 5.17
CA ILE A 86 -3.27 37.83 5.94
C ILE A 86 -3.21 36.30 5.83
N ALA A 87 -4.34 35.60 5.95
CA ALA A 87 -4.37 34.15 5.75
C ALA A 87 -3.85 33.74 4.37
N GLN A 88 -4.12 34.55 3.34
CA GLN A 88 -3.64 34.33 1.99
C GLN A 88 -2.13 34.64 1.85
N LEU A 89 -1.67 35.77 2.38
CA LEU A 89 -0.25 36.15 2.35
C LEU A 89 0.63 35.15 3.13
N ILE A 90 0.16 34.63 4.26
CA ILE A 90 0.85 33.56 5.00
C ILE A 90 0.91 32.27 4.18
N LYS A 91 -0.20 31.88 3.52
CA LYS A 91 -0.22 30.70 2.65
C LYS A 91 0.72 30.83 1.44
N GLU A 92 0.91 32.05 0.94
CA GLU A 92 1.80 32.38 -0.17
C GLU A 92 3.24 32.67 0.28
N ASP A 93 3.55 32.60 1.58
CA ASP A 93 4.83 32.96 2.20
C ASP A 93 5.31 34.39 1.88
N ARG A 94 4.33 35.30 1.77
CA ARG A 94 4.51 36.71 1.39
C ARG A 94 4.07 37.68 2.48
N PHE A 95 3.86 37.22 3.71
CA PHE A 95 3.50 38.11 4.83
C PHE A 95 4.73 38.83 5.43
N PHE A 96 5.90 38.20 5.38
CA PHE A 96 7.18 38.86 5.65
C PHE A 96 7.71 39.53 4.39
N THR A 97 8.51 40.57 4.57
CA THR A 97 9.31 41.18 3.50
C THR A 97 10.59 40.35 3.26
N GLU A 98 11.20 40.47 2.08
CA GLU A 98 12.45 39.76 1.75
C GLU A 98 13.57 40.07 2.75
N GLU A 99 13.71 41.34 3.17
CA GLU A 99 14.70 41.75 4.18
C GLU A 99 14.44 41.16 5.58
N GLU A 100 13.17 40.92 5.94
CA GLU A 100 12.83 40.22 7.18
C GLU A 100 13.14 38.72 7.05
N GLN A 101 12.86 38.11 5.89
CA GLN A 101 13.19 36.71 5.58
C GLN A 101 14.71 36.45 5.64
N ASP A 102 15.53 37.34 5.10
CA ASP A 102 16.99 37.23 5.11
C ASP A 102 17.61 37.37 6.52
N ARG A 103 16.89 37.98 7.48
CA ARG A 103 17.34 38.06 8.88
C ARG A 103 17.10 36.78 9.68
N PHE A 104 16.36 35.81 9.16
CA PHE A 104 16.16 34.53 9.85
C PHE A 104 17.35 33.57 9.71
N ASP A 105 18.25 33.79 8.73
CA ASP A 105 19.35 32.88 8.40
C ASP A 105 20.69 33.23 9.08
N ASN A 106 20.77 34.30 9.87
CA ASN A 106 21.98 34.67 10.61
C ASN A 106 21.84 34.41 12.12
N ILE A 107 21.96 33.13 12.51
CA ILE A 107 22.28 32.78 13.89
C ILE A 107 23.80 32.84 14.03
N ASP A 108 24.33 33.91 14.66
CA ASP A 108 25.74 33.98 15.03
C ASP A 108 26.01 33.02 16.22
N PRO A 109 26.74 31.91 16.01
CA PRO A 109 27.02 30.94 17.07
C PRO A 109 27.85 31.55 18.21
N ILE A 110 28.61 32.61 17.93
CA ILE A 110 29.42 33.32 18.91
C ILE A 110 28.52 34.12 19.86
N ALA A 111 27.52 34.82 19.33
CA ALA A 111 26.55 35.56 20.14
C ALA A 111 25.70 34.63 21.01
N ILE A 112 25.32 33.45 20.51
CA ILE A 112 24.62 32.43 21.31
C ILE A 112 25.52 31.90 22.42
N ARG A 113 26.80 31.63 22.13
CA ARG A 113 27.75 31.14 23.12
C ARG A 113 27.96 32.18 24.22
N GLU A 114 28.17 33.46 23.87
CA GLU A 114 28.30 34.55 24.85
C GLU A 114 27.02 34.72 25.70
N ALA A 115 25.83 34.60 25.09
CA ALA A 115 24.56 34.69 25.81
C ALA A 115 24.33 33.51 26.78
N LEU A 116 24.73 32.29 26.38
CA LEU A 116 24.66 31.11 27.24
C LEU A 116 25.67 31.18 28.38
N GLU A 117 26.89 31.67 28.13
CA GLU A 117 27.89 31.89 29.18
C GLU A 117 27.43 32.94 30.21
N GLN A 118 26.75 34.01 29.76
CA GLN A 118 26.13 34.99 30.66
C GLN A 118 25.01 34.41 31.53
N ARG A 119 24.31 33.37 31.05
CA ARG A 119 23.25 32.63 31.77
C ARG A 119 23.77 31.44 32.58
N GLY A 120 25.10 31.31 32.72
CA GLY A 120 25.71 30.26 33.52
C GLY A 120 25.80 28.91 32.82
N ILE A 121 25.70 28.87 31.49
CA ILE A 121 25.78 27.66 30.66
C ILE A 121 27.02 27.75 29.76
N VAL A 122 28.05 26.94 30.07
CA VAL A 122 29.29 26.86 29.28
C VAL A 122 29.41 25.44 28.74
N GLY A 123 29.59 25.27 27.42
CA GLY A 123 29.77 23.95 26.82
C GLY A 123 28.59 23.00 27.01
N GLY A 124 27.37 23.54 27.14
CA GLY A 124 26.15 22.75 27.36
C GLY A 124 25.93 22.27 28.79
N GLN A 125 26.76 22.69 29.75
CA GLN A 125 26.58 22.38 31.17
C GLN A 125 26.28 23.64 31.97
N VAL A 126 25.32 23.54 32.90
CA VAL A 126 25.01 24.60 33.87
C VAL A 126 26.15 24.63 34.88
N VAL A 127 27.03 25.62 34.74
CA VAL A 127 28.16 25.85 35.63
C VAL A 127 27.85 26.87 36.72
N ASP A 128 26.80 27.67 36.56
CA ASP A 128 26.36 28.67 37.55
C ASP A 128 24.82 28.68 37.69
N PRO A 129 24.25 27.78 38.54
CA PRO A 129 22.80 27.60 38.69
C PRO A 129 22.07 28.86 39.18
N GLU A 130 22.72 29.70 39.99
CA GLU A 130 22.10 30.92 40.51
C GLU A 130 21.85 31.98 39.43
N LYS A 131 22.65 32.01 38.36
CA LYS A 131 22.40 32.89 37.20
C LYS A 131 21.22 32.42 36.36
N LEU A 132 21.02 31.10 36.28
CA LEU A 132 19.93 30.50 35.52
C LEU A 132 18.58 30.71 36.22
N ASP A 133 18.53 30.55 37.54
CA ASP A 133 17.31 30.73 38.36
C ASP A 133 16.88 32.21 38.53
N ASN A 134 17.79 33.14 38.27
CA ASN A 134 17.51 34.57 38.25
C ASN A 134 17.18 35.09 36.83
N ASP A 135 17.11 34.23 35.82
CA ASP A 135 16.73 34.62 34.46
C ASP A 135 15.24 35.05 34.42
N PRO A 136 14.94 36.28 33.95
CA PRO A 136 13.58 36.82 33.93
C PRO A 136 12.58 35.98 33.13
N PHE A 137 13.04 35.30 32.07
CA PHE A 137 12.19 34.47 31.22
C PHE A 137 11.79 33.16 31.93
N ILE A 138 12.72 32.53 32.65
CA ILE A 138 12.45 31.31 33.41
C ILE A 138 11.40 31.55 34.51
N ARG A 139 11.45 32.71 35.19
CA ARG A 139 10.43 33.09 36.18
C ARG A 139 9.06 33.33 35.56
N GLN A 140 9.01 33.94 34.38
CA GLN A 140 7.77 34.18 33.64
C GLN A 140 7.09 32.86 33.22
N VAL A 141 7.88 31.91 32.71
CA VAL A 141 7.38 30.60 32.26
C VAL A 141 6.77 29.81 33.43
N MET A 142 7.42 29.82 34.60
CA MET A 142 6.88 29.14 35.78
C MET A 142 5.55 29.74 36.26
N SER A 143 5.40 31.06 36.14
CA SER A 143 4.15 31.76 36.47
C SER A 143 3.01 31.44 35.48
N ASP A 144 3.31 31.23 34.20
CA ASP A 144 2.28 30.95 33.18
C ASP A 144 1.77 29.51 33.26
N VAL A 145 2.63 28.56 33.65
CA VAL A 145 2.27 27.15 33.86
C VAL A 145 1.27 26.99 35.01
N GLU A 146 1.41 27.78 36.09
CA GLU A 146 0.47 27.75 37.22
C GLU A 146 -0.94 28.26 36.84
N ARG A 147 -1.04 29.13 35.82
CA ARG A 147 -2.30 29.74 35.40
C ARG A 147 -3.14 28.84 34.49
N ILE A 148 -2.50 28.04 33.65
CA ILE A 148 -3.18 27.15 32.67
C ILE A 148 -3.81 25.93 33.37
N ALA A 149 -3.34 25.56 34.55
CA ALA A 149 -3.81 24.40 35.29
C ALA A 149 -5.23 24.54 35.91
N GLN A 150 -5.96 25.64 35.70
CA GLN A 150 -7.22 25.92 36.40
C GLN A 150 -8.54 25.78 35.58
N GLU A 151 -8.54 25.43 34.29
CA GLU A 151 -9.78 25.40 33.47
C GLU A 151 -9.83 24.12 32.58
N GLU A 152 -10.56 23.03 32.89
CA GLU A 152 -11.87 22.63 32.28
C GLU A 152 -12.05 21.08 32.31
N GLN A 153 -13.28 20.53 32.31
CA GLN A 153 -13.73 19.23 31.69
C GLN A 153 -15.23 18.85 31.93
N PRO A 154 -16.16 18.59 30.97
CA PRO A 154 -17.59 18.13 31.22
C PRO A 154 -18.05 16.66 31.21
N SER A 155 -19.33 16.45 31.62
CA SER A 155 -20.06 15.25 32.15
C SER A 155 -20.83 14.41 31.11
N ALA A 156 -21.31 13.22 31.51
CA ALA A 156 -22.26 12.36 30.78
C ALA A 156 -23.15 11.53 31.75
N PRO A 157 -24.40 11.14 31.38
CA PRO A 157 -25.28 10.27 32.18
C PRO A 157 -25.47 8.82 31.64
N GLU A 158 -26.19 8.02 32.45
CA GLU A 158 -26.33 6.54 32.54
C GLU A 158 -27.22 5.79 31.51
N GLN A 159 -27.17 4.44 31.57
CA GLN A 159 -28.00 3.44 30.87
C GLN A 159 -28.75 2.48 31.82
N PRO A 160 -29.80 1.76 31.36
CA PRO A 160 -30.67 0.93 32.21
C PRO A 160 -30.41 -0.60 32.19
N ASP A 161 -31.07 -1.24 33.15
CA ASP A 161 -31.07 -2.62 33.67
C ASP A 161 -31.73 -3.70 32.76
N LEU A 162 -31.21 -4.93 32.80
CA LEU A 162 -31.68 -6.11 32.04
C LEU A 162 -31.82 -7.37 32.91
N SER A 163 -32.46 -7.22 34.07
CA SER A 163 -32.81 -8.24 35.05
C SER A 163 -33.78 -9.37 34.58
N GLY A 164 -33.74 -9.82 33.32
CA GLY A 164 -34.78 -10.72 32.78
C GLY A 164 -34.40 -11.76 31.72
N GLN A 165 -33.12 -12.05 31.45
CA GLN A 165 -32.75 -13.01 30.39
C GLN A 165 -32.30 -14.37 30.96
N PRO A 166 -32.78 -15.50 30.38
CA PRO A 166 -32.60 -16.83 30.95
C PRO A 166 -31.19 -17.37 30.79
N VAL A 167 -30.74 -18.07 31.83
CA VAL A 167 -29.40 -18.65 32.00
C VAL A 167 -29.51 -20.18 31.94
N THR A 168 -28.82 -20.84 31.00
CA THR A 168 -28.78 -22.30 30.87
C THR A 168 -27.35 -22.82 30.91
N ARG A 169 -27.13 -23.89 31.68
CA ARG A 169 -25.82 -24.52 31.88
C ARG A 169 -25.83 -25.94 31.34
N GLU A 170 -24.88 -26.27 30.47
CA GLU A 170 -24.60 -27.66 30.06
C GLU A 170 -23.10 -27.93 30.22
N GLY A 171 -22.76 -28.88 31.09
CA GLY A 171 -21.37 -29.15 31.51
C GLY A 171 -20.77 -28.03 32.37
N ASP A 172 -19.52 -27.67 32.11
CA ASP A 172 -18.82 -26.55 32.76
C ASP A 172 -19.11 -25.19 32.08
N THR A 173 -20.05 -25.16 31.14
CA THR A 173 -20.43 -23.99 30.36
C THR A 173 -21.78 -23.44 30.84
N ILE A 174 -21.83 -22.17 31.26
CA ILE A 174 -23.06 -21.41 31.53
C ILE A 174 -23.29 -20.42 30.39
N THR A 175 -24.48 -20.44 29.80
CA THR A 175 -24.92 -19.59 28.68
C THR A 175 -26.10 -18.72 29.12
N ILE A 176 -26.12 -17.44 28.77
CA ILE A 176 -27.30 -16.56 28.95
C ILE A 176 -27.73 -16.11 27.56
N GLY A 177 -28.86 -16.63 27.07
CA GLY A 177 -29.29 -16.49 25.67
C GLY A 177 -28.70 -17.56 24.73
N ASP A 178 -29.22 -17.66 23.52
CA ASP A 178 -29.32 -18.94 22.81
C ASP A 178 -28.33 -19.05 21.61
N GLY A 179 -27.06 -19.49 21.79
CA GLY A 179 -26.12 -19.83 20.66
C GLY A 179 -24.61 -20.05 21.01
N ALA A 180 -23.85 -20.85 20.22
CA ALA A 180 -22.54 -21.49 20.59
C ALA A 180 -21.27 -21.07 19.78
N ALA A 181 -20.06 -21.36 20.33
CA ALA A 181 -18.71 -20.80 20.04
C ALA A 181 -17.69 -21.73 19.31
N THR A 182 -16.54 -21.18 18.82
CA THR A 182 -15.49 -21.86 18.01
C THR A 182 -14.03 -21.54 18.44
N HIS A 183 -13.35 -22.42 19.21
CA HIS A 183 -11.89 -22.80 19.22
C HIS A 183 -11.55 -23.70 20.44
N GLU A 184 -10.56 -24.62 20.31
CA GLU A 184 -10.08 -25.56 21.37
C GLU A 184 -8.52 -25.66 21.50
N VAL A 185 -8.05 -26.07 22.69
CA VAL A 185 -6.64 -26.16 23.17
C VAL A 185 -6.42 -27.48 23.96
N ASP A 186 -5.21 -28.06 23.92
CA ASP A 186 -4.84 -29.33 24.59
C ASP A 186 -4.45 -29.23 26.09
N VAL A 187 -4.85 -30.24 26.88
CA VAL A 187 -4.65 -30.39 28.34
C VAL A 187 -4.21 -31.83 28.70
N THR A 188 -3.41 -32.00 29.76
CA THR A 188 -2.85 -33.29 30.26
C THR A 188 -3.79 -34.08 31.18
N VAL A 189 -3.81 -35.42 31.05
CA VAL A 189 -4.83 -36.34 31.62
C VAL A 189 -4.21 -37.46 32.49
N THR A 190 -4.94 -38.00 33.47
CA THR A 190 -4.49 -39.10 34.37
C THR A 190 -4.90 -40.52 33.90
N ASP A 191 -4.27 -41.60 34.41
CA ASP A 191 -4.44 -42.97 33.88
C ASP A 191 -5.87 -43.56 34.03
N GLU A 192 -6.62 -43.19 35.08
CA GLU A 192 -8.04 -43.59 35.21
C GLU A 192 -8.95 -42.79 34.27
N GLU A 193 -8.58 -41.56 33.92
CA GLU A 193 -9.24 -40.76 32.89
C GLU A 193 -8.91 -41.28 31.48
N TRP A 194 -7.69 -41.78 31.25
CA TRP A 194 -7.31 -42.45 30.00
C TRP A 194 -8.09 -43.74 29.75
N GLN A 195 -8.39 -44.53 30.78
CA GLN A 195 -9.22 -45.73 30.63
C GLN A 195 -10.70 -45.42 30.32
N ARG A 196 -11.27 -44.37 30.89
CA ARG A 196 -12.64 -43.94 30.53
C ARG A 196 -12.72 -43.32 29.13
N ILE A 197 -11.63 -42.69 28.68
CA ILE A 197 -11.50 -42.22 27.29
C ILE A 197 -11.48 -43.42 26.32
N GLN A 198 -10.81 -44.53 26.66
CA GLN A 198 -10.78 -45.75 25.83
C GLN A 198 -12.13 -46.48 25.73
N GLU A 199 -12.94 -46.51 26.80
CA GLU A 199 -14.25 -47.19 26.78
C GLU A 199 -15.36 -46.38 26.09
N ALA A 200 -15.14 -45.07 25.84
CA ALA A 200 -16.10 -44.16 25.22
C ALA A 200 -15.93 -43.98 23.70
N ILE A 201 -15.03 -44.72 23.05
CA ILE A 201 -14.88 -44.72 21.57
C ILE A 201 -15.79 -45.82 20.97
N PRO A 202 -16.87 -45.49 20.24
CA PRO A 202 -17.57 -46.47 19.41
C PRO A 202 -16.80 -46.72 18.12
N ASP A 203 -16.73 -48.00 17.80
CA ASP A 203 -16.07 -48.64 16.66
C ASP A 203 -16.47 -48.04 15.29
N THR A 204 -15.55 -47.33 14.64
CA THR A 204 -15.54 -47.20 13.16
C THR A 204 -14.16 -47.57 12.65
N THR A 205 -13.85 -48.85 12.78
CA THR A 205 -12.77 -49.50 12.04
C THR A 205 -13.16 -49.56 10.55
N PRO A 206 -12.32 -49.07 9.60
CA PRO A 206 -12.43 -49.38 8.18
C PRO A 206 -12.31 -50.90 7.97
N PRO A 207 -12.79 -51.49 6.87
CA PRO A 207 -12.69 -52.93 6.67
C PRO A 207 -11.22 -53.40 6.74
N ALA A 208 -10.98 -54.40 7.59
CA ALA A 208 -9.70 -55.08 7.74
C ALA A 208 -9.21 -55.59 6.38
N ARG A 209 -8.00 -55.17 6.02
CA ARG A 209 -7.22 -55.76 4.94
C ARG A 209 -6.77 -57.15 5.41
N ASP A 210 -6.99 -58.16 4.58
CA ASP A 210 -6.62 -59.56 4.84
C ASP A 210 -5.12 -59.69 5.20
N PRO A 211 -4.75 -60.26 6.36
CA PRO A 211 -3.36 -60.48 6.77
C PRO A 211 -2.64 -61.59 5.97
N LEU A 212 -3.30 -62.19 4.98
CA LEU A 212 -2.67 -63.02 3.94
C LEU A 212 -2.52 -62.29 2.59
N ALA A 213 -2.86 -61.00 2.51
CA ALA A 213 -2.63 -60.21 1.30
C ALA A 213 -1.14 -59.79 1.23
N PRO A 214 -0.43 -60.06 0.12
CA PRO A 214 0.97 -59.70 -0.01
C PRO A 214 1.13 -58.17 0.05
N ALA A 215 2.27 -57.72 0.60
CA ALA A 215 2.58 -56.30 0.84
C ALA A 215 2.79 -55.45 -0.44
N TYR A 216 2.36 -55.93 -1.60
CA TYR A 216 2.59 -55.32 -2.92
C TYR A 216 1.31 -55.43 -3.76
N GLN A 217 0.99 -54.41 -4.56
CA GLN A 217 -0.17 -54.45 -5.42
C GLN A 217 0.11 -55.33 -6.66
N VAL A 218 -0.94 -55.91 -7.25
CA VAL A 218 -0.80 -56.75 -8.45
C VAL A 218 -0.28 -55.88 -9.61
N GLY A 219 1.01 -56.03 -9.92
CA GLY A 219 1.71 -55.25 -10.93
C GLY A 219 3.11 -54.77 -10.51
N ASP A 220 3.43 -54.83 -9.21
CA ASP A 220 4.72 -54.36 -8.69
C ASP A 220 5.80 -55.42 -8.81
N THR A 221 6.99 -55.05 -9.31
CA THR A 221 8.16 -55.93 -9.32
C THR A 221 9.04 -55.59 -8.13
N VAL A 222 9.23 -56.57 -7.24
CA VAL A 222 9.95 -56.39 -5.97
C VAL A 222 11.19 -57.27 -5.93
N TYR A 223 12.31 -56.66 -5.55
CA TYR A 223 13.59 -57.35 -5.33
C TYR A 223 13.87 -57.45 -3.83
N PRO A 224 13.86 -58.65 -3.24
CA PRO A 224 14.09 -58.82 -1.80
C PRO A 224 15.52 -58.48 -1.38
N GLY A 225 15.68 -57.63 -0.36
CA GLY A 225 16.97 -57.14 0.14
C GLY A 225 17.87 -58.25 0.69
N GLU A 226 17.29 -59.27 1.34
CA GLU A 226 18.01 -60.42 1.88
C GLU A 226 18.73 -61.26 0.82
N LYS A 227 18.25 -61.26 -0.43
CA LYS A 227 18.90 -62.00 -1.54
C LYS A 227 19.95 -61.20 -2.29
N ASN A 228 19.96 -59.87 -2.11
CA ASN A 228 20.82 -58.94 -2.85
C ASN A 228 21.79 -58.15 -1.93
N GLY A 229 21.82 -58.43 -0.63
CA GLY A 229 22.76 -57.84 0.32
C GLY A 229 22.41 -56.43 0.79
N LEU A 230 21.13 -56.06 0.77
CA LEU A 230 20.64 -54.74 1.14
C LEU A 230 19.74 -54.81 2.39
N PRO A 231 19.76 -53.79 3.26
CA PRO A 231 19.00 -53.80 4.51
C PRO A 231 17.50 -53.54 4.35
N TYR A 232 17.01 -53.40 3.11
CA TYR A 232 15.60 -53.21 2.77
C TYR A 232 15.29 -53.76 1.36
N ASP A 233 14.04 -54.12 1.12
CA ASP A 233 13.54 -54.54 -0.19
C ASP A 233 13.49 -53.33 -1.14
N ILE A 234 13.89 -53.52 -2.40
CA ILE A 234 13.74 -52.49 -3.43
C ILE A 234 12.43 -52.76 -4.18
N VAL A 235 11.50 -51.82 -4.07
CA VAL A 235 10.24 -51.78 -4.80
C VAL A 235 10.40 -50.81 -5.96
N VAL A 236 10.26 -51.31 -7.20
CA VAL A 236 10.29 -50.46 -8.39
C VAL A 236 8.84 -50.13 -8.75
N GLU A 237 8.37 -48.97 -8.29
CA GLU A 237 7.15 -48.35 -8.81
C GLU A 237 7.46 -47.85 -10.23
N ARG A 238 6.66 -48.33 -11.19
CA ARG A 238 6.76 -48.16 -12.65
C ARG A 238 7.84 -47.19 -13.18
N LEU A 239 8.74 -47.76 -13.97
CA LEU A 239 9.55 -47.05 -14.97
C LEU A 239 8.65 -46.18 -15.87
N HIS A 240 8.78 -44.86 -15.79
CA HIS A 240 8.45 -44.00 -16.93
C HIS A 240 9.53 -44.21 -17.98
N MET A 241 9.32 -45.20 -18.84
CA MET A 241 9.88 -45.12 -20.18
C MET A 241 9.07 -44.06 -20.92
N GLU A 242 9.75 -43.08 -21.52
CA GLU A 242 9.18 -42.21 -22.53
C GLU A 242 8.65 -43.07 -23.69
N GLU A 243 7.39 -43.52 -23.56
CA GLU A 243 6.54 -43.60 -24.74
C GLU A 243 6.24 -42.15 -25.14
N PRO A 244 6.37 -41.80 -26.43
CA PRO A 244 6.03 -40.46 -26.87
C PRO A 244 4.59 -40.18 -26.44
N GLU A 245 4.40 -39.16 -25.61
CA GLU A 245 3.06 -38.71 -25.23
C GLU A 245 2.21 -38.61 -26.50
N PRO A 246 0.98 -39.15 -26.51
CA PRO A 246 0.04 -38.68 -27.51
C PRO A 246 -0.04 -37.17 -27.30
N THR A 247 0.43 -36.42 -28.29
CA THR A 247 0.39 -34.95 -28.32
C THR A 247 -0.91 -34.51 -27.65
N PRO A 248 -0.88 -33.74 -26.54
CA PRO A 248 -2.09 -33.28 -25.91
C PRO A 248 -2.95 -32.63 -27.01
N PRO A 249 -4.24 -32.99 -27.11
CA PRO A 249 -5.10 -32.42 -28.13
C PRO A 249 -4.98 -30.89 -28.06
N ALA A 250 -4.83 -30.25 -29.21
CA ALA A 250 -4.72 -28.80 -29.26
C ALA A 250 -5.89 -28.19 -28.50
N ALA A 251 -5.62 -27.26 -27.58
CA ALA A 251 -6.67 -26.60 -26.82
C ALA A 251 -7.62 -25.88 -27.80
N GLU A 252 -8.85 -26.36 -27.89
CA GLU A 252 -9.89 -25.86 -28.79
C GLU A 252 -11.00 -25.17 -27.99
N ASN A 253 -11.59 -24.14 -28.60
CA ASN A 253 -12.76 -23.47 -28.05
C ASN A 253 -13.95 -24.42 -28.11
N PHE A 254 -14.71 -24.51 -27.03
CA PHE A 254 -15.92 -25.32 -26.94
C PHE A 254 -17.00 -24.79 -27.90
N HIS A 255 -17.73 -25.68 -28.55
CA HIS A 255 -18.88 -25.30 -29.37
C HIS A 255 -20.16 -25.91 -28.78
N ILE A 256 -21.12 -25.05 -28.44
CA ILE A 256 -22.41 -25.45 -27.88
C ILE A 256 -23.25 -26.06 -29.01
N THR A 257 -23.65 -27.32 -28.82
CA THR A 257 -24.50 -28.06 -29.77
C THR A 257 -25.86 -28.43 -29.18
N ASP A 258 -26.03 -28.28 -27.86
CA ASP A 258 -27.28 -28.53 -27.16
C ASP A 258 -28.17 -27.28 -27.15
N GLU A 259 -29.35 -27.38 -27.75
CA GLU A 259 -30.34 -26.30 -27.80
C GLU A 259 -31.10 -26.10 -26.49
N HIS A 260 -31.08 -27.10 -25.61
CA HIS A 260 -31.76 -27.11 -24.31
C HIS A 260 -30.77 -26.86 -23.15
N LEU A 261 -29.60 -26.29 -23.45
CA LEU A 261 -28.56 -26.01 -22.47
C LEU A 261 -29.09 -25.14 -21.33
N GLY A 262 -29.04 -25.69 -20.11
CA GLY A 262 -29.51 -25.04 -18.89
C GLY A 262 -31.00 -25.21 -18.57
N GLU A 263 -31.73 -26.05 -19.30
CA GLU A 263 -33.04 -26.54 -18.90
C GLU A 263 -32.94 -27.59 -17.78
N GLY A 264 -33.94 -27.63 -16.89
CA GLY A 264 -33.99 -28.60 -15.80
C GLY A 264 -34.61 -28.06 -14.52
N GLY A 265 -34.91 -28.96 -13.57
CA GLY A 265 -35.40 -28.56 -12.24
C GLY A 265 -34.31 -27.92 -11.38
N PRO A 266 -34.65 -27.15 -10.33
CA PRO A 266 -33.68 -26.48 -9.46
C PRO A 266 -32.56 -27.38 -8.92
N LYS A 267 -32.88 -28.61 -8.49
CA LYS A 267 -31.88 -29.56 -8.00
C LYS A 267 -30.95 -30.13 -9.09
N GLN A 268 -31.43 -30.24 -10.33
CA GLN A 268 -30.59 -30.67 -11.45
C GLN A 268 -29.58 -29.58 -11.81
N LYS A 269 -30.01 -28.32 -11.82
CA LYS A 269 -29.14 -27.16 -12.03
C LYS A 269 -28.09 -27.02 -10.93
N PHE A 270 -28.50 -27.22 -9.68
CA PHE A 270 -27.58 -27.25 -8.54
C PHE A 270 -26.48 -28.30 -8.71
N CYS A 271 -26.85 -29.54 -9.03
CA CYS A 271 -25.90 -30.63 -9.23
C CYS A 271 -24.92 -30.33 -10.39
N ALA A 272 -25.42 -29.81 -11.51
CA ALA A 272 -24.58 -29.41 -12.65
C ALA A 272 -23.57 -28.31 -12.27
N ASN A 273 -24.00 -27.31 -11.49
CA ASN A 273 -23.10 -26.26 -11.01
C ASN A 273 -21.99 -26.81 -10.10
N ILE A 274 -22.33 -27.69 -9.15
CA ILE A 274 -21.33 -28.29 -8.25
C ILE A 274 -20.32 -29.15 -9.02
N MET A 275 -20.79 -29.97 -9.96
CA MET A 275 -19.91 -30.78 -10.81
C MET A 275 -18.94 -29.92 -11.62
N ALA A 276 -19.42 -28.81 -12.20
CA ALA A 276 -18.58 -27.89 -12.95
C ALA A 276 -17.54 -27.18 -12.06
N ILE A 277 -17.90 -26.78 -10.84
CA ILE A 277 -16.97 -26.13 -9.90
C ILE A 277 -15.90 -27.11 -9.41
N GLN A 278 -16.29 -28.33 -9.06
CA GLN A 278 -15.34 -29.37 -8.64
C GLN A 278 -14.36 -29.70 -9.77
N LEU A 279 -14.87 -29.82 -11.00
CA LEU A 279 -14.05 -30.08 -12.17
C LEU A 279 -13.11 -28.91 -12.50
N LEU A 280 -13.59 -27.67 -12.40
CA LEU A 280 -12.75 -26.48 -12.54
C LEU A 280 -11.57 -26.53 -11.56
N LYS A 281 -11.85 -26.74 -10.27
CA LYS A 281 -10.81 -26.81 -9.22
C LYS A 281 -9.81 -27.93 -9.50
N LYS A 282 -10.28 -29.09 -9.99
CA LYS A 282 -9.42 -30.19 -10.41
C LYS A 282 -8.50 -29.80 -11.58
N CYS A 283 -9.03 -29.17 -12.64
CA CYS A 283 -8.21 -28.72 -13.76
C CYS A 283 -7.18 -27.66 -13.34
N GLU A 284 -7.54 -26.78 -12.41
CA GLU A 284 -6.64 -25.76 -11.84
C GLU A 284 -5.51 -26.37 -10.99
N GLU A 285 -5.83 -27.36 -10.15
CA GLU A 285 -4.87 -28.11 -9.33
C GLU A 285 -3.91 -28.94 -10.20
N GLU A 286 -4.42 -29.57 -11.26
CA GLU A 286 -3.63 -30.34 -12.23
C GLU A 286 -2.88 -29.45 -13.25
N HIS A 287 -3.02 -28.11 -13.16
CA HIS A 287 -2.40 -27.12 -14.04
C HIS A 287 -2.56 -27.41 -15.55
N ARG A 288 -3.74 -27.87 -15.96
CA ARG A 288 -4.00 -28.29 -17.35
C ARG A 288 -5.32 -27.72 -17.90
N PRO A 289 -5.46 -27.61 -19.24
CA PRO A 289 -6.75 -27.30 -19.85
C PRO A 289 -7.74 -28.48 -19.70
N ALA A 290 -9.03 -28.16 -19.72
CA ALA A 290 -10.11 -29.13 -19.77
C ALA A 290 -10.12 -29.91 -21.10
N THR A 291 -10.36 -31.22 -21.05
CA THR A 291 -10.57 -32.05 -22.25
C THR A 291 -11.92 -31.76 -22.92
N PRO A 292 -12.16 -32.16 -24.19
CA PRO A 292 -13.46 -31.98 -24.83
C PRO A 292 -14.65 -32.58 -24.06
N GLU A 293 -14.44 -33.70 -23.35
CA GLU A 293 -15.44 -34.31 -22.48
C GLU A 293 -15.67 -33.50 -21.21
N GLU A 294 -14.62 -32.94 -20.62
CA GLU A 294 -14.69 -32.09 -19.44
C GLU A 294 -15.30 -30.72 -19.76
N GLN A 295 -15.04 -30.16 -20.93
CA GLN A 295 -15.67 -28.93 -21.42
C GLN A 295 -17.21 -29.08 -21.49
N LYS A 296 -17.74 -30.26 -21.83
CA LYS A 296 -19.19 -30.51 -21.78
C LYS A 296 -19.75 -30.38 -20.36
N ILE A 297 -19.03 -30.87 -19.35
CA ILE A 297 -19.44 -30.75 -17.94
C ILE A 297 -19.36 -29.29 -17.49
N LEU A 298 -18.27 -28.60 -17.81
CA LEU A 298 -18.08 -27.18 -17.50
C LEU A 298 -19.15 -26.30 -18.15
N SER A 299 -19.57 -26.61 -19.37
CA SER A 299 -20.64 -25.89 -20.08
C SER A 299 -22.01 -26.02 -19.44
N GLY A 300 -22.20 -27.00 -18.54
CA GLY A 300 -23.43 -27.21 -17.78
C GLY A 300 -23.63 -26.23 -16.63
N TYR A 301 -22.66 -25.37 -16.33
CA TYR A 301 -22.79 -24.34 -15.29
C TYR A 301 -23.77 -23.24 -15.71
N VAL A 302 -24.84 -23.06 -14.94
CA VAL A 302 -25.93 -22.12 -15.22
C VAL A 302 -26.03 -20.99 -14.20
N GLY A 303 -25.03 -20.87 -13.31
CA GLY A 303 -25.02 -19.87 -12.24
C GLY A 303 -26.11 -20.09 -11.20
N TRP A 304 -26.25 -19.12 -10.28
CA TRP A 304 -27.08 -19.26 -9.09
C TRP A 304 -28.46 -18.59 -9.22
N GLY A 305 -28.78 -18.04 -10.40
CA GLY A 305 -30.07 -17.42 -10.69
C GLY A 305 -31.22 -18.40 -10.49
N GLY A 306 -32.16 -18.04 -9.61
CA GLY A 306 -33.29 -18.92 -9.28
C GLY A 306 -32.97 -20.11 -8.35
N LEU A 307 -31.75 -20.17 -7.78
CA LEU A 307 -31.31 -21.18 -6.80
C LEU A 307 -31.09 -20.61 -5.39
N ALA A 308 -31.76 -19.50 -5.04
CA ALA A 308 -31.62 -18.85 -3.73
C ALA A 308 -31.90 -19.80 -2.54
N ASP A 309 -32.78 -20.78 -2.74
CA ASP A 309 -33.11 -21.81 -1.76
C ASP A 309 -31.90 -22.67 -1.33
N ALA A 310 -30.88 -22.83 -2.18
CA ALA A 310 -29.68 -23.58 -1.84
C ALA A 310 -28.77 -22.86 -0.82
N PHE A 311 -29.01 -21.56 -0.59
CA PHE A 311 -28.27 -20.72 0.36
C PHE A 311 -29.03 -20.48 1.67
N ASP A 312 -30.22 -21.07 1.83
CA ASP A 312 -31.08 -20.92 3.00
C ASP A 312 -30.93 -22.11 3.96
N ASP A 313 -30.29 -21.88 5.11
CA ASP A 313 -30.04 -22.90 6.14
C ASP A 313 -31.32 -23.35 6.87
N SER A 314 -32.40 -22.57 6.79
CA SER A 314 -33.69 -22.86 7.42
C SER A 314 -34.57 -23.78 6.56
N LYS A 315 -34.23 -23.99 5.28
CA LYS A 315 -35.05 -24.74 4.33
C LYS A 315 -34.69 -26.22 4.32
N ALA A 316 -35.40 -27.01 5.14
CA ALA A 316 -35.16 -28.44 5.33
C ALA A 316 -35.08 -29.28 4.03
N SER A 317 -35.76 -28.89 2.95
CA SER A 317 -35.72 -29.61 1.66
C SER A 317 -34.43 -29.39 0.85
N TRP A 318 -33.55 -28.46 1.29
CA TRP A 318 -32.28 -28.06 0.68
C TRP A 318 -31.08 -28.17 1.65
N ALA A 319 -31.27 -28.78 2.83
CA ALA A 319 -30.23 -28.83 3.87
C ALA A 319 -28.96 -29.57 3.42
N THR A 320 -29.08 -30.61 2.59
CA THR A 320 -27.94 -31.34 2.03
C THR A 320 -27.17 -30.48 1.03
N GLU A 321 -27.89 -29.83 0.11
CA GLU A 321 -27.33 -28.93 -0.89
C GLU A 321 -26.65 -27.70 -0.26
N TYR A 322 -27.20 -27.17 0.83
CA TYR A 322 -26.60 -26.08 1.61
C TYR A 322 -25.23 -26.47 2.20
N LEU A 323 -25.15 -27.67 2.79
CA LEU A 323 -23.91 -28.18 3.38
C LEU A 323 -22.84 -28.41 2.31
N GLU A 324 -23.22 -29.02 1.18
CA GLU A 324 -22.33 -29.28 0.05
C GLU A 324 -21.76 -27.98 -0.54
N LEU A 325 -22.59 -26.94 -0.68
CA LEU A 325 -22.17 -25.59 -1.09
C LEU A 325 -21.09 -25.01 -0.18
N LYS A 326 -21.28 -25.10 1.15
CA LYS A 326 -20.35 -24.60 2.17
C LYS A 326 -19.02 -25.36 2.18
N THR A 327 -19.02 -26.64 1.80
CA THR A 327 -17.80 -27.45 1.72
C THR A 327 -17.03 -27.19 0.42
N VAL A 328 -17.72 -27.05 -0.72
CA VAL A 328 -17.08 -26.93 -2.03
C VAL A 328 -16.55 -25.51 -2.28
N LEU A 329 -17.17 -24.46 -1.74
CA LEU A 329 -16.79 -23.07 -1.95
C LEU A 329 -15.95 -22.50 -0.81
N THR A 330 -14.98 -21.65 -1.14
CA THR A 330 -14.31 -20.80 -0.13
C THR A 330 -15.28 -19.75 0.41
N PRO A 331 -15.03 -19.13 1.57
CA PRO A 331 -15.91 -18.08 2.12
C PRO A 331 -16.17 -16.92 1.15
N ALA A 332 -15.14 -16.49 0.40
CA ALA A 332 -15.28 -15.43 -0.59
C ALA A 332 -16.10 -15.86 -1.82
N GLU A 333 -15.86 -17.09 -2.33
CA GLU A 333 -16.66 -17.67 -3.42
C GLU A 333 -18.12 -17.87 -3.01
N TYR A 334 -18.38 -18.25 -1.76
CA TYR A 334 -19.71 -18.45 -1.22
C TYR A 334 -20.51 -17.13 -1.16
N GLU A 335 -19.92 -16.05 -0.65
CA GLU A 335 -20.59 -14.74 -0.61
C GLU A 335 -20.87 -14.19 -2.02
N ALA A 336 -19.92 -14.35 -2.95
CA ALA A 336 -20.13 -13.97 -4.36
C ALA A 336 -21.24 -14.80 -5.04
N ALA A 337 -21.23 -16.12 -4.82
CA ALA A 337 -22.27 -17.04 -5.30
C ALA A 337 -23.67 -16.67 -4.74
N ARG A 338 -23.74 -16.33 -3.46
CA ARG A 338 -24.99 -15.89 -2.81
C ARG A 338 -25.48 -14.56 -3.38
N ALA A 339 -24.58 -13.59 -3.58
CA ALA A 339 -24.93 -12.28 -4.15
C ALA A 339 -25.40 -12.36 -5.61
N SER A 340 -24.91 -13.33 -6.39
CA SER A 340 -25.27 -13.52 -7.79
C SER A 340 -26.61 -14.23 -8.02
N THR A 341 -27.27 -14.74 -6.97
CA THR A 341 -28.61 -15.37 -7.06
C THR A 341 -29.70 -14.48 -7.67
N LEU A 342 -29.52 -13.15 -7.61
CA LEU A 342 -30.46 -12.17 -8.13
C LEU A 342 -30.26 -11.84 -9.63
N ASN A 343 -29.06 -12.05 -10.18
CA ASN A 343 -28.66 -11.45 -11.46
C ASN A 343 -27.97 -12.42 -12.45
N ALA A 344 -27.65 -13.67 -12.06
CA ALA A 344 -26.96 -14.64 -12.92
C ALA A 344 -27.92 -15.44 -13.81
N HIS A 345 -28.38 -14.85 -14.91
CA HIS A 345 -29.28 -15.48 -15.89
C HIS A 345 -28.63 -15.57 -17.28
N TYR A 346 -28.47 -16.79 -17.78
CA TYR A 346 -27.84 -17.04 -19.08
C TYR A 346 -28.82 -16.92 -20.25
N THR A 347 -28.33 -16.45 -21.39
CA THR A 347 -29.11 -16.30 -22.64
C THR A 347 -29.32 -17.64 -23.33
N SER A 348 -30.49 -17.87 -23.92
CA SER A 348 -30.78 -19.13 -24.61
C SER A 348 -30.04 -19.22 -25.96
N PRO A 349 -29.60 -20.42 -26.38
CA PRO A 349 -28.97 -20.62 -27.69
C PRO A 349 -29.81 -20.09 -28.86
N THR A 350 -31.13 -20.18 -28.77
CA THR A 350 -32.08 -19.68 -29.77
C THR A 350 -31.97 -18.17 -29.97
N VAL A 351 -31.87 -17.39 -28.89
CA VAL A 351 -31.71 -15.92 -28.96
C VAL A 351 -30.33 -15.54 -29.49
N ILE A 352 -29.28 -16.25 -29.05
CA ILE A 352 -27.89 -15.99 -29.47
C ILE A 352 -27.74 -16.20 -30.98
N ARG A 353 -28.30 -17.29 -31.53
CA ARG A 353 -28.28 -17.56 -32.98
C ARG A 353 -28.94 -16.45 -33.78
N ALA A 354 -30.08 -15.93 -33.33
CA ALA A 354 -30.76 -14.84 -34.00
C ALA A 354 -29.90 -13.56 -34.04
N ILE A 355 -29.13 -13.28 -32.98
CA ILE A 355 -28.19 -12.14 -32.93
C ILE A 355 -27.06 -12.32 -33.96
N TYR A 356 -26.44 -13.50 -34.01
CA TYR A 356 -25.40 -13.77 -35.00
C TYR A 356 -25.94 -13.80 -36.43
N GLU A 357 -27.16 -14.31 -36.65
CA GLU A 357 -27.83 -14.26 -37.95
C GLU A 357 -28.03 -12.81 -38.40
N ALA A 358 -28.49 -11.92 -37.50
CA ALA A 358 -28.66 -10.51 -37.80
C ALA A 358 -27.34 -9.83 -38.19
N VAL A 359 -26.28 -10.07 -37.42
CA VAL A 359 -24.95 -9.49 -37.67
C VAL A 359 -24.30 -10.09 -38.94
N GLY A 360 -24.51 -11.37 -39.21
CA GLY A 360 -24.10 -12.02 -40.46
C GLY A 360 -24.82 -11.45 -41.68
N ASN A 361 -26.13 -11.19 -41.58
CA ASN A 361 -26.92 -10.52 -42.62
C ASN A 361 -26.43 -9.09 -42.91
N MET A 362 -25.78 -8.43 -41.95
CA MET A 362 -25.14 -7.13 -42.13
C MET A 362 -23.79 -7.21 -42.86
N GLY A 363 -23.23 -8.41 -43.05
CA GLY A 363 -21.96 -8.65 -43.74
C GLY A 363 -20.74 -8.82 -42.83
N PHE A 364 -20.91 -8.99 -41.52
CA PHE A 364 -19.79 -9.28 -40.61
C PHE A 364 -19.31 -10.73 -40.78
N THR A 365 -18.03 -10.93 -41.06
CA THR A 365 -17.42 -12.27 -41.23
C THR A 365 -16.22 -12.51 -40.32
N ALA A 366 -15.51 -11.46 -39.89
CA ALA A 366 -14.40 -11.56 -38.94
C ALA A 366 -14.12 -10.19 -38.29
N GLY A 367 -13.60 -10.20 -37.06
CA GLY A 367 -13.19 -8.99 -36.33
C GLY A 367 -12.94 -9.25 -34.85
N ASN A 368 -12.75 -8.17 -34.07
CA ASN A 368 -12.68 -8.21 -32.62
C ASN A 368 -14.09 -8.16 -32.02
N ILE A 369 -14.49 -9.24 -31.34
CA ILE A 369 -15.81 -9.38 -30.71
C ILE A 369 -15.67 -9.22 -29.19
N LEU A 370 -16.44 -8.30 -28.61
CA LEU A 370 -16.57 -8.08 -27.17
C LEU A 370 -17.87 -8.71 -26.65
N GLU A 371 -17.77 -9.54 -25.62
CA GLU A 371 -18.91 -9.96 -24.79
C GLU A 371 -18.77 -9.39 -23.37
N PRO A 372 -19.45 -8.28 -23.03
CA PRO A 372 -19.45 -7.75 -21.68
C PRO A 372 -20.45 -8.51 -20.81
N ALA A 373 -20.05 -8.89 -19.59
CA ALA A 373 -20.77 -9.82 -18.72
C ALA A 373 -21.01 -11.20 -19.39
N CYS A 374 -19.92 -11.82 -19.85
CA CYS A 374 -19.99 -13.05 -20.66
C CYS A 374 -20.44 -14.30 -19.89
N GLY A 375 -20.43 -14.28 -18.56
CA GLY A 375 -20.60 -15.47 -17.72
C GLY A 375 -19.61 -16.55 -18.13
N VAL A 376 -20.09 -17.79 -18.31
CA VAL A 376 -19.31 -18.90 -18.88
C VAL A 376 -19.06 -18.80 -20.38
N GLY A 377 -19.55 -17.75 -21.08
CA GLY A 377 -19.27 -17.44 -22.49
C GLY A 377 -20.21 -18.10 -23.52
N ASN A 378 -21.52 -18.14 -23.27
CA ASN A 378 -22.48 -18.78 -24.19
C ASN A 378 -22.49 -18.16 -25.60
N PHE A 379 -22.22 -16.85 -25.74
CA PHE A 379 -22.12 -16.25 -27.07
C PHE A 379 -20.87 -16.73 -27.82
N PHE A 380 -19.75 -16.97 -27.14
CA PHE A 380 -18.57 -17.57 -27.77
C PHE A 380 -18.80 -19.00 -28.22
N GLY A 381 -19.51 -19.80 -27.42
CA GLY A 381 -19.83 -21.19 -27.76
C GLY A 381 -20.82 -21.36 -28.90
N MET A 382 -21.54 -20.31 -29.28
CA MET A 382 -22.51 -20.28 -30.37
C MET A 382 -22.01 -19.49 -31.59
N LEU A 383 -20.71 -19.15 -31.63
CA LEU A 383 -20.11 -18.44 -32.76
C LEU A 383 -20.21 -19.30 -34.04
N PRO A 384 -20.82 -18.81 -35.13
CA PRO A 384 -20.93 -19.56 -36.38
C PRO A 384 -19.56 -19.87 -37.00
N GLU A 385 -19.45 -20.98 -37.75
CA GLU A 385 -18.20 -21.37 -38.42
C GLU A 385 -17.70 -20.29 -39.39
N GLU A 386 -18.62 -19.58 -40.05
CA GLU A 386 -18.30 -18.49 -40.98
C GLU A 386 -17.59 -17.31 -40.28
N MET A 387 -17.73 -17.19 -38.95
CA MET A 387 -17.14 -16.13 -38.13
C MET A 387 -15.94 -16.60 -37.30
N SER A 388 -15.46 -17.84 -37.51
CA SER A 388 -14.36 -18.46 -36.74
C SER A 388 -13.02 -17.71 -36.81
N GLY A 389 -12.83 -16.82 -37.80
CA GLY A 389 -11.66 -15.94 -37.90
C GLY A 389 -11.64 -14.76 -36.90
N SER A 390 -12.67 -14.64 -36.06
CA SER A 390 -12.82 -13.55 -35.09
C SER A 390 -11.96 -13.74 -33.83
N ARG A 391 -11.54 -12.62 -33.24
CA ARG A 391 -10.87 -12.61 -31.92
C ARG A 391 -11.90 -12.30 -30.84
N LEU A 392 -11.96 -13.17 -29.83
CA LEU A 392 -12.99 -13.12 -28.79
C LEU A 392 -12.44 -12.49 -27.52
N TYR A 393 -13.17 -11.52 -26.97
CA TYR A 393 -12.82 -10.77 -25.77
C TYR A 393 -13.99 -10.81 -24.79
N GLY A 394 -13.82 -11.50 -23.67
CA GLY A 394 -14.85 -11.65 -22.63
C GLY A 394 -14.51 -10.85 -21.39
N VAL A 395 -15.51 -10.23 -20.76
CA VAL A 395 -15.37 -9.59 -19.45
C VAL A 395 -16.44 -10.13 -18.53
N GLU A 396 -16.03 -10.74 -17.41
CA GLU A 396 -16.96 -11.31 -16.43
C GLU A 396 -16.61 -10.87 -15.00
N LEU A 397 -17.62 -10.45 -14.25
CA LEU A 397 -17.47 -9.97 -12.88
C LEU A 397 -17.32 -11.15 -11.90
N ASP A 398 -18.09 -12.23 -12.10
CA ASP A 398 -18.06 -13.39 -11.23
C ASP A 398 -16.84 -14.31 -11.49
N SER A 399 -16.09 -14.59 -10.43
CA SER A 399 -14.82 -15.31 -10.53
C SER A 399 -14.98 -16.76 -11.00
N ILE A 400 -16.05 -17.45 -10.59
CA ILE A 400 -16.26 -18.85 -10.95
C ILE A 400 -16.60 -18.95 -12.43
N SER A 401 -17.61 -18.21 -12.88
CA SER A 401 -18.05 -18.22 -14.27
C SER A 401 -16.96 -17.74 -15.24
N GLY A 402 -16.20 -16.68 -14.90
CA GLY A 402 -15.08 -16.22 -15.71
C GLY A 402 -13.91 -17.21 -15.81
N ARG A 403 -13.64 -17.99 -14.75
CA ARG A 403 -12.62 -19.07 -14.78
C ARG A 403 -13.10 -20.29 -15.57
N ILE A 404 -14.39 -20.63 -15.47
CA ILE A 404 -15.02 -21.65 -16.34
C ILE A 404 -14.92 -21.23 -17.81
N ALA A 405 -15.21 -19.96 -18.13
CA ALA A 405 -15.11 -19.44 -19.49
C ALA A 405 -13.69 -19.58 -20.07
N LYS A 406 -12.64 -19.38 -19.26
CA LYS A 406 -11.24 -19.60 -19.69
C LYS A 406 -10.95 -21.05 -20.06
N GLN A 407 -11.57 -22.01 -19.37
CA GLN A 407 -11.43 -23.44 -19.67
C GLN A 407 -12.25 -23.86 -20.91
N LEU A 408 -13.40 -23.23 -21.13
CA LEU A 408 -14.23 -23.46 -22.32
C LEU A 408 -13.65 -22.81 -23.57
N TYR A 409 -13.04 -21.63 -23.45
CA TYR A 409 -12.55 -20.85 -24.59
C TYR A 409 -11.08 -20.46 -24.41
N PRO A 410 -10.14 -21.44 -24.44
CA PRO A 410 -8.71 -21.19 -24.21
C PRO A 410 -8.06 -20.26 -25.25
N LYS A 411 -8.70 -20.03 -26.41
CA LYS A 411 -8.22 -19.07 -27.43
C LYS A 411 -8.81 -17.66 -27.28
N ALA A 412 -9.73 -17.43 -26.32
CA ALA A 412 -10.34 -16.13 -26.06
C ALA A 412 -9.57 -15.33 -24.98
N ASP A 413 -9.55 -14.00 -25.09
CA ASP A 413 -9.02 -13.09 -24.06
C ASP A 413 -10.12 -12.79 -23.03
N ILE A 414 -10.15 -13.56 -21.94
CA ILE A 414 -11.18 -13.44 -20.89
C ILE A 414 -10.60 -12.76 -19.66
N THR A 415 -11.18 -11.60 -19.31
CA THR A 415 -10.84 -10.81 -18.13
C THR A 415 -11.87 -11.04 -17.04
N VAL A 416 -11.42 -11.53 -15.87
CA VAL A 416 -12.26 -11.70 -14.67
C VAL A 416 -12.23 -10.40 -13.87
N ALA A 417 -13.10 -9.45 -14.22
CA ALA A 417 -13.23 -8.13 -13.59
C ALA A 417 -14.57 -7.46 -13.97
N GLY A 418 -14.97 -6.43 -13.23
CA GLY A 418 -16.14 -5.61 -13.59
C GLY A 418 -15.94 -4.83 -14.89
N PHE A 419 -16.98 -4.71 -15.71
CA PHE A 419 -16.91 -4.03 -17.02
C PHE A 419 -16.44 -2.57 -16.90
N GLU A 420 -16.72 -1.89 -15.78
CA GLU A 420 -16.21 -0.56 -15.42
C GLU A 420 -14.68 -0.45 -15.36
N THR A 421 -13.97 -1.55 -15.18
CA THR A 421 -12.50 -1.56 -15.08
C THR A 421 -11.79 -1.70 -16.42
N THR A 422 -12.53 -2.00 -17.49
CA THR A 422 -12.00 -2.19 -18.85
C THR A 422 -12.15 -0.90 -19.69
N ASP A 423 -11.12 -0.51 -20.45
CA ASP A 423 -11.21 0.59 -21.42
C ASP A 423 -10.30 0.33 -22.62
N ARG A 424 -10.87 -0.15 -23.72
CA ARG A 424 -10.21 -0.25 -25.03
C ARG A 424 -11.05 0.52 -26.07
N ARG A 425 -10.85 1.84 -26.12
CA ARG A 425 -11.61 2.72 -27.02
C ARG A 425 -11.37 2.39 -28.48
N ASP A 426 -12.44 2.41 -29.26
CA ASP A 426 -12.44 2.20 -30.72
C ASP A 426 -11.68 0.94 -31.17
N PHE A 427 -11.74 -0.12 -30.36
CA PHE A 427 -10.96 -1.35 -30.57
C PHE A 427 -11.79 -2.51 -31.13
N TYR A 428 -13.09 -2.57 -30.79
CA TYR A 428 -13.95 -3.70 -31.15
C TYR A 428 -14.76 -3.43 -32.41
N ASP A 429 -14.95 -4.45 -33.23
CA ASP A 429 -15.82 -4.40 -34.41
C ASP A 429 -17.27 -4.70 -34.04
N LEU A 430 -17.46 -5.57 -33.06
CA LEU A 430 -18.76 -6.06 -32.62
C LEU A 430 -18.79 -6.18 -31.09
N ALA A 431 -19.82 -5.63 -30.44
CA ALA A 431 -20.14 -5.92 -29.05
C ALA A 431 -21.49 -6.65 -28.97
N ILE A 432 -21.49 -7.87 -28.43
CA ILE A 432 -22.66 -8.74 -28.29
C ILE A 432 -22.81 -9.18 -26.84
N GLY A 433 -24.00 -9.55 -26.41
CA GLY A 433 -24.18 -10.10 -25.07
C GLY A 433 -25.56 -9.82 -24.48
N ASN A 434 -25.75 -10.30 -23.26
CA ASN A 434 -26.91 -9.99 -22.45
C ASN A 434 -26.48 -9.15 -21.25
N VAL A 435 -26.91 -7.90 -21.24
CA VAL A 435 -26.45 -6.94 -20.23
C VAL A 435 -27.26 -7.12 -18.94
N PRO A 436 -26.67 -6.91 -17.75
CA PRO A 436 -27.40 -7.07 -16.49
C PRO A 436 -28.58 -6.10 -16.36
N PHE A 437 -29.72 -6.59 -15.87
CA PHE A 437 -30.94 -5.80 -15.69
C PHE A 437 -31.02 -5.26 -14.26
N GLY A 438 -31.38 -3.99 -14.10
CA GLY A 438 -31.48 -3.38 -12.77
C GLY A 438 -31.67 -1.87 -12.80
N GLN A 439 -32.16 -1.32 -11.70
CA GLN A 439 -32.29 0.12 -11.46
C GLN A 439 -31.22 0.62 -10.48
N TYR A 440 -29.99 0.12 -10.62
CA TYR A 440 -28.83 0.61 -9.90
C TYR A 440 -27.79 1.12 -10.90
N GLN A 441 -26.89 1.98 -10.42
CA GLN A 441 -25.85 2.61 -11.24
C GLN A 441 -24.51 1.90 -10.99
N VAL A 442 -23.69 1.83 -12.03
CA VAL A 442 -22.28 1.44 -11.90
C VAL A 442 -21.45 2.70 -11.81
N ASN A 443 -20.49 2.69 -10.88
CA ASN A 443 -19.63 3.85 -10.66
C ASN A 443 -18.43 3.83 -11.61
N ASP A 444 -18.66 4.29 -12.84
CA ASP A 444 -17.64 4.55 -13.86
C ASP A 444 -17.56 6.06 -14.11
N ARG A 445 -16.42 6.66 -13.75
CA ARG A 445 -16.22 8.13 -13.75
C ARG A 445 -16.55 8.80 -15.09
N ALA A 446 -16.34 8.13 -16.22
CA ALA A 446 -16.64 8.68 -17.53
C ALA A 446 -18.16 8.83 -17.77
N TYR A 447 -18.98 7.97 -17.15
CA TYR A 447 -20.42 7.88 -17.38
C TYR A 447 -21.28 8.28 -16.17
N ASN A 448 -20.70 8.43 -14.97
CA ASN A 448 -21.41 8.80 -13.74
C ASN A 448 -22.34 10.02 -13.88
N LYS A 449 -21.93 11.01 -14.68
CA LYS A 449 -22.71 12.23 -14.93
C LYS A 449 -24.02 11.97 -15.69
N LEU A 450 -24.13 10.84 -16.38
CA LEU A 450 -25.30 10.43 -17.14
C LEU A 450 -26.37 9.80 -16.24
N GLY A 451 -25.98 9.27 -15.08
CA GLY A 451 -26.91 8.66 -14.12
C GLY A 451 -27.67 7.44 -14.66
N PHE A 452 -27.09 6.73 -15.64
CA PHE A 452 -27.73 5.60 -16.30
C PHE A 452 -27.83 4.37 -15.39
N SER A 453 -28.96 3.66 -15.50
CA SER A 453 -29.12 2.31 -14.96
C SER A 453 -28.08 1.35 -15.57
N ILE A 454 -27.77 0.26 -14.87
CA ILE A 454 -26.80 -0.76 -15.27
C ILE A 454 -26.88 -1.15 -16.76
N HIS A 455 -28.06 -1.51 -17.27
CA HIS A 455 -28.25 -1.90 -18.67
C HIS A 455 -28.01 -0.75 -19.67
N ASN A 456 -28.35 0.48 -19.30
CA ASN A 456 -28.13 1.67 -20.13
C ASN A 456 -26.65 2.08 -20.13
N TYR A 457 -25.97 1.90 -19.00
CA TYR A 457 -24.53 2.12 -18.88
C TYR A 457 -23.74 1.16 -19.78
N PHE A 458 -24.13 -0.11 -19.88
CA PHE A 458 -23.47 -1.08 -20.78
C PHE A 458 -23.54 -0.63 -22.25
N PHE A 459 -24.67 -0.09 -22.73
CA PHE A 459 -24.72 0.50 -24.07
C PHE A 459 -23.80 1.71 -24.22
N ALA A 460 -23.84 2.64 -23.26
CA ALA A 460 -23.02 3.84 -23.32
C ALA A 460 -21.52 3.52 -23.38
N LYS A 461 -21.08 2.54 -22.59
CA LYS A 461 -19.69 2.10 -22.55
C LYS A 461 -19.29 1.23 -23.74
N ALA A 462 -20.15 0.32 -24.18
CA ALA A 462 -19.88 -0.50 -25.37
C ALA A 462 -19.73 0.38 -26.62
N LEU A 463 -20.54 1.42 -26.77
CA LEU A 463 -20.41 2.37 -27.87
C LEU A 463 -19.09 3.15 -27.84
N ASP A 464 -18.49 3.41 -26.68
CA ASP A 464 -17.17 4.07 -26.64
C ASP A 464 -16.02 3.09 -26.96
N GLN A 465 -16.23 1.79 -26.79
CA GLN A 465 -15.22 0.74 -27.05
C GLN A 465 -15.30 0.14 -28.46
N VAL A 466 -16.49 0.12 -29.07
CA VAL A 466 -16.67 -0.27 -30.48
C VAL A 466 -16.14 0.84 -31.38
N ARG A 467 -15.48 0.52 -32.49
CA ARG A 467 -14.99 1.52 -33.45
C ARG A 467 -16.12 2.14 -34.27
N PRO A 468 -15.93 3.33 -34.89
CA PRO A 468 -16.86 3.83 -35.89
C PRO A 468 -17.21 2.80 -36.96
N GLY A 469 -18.50 2.71 -37.30
CA GLY A 469 -19.05 1.70 -38.21
C GLY A 469 -19.26 0.32 -37.60
N GLY A 470 -18.71 0.05 -36.40
CA GLY A 470 -18.92 -1.17 -35.65
C GLY A 470 -20.32 -1.27 -35.03
N VAL A 471 -20.70 -2.48 -34.62
CA VAL A 471 -22.08 -2.82 -34.21
C VAL A 471 -22.14 -3.19 -32.73
N VAL A 472 -23.18 -2.73 -32.02
CA VAL A 472 -23.55 -3.18 -30.67
C VAL A 472 -24.90 -3.90 -30.77
N ALA A 473 -24.96 -5.16 -30.36
CA ALA A 473 -26.15 -6.00 -30.39
C ALA A 473 -26.38 -6.65 -29.02
N PHE A 474 -27.21 -6.03 -28.19
CA PHE A 474 -27.44 -6.46 -26.81
C PHE A 474 -28.87 -6.90 -26.55
N VAL A 475 -29.00 -7.96 -25.76
CA VAL A 475 -30.22 -8.28 -25.02
C VAL A 475 -30.27 -7.38 -23.80
N THR A 476 -31.38 -6.66 -23.62
CA THR A 476 -31.56 -5.66 -22.55
C THR A 476 -32.98 -5.68 -22.01
N SER A 477 -33.20 -5.02 -20.87
CA SER A 477 -34.55 -4.81 -20.35
C SER A 477 -35.36 -3.90 -21.28
N ARG A 478 -36.67 -4.15 -21.42
CA ARG A 478 -37.58 -3.27 -22.18
C ARG A 478 -37.51 -1.80 -21.77
N TYR A 479 -37.05 -1.50 -20.55
CA TYR A 479 -36.96 -0.14 -20.03
C TYR A 479 -35.90 0.71 -20.74
N THR A 480 -34.96 0.12 -21.49
CA THR A 480 -34.07 0.88 -22.40
C THR A 480 -34.89 1.65 -23.44
N MET A 481 -35.87 0.97 -24.06
CA MET A 481 -36.73 1.54 -25.10
C MET A 481 -37.98 2.23 -24.53
N ASP A 482 -38.56 1.71 -23.45
CA ASP A 482 -39.85 2.18 -22.90
C ASP A 482 -39.72 3.15 -21.70
N ALA A 483 -38.51 3.50 -21.25
CA ALA A 483 -38.35 4.46 -20.15
C ALA A 483 -39.08 5.78 -20.45
N LYS A 484 -39.81 6.31 -19.45
CA LYS A 484 -40.51 7.60 -19.55
C LYS A 484 -39.57 8.76 -19.91
N SER A 485 -38.33 8.71 -19.41
CA SER A 485 -37.30 9.67 -19.73
C SER A 485 -36.65 9.33 -21.09
N PRO A 486 -36.53 10.28 -22.03
CA PRO A 486 -35.87 10.05 -23.31
C PRO A 486 -34.34 10.12 -23.23
N GLU A 487 -33.75 10.50 -22.10
CA GLU A 487 -32.32 10.86 -21.98
C GLU A 487 -31.36 9.77 -22.49
N VAL A 488 -31.59 8.50 -22.13
CA VAL A 488 -30.75 7.41 -22.65
C VAL A 488 -30.92 7.24 -24.16
N ARG A 489 -32.16 7.32 -24.67
CA ARG A 489 -32.42 7.16 -26.11
C ARG A 489 -31.84 8.33 -26.90
N LYS A 490 -31.88 9.56 -26.38
CA LYS A 490 -31.15 10.71 -26.95
C LYS A 490 -29.65 10.46 -26.97
N TYR A 491 -29.09 9.99 -25.86
CA TYR A 491 -27.66 9.70 -25.77
C TYR A 491 -27.20 8.67 -26.81
N LEU A 492 -27.98 7.59 -26.97
CA LEU A 492 -27.73 6.55 -27.97
C LEU A 492 -27.95 7.10 -29.39
N ALA A 493 -29.06 7.78 -29.64
CA ALA A 493 -29.39 8.37 -30.94
C ALA A 493 -28.39 9.41 -31.40
N GLN A 494 -27.66 10.09 -30.51
CA GLN A 494 -26.59 11.00 -30.90
C GLN A 494 -25.33 10.27 -31.38
N ARG A 495 -25.06 9.06 -30.86
CA ARG A 495 -23.80 8.32 -31.06
C ARG A 495 -23.91 7.13 -32.00
N ALA A 496 -25.11 6.58 -32.18
CA ALA A 496 -25.37 5.41 -32.98
C ALA A 496 -26.67 5.49 -33.75
N ASP A 497 -26.70 4.86 -34.93
CA ASP A 497 -27.90 4.58 -35.70
C ASP A 497 -28.60 3.34 -35.14
N LEU A 498 -29.93 3.42 -34.93
CA LEU A 498 -30.74 2.26 -34.59
C LEU A 498 -30.99 1.44 -35.86
N LEU A 499 -30.36 0.27 -35.97
CA LEU A 499 -30.53 -0.65 -37.09
C LEU A 499 -31.86 -1.43 -36.98
N GLY A 500 -32.29 -1.64 -35.75
CA GLY A 500 -33.57 -2.24 -35.40
C GLY A 500 -33.58 -2.74 -33.96
N ALA A 501 -34.77 -3.04 -33.45
CA ALA A 501 -34.98 -3.69 -32.16
C ALA A 501 -36.04 -4.80 -32.28
N ILE A 502 -35.93 -5.84 -31.46
CA ILE A 502 -36.87 -6.97 -31.40
C ILE A 502 -37.32 -7.14 -29.95
N ARG A 503 -38.62 -7.16 -29.68
CA ARG A 503 -39.18 -7.38 -28.35
C ARG A 503 -39.59 -8.84 -28.16
N LEU A 504 -39.06 -9.48 -27.13
CA LEU A 504 -39.26 -10.89 -26.81
C LEU A 504 -40.49 -11.11 -25.92
N PRO A 505 -41.14 -12.29 -26.00
CA PRO A 505 -42.20 -12.67 -25.06
C PRO A 505 -41.65 -12.88 -23.64
N ASN A 506 -42.49 -12.71 -22.62
CA ASN A 506 -42.10 -12.77 -21.21
C ASN A 506 -41.49 -14.11 -20.80
N ASN A 507 -41.87 -15.21 -21.46
CA ASN A 507 -41.36 -16.54 -21.17
C ASN A 507 -40.08 -16.91 -21.94
N ALA A 508 -39.49 -16.00 -22.72
CA ALA A 508 -38.31 -16.27 -23.55
C ALA A 508 -37.10 -16.81 -22.75
N PHE A 509 -37.02 -16.49 -21.45
CA PHE A 509 -35.98 -16.94 -20.54
C PHE A 509 -36.49 -17.87 -19.41
N ARG A 510 -37.75 -18.32 -19.46
CA ARG A 510 -38.35 -19.14 -18.40
C ARG A 510 -37.68 -20.52 -18.29
N ALA A 511 -37.42 -21.17 -19.41
CA ALA A 511 -36.88 -22.55 -19.42
C ALA A 511 -35.43 -22.63 -18.93
N ASN A 512 -34.58 -21.71 -19.37
CA ASN A 512 -33.15 -21.70 -19.07
C ASN A 512 -32.81 -20.88 -17.81
N ALA A 513 -33.44 -19.73 -17.58
CA ALA A 513 -33.11 -18.80 -16.50
C ALA A 513 -34.15 -18.72 -15.37
N GLY A 514 -35.35 -19.30 -15.56
CA GLY A 514 -36.38 -19.38 -14.52
C GLY A 514 -37.13 -18.07 -14.24
N THR A 515 -37.09 -17.11 -15.17
CA THR A 515 -37.69 -15.78 -14.99
C THR A 515 -38.67 -15.41 -16.12
N ASP A 516 -39.73 -14.69 -15.74
CA ASP A 516 -40.73 -14.15 -16.66
C ASP A 516 -40.54 -12.64 -16.82
N VAL A 517 -39.81 -12.25 -17.87
CA VAL A 517 -39.44 -10.85 -18.13
C VAL A 517 -39.53 -10.51 -19.61
N VAL A 518 -40.12 -9.36 -19.92
CA VAL A 518 -40.09 -8.80 -21.28
C VAL A 518 -38.76 -8.11 -21.51
N SER A 519 -38.05 -8.56 -22.54
CA SER A 519 -36.70 -8.08 -22.90
C SER A 519 -36.66 -7.68 -24.37
N ASP A 520 -35.76 -6.77 -24.71
CA ASP A 520 -35.54 -6.30 -26.07
C ASP A 520 -34.13 -6.71 -26.54
N ILE A 521 -33.99 -7.06 -27.81
CA ILE A 521 -32.71 -7.16 -28.53
C ILE A 521 -32.55 -5.86 -29.32
N ILE A 522 -31.50 -5.10 -29.09
CA ILE A 522 -31.28 -3.80 -29.74
C ILE A 522 -29.99 -3.85 -30.56
N PHE A 523 -30.08 -3.46 -31.84
CA PHE A 523 -28.96 -3.36 -32.76
C PHE A 523 -28.64 -1.90 -33.06
N LEU A 524 -27.43 -1.46 -32.71
CA LEU A 524 -26.94 -0.11 -32.90
C LEU A 524 -25.65 -0.12 -33.75
N GLN A 525 -25.50 0.81 -34.68
CA GLN A 525 -24.24 1.03 -35.39
C GLN A 525 -23.61 2.35 -34.95
N LYS A 526 -22.36 2.30 -34.49
CA LYS A 526 -21.65 3.49 -34.01
C LYS A 526 -21.36 4.45 -35.16
N ARG A 527 -21.61 5.75 -34.95
CA ARG A 527 -21.24 6.81 -35.88
C ARG A 527 -19.81 7.30 -35.64
N ASP A 528 -19.19 7.83 -36.69
CA ASP A 528 -17.84 8.42 -36.65
C ASP A 528 -17.74 9.61 -35.69
N ARG A 529 -18.84 10.34 -35.52
CA ARG A 529 -18.93 11.46 -34.59
C ARG A 529 -20.34 11.57 -34.00
N PRO A 530 -20.47 12.02 -32.74
CA PRO A 530 -21.76 12.38 -32.19
C PRO A 530 -22.42 13.51 -32.99
N ILE A 531 -23.70 13.36 -33.28
CA ILE A 531 -24.52 14.38 -33.93
C ILE A 531 -25.74 14.67 -33.07
N ASP A 532 -26.16 15.92 -33.01
CA ASP A 532 -27.34 16.30 -32.23
C ASP A 532 -28.60 16.05 -33.06
N ILE A 533 -29.21 14.87 -32.88
CA ILE A 533 -30.43 14.46 -33.57
C ILE A 533 -31.42 13.84 -32.58
N GLU A 534 -32.70 14.01 -32.84
CA GLU A 534 -33.80 13.37 -32.10
C GLU A 534 -34.75 12.68 -33.09
N PRO A 535 -34.40 11.47 -33.56
CA PRO A 535 -35.30 10.66 -34.40
C PRO A 535 -36.51 10.15 -33.61
N ASP A 536 -37.59 9.78 -34.30
CA ASP A 536 -38.90 9.47 -33.69
C ASP A 536 -38.83 8.39 -32.58
N TRP A 537 -37.96 7.39 -32.74
CA TRP A 537 -37.77 6.31 -31.74
C TRP A 537 -37.21 6.79 -30.40
N VAL A 538 -36.70 8.03 -30.28
CA VAL A 538 -36.33 8.63 -29.00
C VAL A 538 -37.56 8.84 -28.10
N HIS A 539 -38.74 8.97 -28.68
CA HIS A 539 -39.98 9.26 -27.97
C HIS A 539 -40.85 8.00 -27.79
N LEU A 540 -41.80 8.10 -26.85
CA LEU A 540 -42.83 7.08 -26.66
C LEU A 540 -44.07 7.44 -27.48
N GLY A 541 -44.71 6.43 -28.05
CA GLY A 541 -46.03 6.49 -28.66
C GLY A 541 -47.07 5.75 -27.82
N GLN A 542 -48.28 5.61 -28.34
CA GLN A 542 -49.32 4.73 -27.79
C GLN A 542 -49.69 3.67 -28.83
N ASN A 543 -49.73 2.41 -28.41
CA ASN A 543 -50.24 1.33 -29.27
C ASN A 543 -51.78 1.33 -29.31
N GLU A 544 -52.37 0.44 -30.11
CA GLU A 544 -53.83 0.34 -30.30
C GLU A 544 -54.61 0.08 -29.00
N ASP A 545 -53.97 -0.57 -28.01
CA ASP A 545 -54.54 -0.89 -26.70
C ASP A 545 -54.30 0.20 -25.64
N GLY A 546 -53.64 1.31 -26.01
CA GLY A 546 -53.39 2.46 -25.14
C GLY A 546 -52.16 2.36 -24.23
N PHE A 547 -51.30 1.36 -24.41
CA PHE A 547 -50.03 1.24 -23.70
C PHE A 547 -48.98 2.22 -24.25
N ALA A 548 -48.29 2.91 -23.35
CA ALA A 548 -47.18 3.78 -23.71
C ALA A 548 -45.91 2.95 -23.93
N ILE A 549 -45.52 2.76 -25.19
CA ILE A 549 -44.33 2.00 -25.61
C ILE A 549 -43.47 2.85 -26.55
N ASN A 550 -42.23 2.43 -26.80
CA ASN A 550 -41.36 3.15 -27.74
C ASN A 550 -41.99 3.31 -29.14
N SER A 551 -41.83 4.50 -29.75
CA SER A 551 -42.43 4.78 -31.07
C SER A 551 -41.95 3.80 -32.15
N TYR A 552 -40.72 3.27 -32.06
CA TYR A 552 -40.23 2.22 -32.95
C TYR A 552 -41.16 0.98 -32.95
N PHE A 553 -41.62 0.53 -31.78
CA PHE A 553 -42.50 -0.63 -31.67
C PHE A 553 -43.96 -0.32 -32.03
N VAL A 554 -44.36 0.95 -32.03
CA VAL A 554 -45.66 1.38 -32.57
C VAL A 554 -45.64 1.33 -34.10
N ASP A 555 -44.54 1.77 -34.70
CA ASP A 555 -44.36 1.80 -36.15
C ASP A 555 -44.00 0.41 -36.73
N HIS A 556 -43.42 -0.46 -35.91
CA HIS A 556 -43.01 -1.83 -36.25
C HIS A 556 -43.64 -2.88 -35.31
N PRO A 557 -44.97 -3.07 -35.33
CA PRO A 557 -45.63 -4.07 -34.50
C PRO A 557 -45.19 -5.51 -34.82
N GLU A 558 -44.69 -5.77 -36.04
CA GLU A 558 -44.08 -7.05 -36.45
C GLU A 558 -42.81 -7.41 -35.66
N MET A 559 -42.18 -6.43 -35.01
CA MET A 559 -40.97 -6.62 -34.20
C MET A 559 -41.28 -6.95 -32.72
N ILE A 560 -42.56 -7.15 -32.36
CA ILE A 560 -43.00 -7.62 -31.04
C ILE A 560 -43.43 -9.09 -31.15
N LEU A 561 -42.61 -10.00 -30.62
CA LEU A 561 -42.77 -11.44 -30.79
C LEU A 561 -43.74 -12.04 -29.75
N GLY A 562 -44.96 -11.52 -29.71
CA GLY A 562 -45.99 -12.00 -28.80
C GLY A 562 -47.25 -11.15 -28.77
N ARG A 563 -48.24 -11.58 -27.98
CA ARG A 563 -49.47 -10.82 -27.73
C ARG A 563 -49.24 -9.81 -26.62
N GLN A 564 -49.39 -8.54 -26.94
CA GLN A 564 -49.33 -7.44 -25.97
C GLN A 564 -50.53 -7.51 -25.01
N THR A 565 -50.29 -7.47 -23.71
CA THR A 565 -51.34 -7.49 -22.67
C THR A 565 -50.83 -6.83 -21.39
N SER A 566 -51.62 -6.85 -20.32
CA SER A 566 -51.21 -6.41 -19.00
C SER A 566 -51.42 -7.49 -17.95
N GLU A 567 -50.43 -7.72 -17.09
CA GLU A 567 -50.55 -8.61 -15.93
C GLU A 567 -50.65 -7.79 -14.62
N SER A 568 -51.39 -8.32 -13.64
CA SER A 568 -51.47 -7.73 -12.31
C SER A 568 -50.23 -8.10 -11.50
N THR A 569 -49.39 -7.12 -11.19
CA THR A 569 -48.25 -7.31 -10.27
C THR A 569 -48.74 -7.56 -8.83
N GLN A 570 -47.89 -8.15 -7.98
CA GLN A 570 -48.14 -8.41 -6.55
C GLN A 570 -48.49 -7.15 -5.71
N TYR A 571 -48.34 -5.96 -6.30
CA TYR A 571 -48.68 -4.66 -5.71
C TYR A 571 -49.95 -4.02 -6.33
N GLY A 572 -50.73 -4.77 -7.12
CA GLY A 572 -51.98 -4.32 -7.70
C GLY A 572 -51.86 -3.33 -8.87
N ARG A 573 -50.65 -3.15 -9.44
CA ARG A 573 -50.46 -2.37 -10.68
C ARG A 573 -50.54 -3.29 -11.90
N GLN A 574 -51.34 -2.92 -12.90
CA GLN A 574 -51.29 -3.52 -14.23
C GLN A 574 -50.00 -3.06 -14.92
N ASP A 575 -49.11 -4.00 -15.23
CA ASP A 575 -47.87 -3.73 -15.95
C ASP A 575 -47.91 -4.38 -17.34
N PHE A 576 -47.36 -3.70 -18.35
CA PHE A 576 -47.36 -4.20 -19.73
C PHE A 576 -46.52 -5.48 -19.82
N THR A 577 -47.01 -6.48 -20.52
CA THR A 577 -46.32 -7.73 -20.78
C THR A 577 -46.58 -8.22 -22.20
N VAL A 578 -45.78 -9.16 -22.67
CA VAL A 578 -45.90 -9.78 -24.00
C VAL A 578 -46.02 -11.28 -23.80
N GLU A 579 -47.20 -11.82 -24.00
CA GLU A 579 -47.44 -13.26 -23.89
C GLU A 579 -46.99 -13.99 -25.18
N PRO A 580 -46.46 -15.21 -25.09
CA PRO A 580 -46.16 -16.02 -26.27
C PRO A 580 -47.42 -16.30 -27.09
N ILE A 581 -47.29 -16.32 -28.42
CA ILE A 581 -48.39 -16.72 -29.31
C ILE A 581 -48.51 -18.25 -29.29
N GLU A 582 -49.70 -18.74 -28.93
CA GLU A 582 -49.97 -20.17 -28.87
C GLU A 582 -49.78 -20.83 -30.25
N GLY A 583 -48.94 -21.88 -30.31
CA GLY A 583 -48.67 -22.63 -31.53
C GLY A 583 -47.54 -22.11 -32.42
N LEU A 584 -46.89 -20.99 -32.08
CA LEU A 584 -45.71 -20.49 -32.78
C LEU A 584 -44.43 -20.69 -31.96
N GLN A 585 -43.35 -21.11 -32.63
CA GLN A 585 -42.03 -21.25 -32.01
C GLN A 585 -41.31 -19.89 -31.99
N LEU A 586 -40.51 -19.64 -30.94
CA LEU A 586 -39.75 -18.40 -30.81
C LEU A 586 -38.62 -18.32 -31.86
N SER A 587 -38.01 -19.46 -32.23
CA SER A 587 -36.97 -19.53 -33.26
C SER A 587 -37.45 -19.00 -34.61
N ASP A 588 -38.65 -19.41 -35.04
CA ASP A 588 -39.21 -19.04 -36.35
C ASP A 588 -39.56 -17.55 -36.38
N GLN A 589 -40.13 -17.06 -35.28
CA GLN A 589 -40.45 -15.64 -35.10
C GLN A 589 -39.19 -14.76 -35.11
N LEU A 590 -38.11 -15.19 -34.45
CA LEU A 590 -36.83 -14.49 -34.45
C LEU A 590 -36.21 -14.47 -35.86
N HIS A 591 -36.21 -15.59 -36.56
CA HIS A 591 -35.69 -15.69 -37.92
C HIS A 591 -36.40 -14.72 -38.89
N ASP A 592 -37.72 -14.55 -38.75
CA ASP A 592 -38.47 -13.60 -39.55
C ASP A 592 -38.24 -12.13 -39.13
N ALA A 593 -38.13 -11.84 -37.83
CA ALA A 593 -37.86 -10.50 -37.33
C ALA A 593 -36.45 -10.00 -37.71
N VAL A 594 -35.44 -10.88 -37.68
CA VAL A 594 -34.06 -10.55 -38.03
C VAL A 594 -33.94 -10.03 -39.47
N LYS A 595 -34.77 -10.50 -40.41
CA LYS A 595 -34.80 -10.02 -41.81
C LYS A 595 -35.20 -8.55 -41.93
N SER A 596 -35.84 -7.99 -40.91
CA SER A 596 -36.29 -6.60 -40.89
C SER A 596 -35.25 -5.65 -40.27
N ILE A 597 -34.15 -6.16 -39.70
CA ILE A 597 -33.04 -5.34 -39.20
C ILE A 597 -32.25 -4.79 -40.38
N ARG A 598 -32.08 -3.46 -40.45
CA ARG A 598 -31.45 -2.77 -41.59
C ARG A 598 -30.10 -2.19 -41.18
N GLY A 599 -29.01 -2.68 -41.76
CA GLY A 599 -27.67 -2.16 -41.55
C GLY A 599 -26.64 -2.82 -42.45
N THR A 600 -25.48 -2.20 -42.62
CA THR A 600 -24.35 -2.78 -43.34
C THR A 600 -23.10 -2.59 -42.48
N TYR A 601 -22.45 -3.69 -42.12
CA TYR A 601 -21.17 -3.67 -41.44
C TYR A 601 -20.11 -3.08 -42.37
N GLN A 602 -19.37 -2.10 -41.88
CA GLN A 602 -18.26 -1.50 -42.61
C GLN A 602 -16.96 -2.06 -42.06
N GLU A 603 -16.19 -2.75 -42.90
CA GLU A 603 -14.85 -3.23 -42.54
C GLU A 603 -13.95 -2.05 -42.17
N ALA A 604 -13.03 -2.26 -41.21
CA ALA A 604 -12.12 -1.21 -40.77
C ALA A 604 -11.22 -0.79 -41.93
N GLU A 605 -11.30 0.45 -42.38
CA GLU A 605 -10.23 1.03 -43.19
C GLU A 605 -8.97 1.05 -42.31
N LEU A 606 -7.95 0.26 -42.67
CA LEU A 606 -6.60 0.46 -42.15
C LEU A 606 -6.28 1.94 -42.36
N PRO A 607 -5.90 2.71 -41.33
CA PRO A 607 -5.71 4.13 -41.48
C PRO A 607 -4.67 4.37 -42.58
N ASP A 608 -5.17 4.84 -43.71
CA ASP A 608 -4.39 5.42 -44.77
C ASP A 608 -3.64 6.58 -44.10
N LEU A 609 -2.32 6.45 -44.02
CA LEU A 609 -1.43 7.48 -43.50
C LEU A 609 -1.54 8.67 -44.46
N GLY A 610 -2.56 9.49 -44.24
CA GLY A 610 -2.95 10.59 -45.11
C GLY A 610 -1.79 11.53 -45.37
N ASP A 611 -1.59 11.83 -46.64
CA ASP A 611 -0.70 12.85 -47.15
C ASP A 611 -0.95 14.20 -46.45
N GLY A 612 0.02 14.63 -45.63
CA GLY A 612 0.33 16.04 -45.41
C GLY A 612 0.08 16.65 -44.03
N GLU A 613 0.91 16.28 -43.04
CA GLU A 613 1.52 17.13 -41.97
C GLU A 613 2.19 16.18 -40.95
N ALA A 614 3.50 16.06 -40.74
CA ALA A 614 4.73 16.52 -41.36
C ALA A 614 5.57 15.28 -41.71
N ILE A 615 6.63 15.43 -42.49
CA ILE A 615 7.61 14.36 -42.74
C ILE A 615 7.93 13.69 -41.41
N ASP A 616 7.68 12.39 -41.30
CA ASP A 616 8.17 11.57 -40.20
C ASP A 616 9.70 11.62 -40.26
N THR A 617 10.28 12.64 -39.62
CA THR A 617 11.73 12.86 -39.53
C THR A 617 12.35 11.96 -38.47
N SER A 618 11.57 11.06 -37.87
CA SER A 618 12.07 10.16 -36.86
C SER A 618 12.79 8.98 -37.50
N LEU A 619 13.96 8.66 -36.96
CA LEU A 619 14.72 7.48 -37.37
C LEU A 619 14.34 6.30 -36.46
N PRO A 620 14.39 5.06 -36.96
CA PRO A 620 14.43 3.88 -36.10
C PRO A 620 15.57 4.02 -35.09
N ALA A 621 15.32 3.70 -33.82
CA ALA A 621 16.34 3.86 -32.79
C ALA A 621 17.61 3.05 -33.09
N ASP A 622 18.77 3.69 -33.02
CA ASP A 622 20.06 3.02 -33.03
C ASP A 622 20.24 2.30 -31.69
N PRO A 623 20.43 0.96 -31.68
CA PRO A 623 20.65 0.21 -30.46
C PRO A 623 21.79 0.73 -29.58
N ASN A 624 22.81 1.35 -30.18
CA ASN A 624 24.02 1.84 -29.49
C ASN A 624 23.81 3.20 -28.79
N VAL A 625 22.76 3.94 -29.11
CA VAL A 625 22.43 5.21 -28.46
C VAL A 625 21.59 4.92 -27.24
N LYS A 626 22.01 5.27 -26.01
CA LYS A 626 21.18 5.02 -24.82
C LYS A 626 19.78 5.67 -24.96
N ASN A 627 18.77 5.01 -24.42
CA ASN A 627 17.40 5.53 -24.42
C ASN A 627 17.33 6.80 -23.55
N TYR A 628 16.57 7.81 -23.99
CA TYR A 628 16.51 9.15 -23.37
C TYR A 628 17.85 9.90 -23.40
N SER A 629 18.58 9.79 -24.51
CA SER A 629 19.83 10.53 -24.73
C SER A 629 19.81 11.23 -26.09
N TYR A 630 20.53 12.36 -26.18
CA TYR A 630 20.78 13.04 -27.45
C TYR A 630 21.85 12.29 -28.26
N THR A 631 21.78 12.36 -29.58
CA THR A 631 22.83 11.87 -30.48
C THR A 631 22.94 12.78 -31.69
N VAL A 632 24.03 12.66 -32.44
CA VAL A 632 24.24 13.42 -33.67
C VAL A 632 24.36 12.43 -34.83
N VAL A 633 23.39 12.46 -35.75
CA VAL A 633 23.36 11.64 -36.96
C VAL A 633 23.42 12.56 -38.17
N ASP A 634 24.37 12.34 -39.06
CA ASP A 634 24.61 13.18 -40.26
C ASP A 634 24.71 14.69 -39.98
N GLY A 635 25.27 15.03 -38.82
CA GLY A 635 25.47 16.42 -38.39
C GLY A 635 24.25 17.06 -37.72
N GLU A 636 23.16 16.34 -37.54
CA GLU A 636 21.89 16.83 -36.99
C GLU A 636 21.58 16.16 -35.64
N VAL A 637 20.94 16.89 -34.73
CA VAL A 637 20.65 16.39 -33.38
C VAL A 637 19.38 15.55 -33.38
N TYR A 638 19.43 14.40 -32.74
CA TYR A 638 18.29 13.53 -32.46
C TYR A 638 18.22 13.22 -30.97
N PHE A 639 17.03 12.93 -30.46
CA PHE A 639 16.79 12.45 -29.10
C PHE A 639 16.09 11.09 -29.17
N ARG A 640 16.67 10.07 -28.54
CA ARG A 640 16.11 8.71 -28.55
C ARG A 640 15.00 8.60 -27.50
N GLU A 641 13.80 8.22 -27.92
CA GLU A 641 12.72 7.76 -27.06
C GLU A 641 12.25 6.37 -27.49
N ASN A 642 12.57 5.38 -26.66
CA ASN A 642 12.30 3.97 -26.87
C ASN A 642 12.87 3.48 -28.21
N SER A 643 11.97 3.16 -29.15
CA SER A 643 12.30 2.58 -30.46
C SER A 643 12.41 3.64 -31.56
N ARG A 644 12.30 4.94 -31.24
CA ARG A 644 12.40 6.03 -32.22
C ARG A 644 13.42 7.09 -31.77
N MET A 645 14.07 7.72 -32.75
CA MET A 645 14.91 8.90 -32.56
C MET A 645 14.24 10.09 -33.22
N MET A 646 13.80 11.06 -32.41
CA MET A 646 13.07 12.25 -32.86
C MET A 646 14.00 13.45 -32.95
N ARG A 647 13.75 14.37 -33.89
CA ARG A 647 14.46 15.67 -33.91
C ARG A 647 13.88 16.59 -32.83
N PRO A 648 14.67 17.03 -31.84
CA PRO A 648 14.21 17.99 -30.85
C PRO A 648 14.12 19.40 -31.46
N ASP A 649 13.12 20.17 -31.05
CA ASP A 649 12.98 21.58 -31.45
C ASP A 649 13.98 22.44 -30.67
N LEU A 650 15.15 22.68 -31.25
CA LEU A 650 16.25 23.43 -30.66
C LEU A 650 16.58 24.65 -31.52
N ASN A 651 16.78 25.80 -30.88
CA ASN A 651 17.38 26.94 -31.56
C ASN A 651 18.89 26.69 -31.83
N ALA A 652 19.48 27.44 -32.77
CA ALA A 652 20.88 27.24 -33.18
C ALA A 652 21.91 27.31 -32.04
N THR A 653 21.63 28.08 -30.97
CA THR A 653 22.53 28.16 -29.82
C THR A 653 22.40 26.92 -28.92
N ALA A 654 21.17 26.46 -28.67
CA ALA A 654 20.90 25.24 -27.92
C ALA A 654 21.42 24.01 -28.65
N GLU A 655 21.21 23.93 -29.97
CA GLU A 655 21.73 22.85 -30.81
C GLU A 655 23.26 22.76 -30.75
N ALA A 656 23.96 23.91 -30.82
CA ALA A 656 25.42 23.95 -30.72
C ALA A 656 25.93 23.56 -29.32
N ARG A 657 25.20 23.88 -28.24
CA ARG A 657 25.49 23.42 -26.88
C ARG A 657 25.30 21.91 -26.76
N VAL A 658 24.19 21.38 -27.27
CA VAL A 658 23.87 19.95 -27.27
C VAL A 658 24.94 19.15 -28.02
N LYS A 659 25.34 19.58 -29.23
CA LYS A 659 26.43 18.92 -30.00
C LYS A 659 27.74 18.87 -29.21
N GLY A 660 28.09 19.96 -28.51
CA GLY A 660 29.30 20.02 -27.67
C GLY A 660 29.22 19.06 -26.47
N MET A 661 28.06 18.98 -25.80
CA MET A 661 27.86 18.08 -24.67
C MET A 661 27.74 16.61 -25.08
N VAL A 662 27.16 16.29 -26.25
CA VAL A 662 27.20 14.94 -26.84
C VAL A 662 28.66 14.50 -27.06
N ALA A 663 29.49 15.35 -27.66
CA ALA A 663 30.90 15.03 -27.89
C ALA A 663 31.67 14.80 -26.57
N LEU A 664 31.41 15.62 -25.54
CA LEU A 664 31.97 15.41 -24.20
C LEU A 664 31.51 14.07 -23.60
N ARG A 665 30.21 13.78 -23.63
CA ARG A 665 29.62 12.55 -23.09
C ARG A 665 30.19 11.32 -23.77
N ASP A 666 30.24 11.31 -25.10
CA ASP A 666 30.73 10.16 -25.86
C ASP A 666 32.22 9.92 -25.56
N CYS A 667 33.00 10.98 -25.40
CA CYS A 667 34.39 10.90 -24.96
C CYS A 667 34.51 10.32 -23.53
N VAL A 668 33.66 10.77 -22.60
CA VAL A 668 33.60 10.28 -21.22
C VAL A 668 33.21 8.79 -21.17
N HIS A 669 32.16 8.38 -21.89
CA HIS A 669 31.75 6.97 -21.93
C HIS A 669 32.86 6.08 -22.50
N GLN A 670 33.49 6.48 -23.62
CA GLN A 670 34.62 5.74 -24.18
C GLN A 670 35.80 5.68 -23.20
N LEU A 671 36.06 6.75 -22.44
CA LEU A 671 37.09 6.76 -21.41
C LEU A 671 36.73 5.82 -20.24
N ILE A 672 35.46 5.72 -19.86
CA ILE A 672 34.98 4.76 -18.85
C ILE A 672 35.20 3.32 -19.36
N ASP A 673 34.80 3.02 -20.59
CA ASP A 673 34.96 1.68 -21.19
C ASP A 673 36.45 1.26 -21.25
N LEU A 674 37.33 2.17 -21.69
CA LEU A 674 38.78 1.95 -21.71
C LEU A 674 39.37 1.73 -20.31
N GLN A 675 38.78 2.35 -19.27
CA GLN A 675 39.25 2.15 -17.90
C GLN A 675 38.70 0.87 -17.26
N MET A 676 37.56 0.37 -17.73
CA MET A 676 36.98 -0.90 -17.30
C MET A 676 37.67 -2.11 -17.92
N ASP A 677 38.19 -1.99 -19.14
CA ASP A 677 38.95 -3.07 -19.79
C ASP A 677 40.34 -3.25 -19.15
N GLU A 678 40.59 -4.44 -18.62
CA GLU A 678 41.86 -4.83 -18.00
C GLU A 678 43.02 -4.81 -19.03
N TYR A 679 42.74 -5.15 -20.28
CA TYR A 679 43.77 -5.29 -21.31
C TYR A 679 44.15 -3.96 -21.98
N THR A 680 43.45 -2.88 -21.64
CA THR A 680 43.73 -1.55 -22.20
C THR A 680 45.02 -0.95 -21.61
N PRO A 681 46.03 -0.60 -22.44
CA PRO A 681 47.25 0.04 -21.97
C PRO A 681 47.01 1.45 -21.42
N ASP A 682 47.71 1.83 -20.34
CA ASP A 682 47.65 3.18 -19.74
C ASP A 682 47.90 4.32 -20.75
N ALA A 683 48.66 4.07 -21.82
CA ALA A 683 48.90 5.04 -22.88
C ALA A 683 47.60 5.43 -23.62
N ALA A 684 46.71 4.47 -23.89
CA ALA A 684 45.42 4.70 -24.55
C ALA A 684 44.47 5.49 -23.63
N ILE A 685 44.47 5.19 -22.33
CA ILE A 685 43.71 5.95 -21.32
C ILE A 685 44.19 7.41 -21.29
N ARG A 686 45.52 7.65 -21.25
CA ARG A 686 46.09 9.02 -21.27
C ARG A 686 45.78 9.79 -22.54
N GLU A 687 45.79 9.13 -23.69
CA GLU A 687 45.40 9.76 -24.96
C GLU A 687 43.95 10.23 -24.93
N LYS A 688 43.04 9.37 -24.44
CA LYS A 688 41.62 9.71 -24.32
C LYS A 688 41.36 10.80 -23.26
N GLN A 689 42.11 10.80 -22.15
CA GLN A 689 42.08 11.89 -21.17
C GLN A 689 42.54 13.24 -21.75
N ALA A 690 43.56 13.23 -22.63
CA ALA A 690 44.00 14.44 -23.32
C ALA A 690 42.96 14.95 -24.33
N GLU A 691 42.21 14.04 -24.97
CA GLU A 691 41.05 14.38 -25.80
C GLU A 691 39.93 15.02 -24.96
N LEU A 692 39.56 14.39 -23.83
CA LEU A 692 38.55 14.91 -22.91
C LEU A 692 38.91 16.31 -22.40
N ASN A 693 40.18 16.55 -22.04
CA ASN A 693 40.66 17.88 -21.65
C ASN A 693 40.45 18.92 -22.76
N ARG A 694 40.85 18.59 -24.00
CA ARG A 694 40.71 19.51 -25.15
C ARG A 694 39.25 19.83 -25.44
N LEU A 695 38.36 18.82 -25.40
CA LEU A 695 36.92 19.01 -25.61
C LEU A 695 36.32 19.88 -24.51
N TYR A 696 36.67 19.62 -23.24
CA TYR A 696 36.16 20.37 -22.10
C TYR A 696 36.64 21.83 -22.11
N ASP A 697 37.92 22.07 -22.35
CA ASP A 697 38.48 23.43 -22.40
C ASP A 697 37.88 24.23 -23.56
N SER A 698 37.65 23.59 -24.70
CA SER A 698 37.01 24.24 -25.86
C SER A 698 35.52 24.53 -25.60
N PHE A 699 34.81 23.62 -24.93
CA PHE A 699 33.41 23.80 -24.58
C PHE A 699 33.23 24.90 -23.53
N SER A 700 33.99 24.82 -22.44
CA SER A 700 33.89 25.76 -21.30
C SER A 700 34.25 27.19 -21.69
N ALA A 701 35.30 27.37 -22.51
CA ALA A 701 35.69 28.69 -23.03
C ALA A 701 34.59 29.35 -23.87
N LYS A 702 33.73 28.55 -24.53
CA LYS A 702 32.69 29.07 -25.44
C LYS A 702 31.31 29.19 -24.79
N TYR A 703 30.94 28.27 -23.89
CA TYR A 703 29.58 28.15 -23.38
C TYR A 703 29.45 28.25 -21.85
N GLY A 704 30.55 28.46 -21.13
CA GLY A 704 30.60 28.46 -19.67
C GLY A 704 30.72 27.06 -19.08
N LEU A 705 30.61 26.95 -17.75
CA LEU A 705 30.68 25.68 -17.03
C LEU A 705 29.54 24.75 -17.44
N ILE A 706 29.75 23.44 -17.38
CA ILE A 706 28.70 22.44 -17.67
C ILE A 706 27.49 22.65 -16.76
N ASN A 707 27.74 22.99 -15.50
CA ASN A 707 26.72 23.27 -14.49
C ASN A 707 25.98 24.62 -14.68
N ASP A 708 26.40 25.47 -15.63
CA ASP A 708 25.75 26.76 -15.88
C ASP A 708 24.32 26.59 -16.39
N ARG A 709 23.43 27.52 -15.99
CA ARG A 709 21.99 27.51 -16.32
C ARG A 709 21.70 27.30 -17.82
N GLY A 710 22.49 27.90 -18.71
CA GLY A 710 22.29 27.80 -20.15
C GLY A 710 22.61 26.42 -20.73
N ASN A 711 23.57 25.70 -20.13
CA ASN A 711 23.91 24.34 -20.51
C ASN A 711 22.91 23.34 -19.90
N ARG A 712 22.54 23.54 -18.63
CA ARG A 712 21.46 22.79 -17.97
C ARG A 712 20.18 22.79 -18.79
N LEU A 713 19.69 23.97 -19.20
CA LEU A 713 18.46 24.09 -19.99
C LEU A 713 18.51 23.40 -21.36
N ALA A 714 19.70 23.24 -21.94
CA ALA A 714 19.86 22.64 -23.25
C ALA A 714 20.00 21.11 -23.20
N PHE A 715 20.51 20.55 -22.10
CA PHE A 715 20.95 19.14 -22.05
C PHE A 715 20.42 18.34 -20.86
N SER A 716 19.63 18.94 -19.95
CA SER A 716 19.12 18.26 -18.74
C SER A 716 18.27 17.02 -18.99
N ASP A 717 17.69 16.90 -20.19
CA ASP A 717 16.87 15.75 -20.57
C ASP A 717 17.72 14.51 -20.95
N ASP A 718 19.04 14.67 -21.12
CA ASP A 718 19.97 13.58 -21.40
C ASP A 718 20.25 12.75 -20.14
N SER A 719 20.16 11.42 -20.26
CA SER A 719 20.46 10.48 -19.18
C SER A 719 21.87 10.67 -18.56
N SER A 720 22.85 11.14 -19.34
CA SER A 720 24.23 11.30 -18.90
C SER A 720 24.58 12.73 -18.49
N TYR A 721 23.61 13.65 -18.39
CA TYR A 721 23.87 15.04 -18.01
C TYR A 721 24.59 15.16 -16.66
N TYR A 722 24.14 14.41 -15.64
CA TYR A 722 24.76 14.48 -14.31
C TYR A 722 26.17 13.89 -14.26
N LEU A 723 26.47 12.92 -15.12
CA LEU A 723 27.84 12.42 -15.32
C LEU A 723 28.76 13.51 -15.85
N LEU A 724 28.26 14.35 -16.76
CA LEU A 724 29.00 15.52 -17.22
C LEU A 724 29.15 16.58 -16.12
N CYS A 725 28.15 16.77 -15.26
CA CYS A 725 28.24 17.72 -14.15
C CYS A 725 29.35 17.32 -13.16
N ALA A 726 29.53 16.01 -12.91
CA ALA A 726 30.58 15.47 -12.04
C ALA A 726 32.02 15.68 -12.56
N LEU A 727 32.18 16.17 -13.80
CA LEU A 727 33.48 16.61 -14.33
C LEU A 727 34.01 17.88 -13.65
N GLU A 728 33.13 18.64 -12.98
CA GLU A 728 33.42 19.92 -12.36
C GLU A 728 33.27 19.80 -10.85
N VAL A 729 34.35 20.06 -10.11
CA VAL A 729 34.30 20.21 -8.66
C VAL A 729 34.11 21.69 -8.37
N LEU A 730 32.97 22.04 -7.78
CA LEU A 730 32.59 23.43 -7.50
C LEU A 730 32.78 23.75 -6.01
N ASP A 731 33.10 25.01 -5.69
CA ASP A 731 33.13 25.53 -4.31
C ASP A 731 31.73 25.91 -3.80
N GLU A 732 31.65 26.38 -2.54
CA GLU A 732 30.39 26.79 -1.89
C GLU A 732 29.68 27.95 -2.61
N ASP A 733 30.42 28.76 -3.39
CA ASP A 733 29.89 29.88 -4.19
C ASP A 733 29.47 29.45 -5.62
N GLY A 734 29.61 28.17 -5.96
CA GLY A 734 29.29 27.62 -7.28
C GLY A 734 30.32 27.94 -8.37
N LYS A 735 31.55 28.32 -7.99
CA LYS A 735 32.67 28.51 -8.94
C LYS A 735 33.47 27.22 -9.07
N LEU A 736 34.12 27.05 -10.23
CA LEU A 736 34.98 25.89 -10.48
C LEU A 736 36.21 25.93 -9.58
N GLU A 737 36.27 25.04 -8.60
CA GLU A 737 37.44 24.81 -7.76
C GLU A 737 38.51 24.06 -8.56
N ARG A 738 38.13 22.94 -9.20
CA ARG A 738 39.02 22.12 -10.04
C ARG A 738 38.25 21.19 -10.97
N LYS A 739 38.95 20.65 -11.98
CA LYS A 739 38.45 19.53 -12.80
C LYS A 739 38.47 18.22 -12.00
N ALA A 740 37.57 17.30 -12.35
CA ALA A 740 37.53 15.95 -11.79
C ALA A 740 38.82 15.16 -12.08
N ASP A 741 39.10 14.17 -11.23
CA ASP A 741 40.33 13.38 -11.34
C ASP A 741 40.38 12.53 -12.62
N MET A 742 39.23 12.21 -13.21
CA MET A 742 39.11 11.46 -14.47
C MET A 742 39.85 12.12 -15.64
N PHE A 743 40.10 13.43 -15.60
CA PHE A 743 40.88 14.15 -16.62
C PHE A 743 42.39 13.82 -16.59
N THR A 744 42.90 13.22 -15.51
CA THR A 744 44.35 13.06 -15.31
C THR A 744 44.76 11.69 -14.78
N LYS A 745 43.83 10.93 -14.19
CA LYS A 745 44.10 9.66 -13.51
C LYS A 745 43.08 8.59 -13.90
N ARG A 746 43.48 7.31 -13.83
CA ARG A 746 42.57 6.17 -13.96
C ARG A 746 41.70 6.10 -12.70
N THR A 747 40.43 6.44 -12.83
CA THR A 747 39.40 6.49 -11.79
C THR A 747 38.55 5.23 -11.69
N ILE A 748 38.72 4.26 -12.60
CA ILE A 748 37.99 2.97 -12.57
C ILE A 748 38.99 1.82 -12.67
N LYS A 749 38.87 0.84 -11.76
CA LYS A 749 39.64 -0.42 -11.79
C LYS A 749 38.68 -1.62 -11.88
N PRO A 750 38.91 -2.57 -12.79
CA PRO A 750 38.14 -3.81 -12.85
C PRO A 750 38.36 -4.67 -11.61
N HIS A 751 37.29 -5.31 -11.13
CA HIS A 751 37.34 -6.24 -10.00
C HIS A 751 37.84 -7.61 -10.44
N LYS A 752 38.83 -8.14 -9.71
CA LYS A 752 39.36 -9.48 -9.91
C LYS A 752 38.82 -10.37 -8.80
N ALA A 753 37.87 -11.24 -9.17
CA ALA A 753 37.34 -12.23 -8.24
C ALA A 753 38.50 -13.08 -7.71
N VAL A 754 38.55 -13.25 -6.39
CA VAL A 754 39.53 -14.13 -5.76
C VAL A 754 39.14 -15.55 -6.12
N THR A 755 39.99 -16.25 -6.89
CA THR A 755 39.71 -17.61 -7.36
C THR A 755 40.30 -18.70 -6.46
N THR A 756 41.26 -18.33 -5.60
CA THR A 756 41.97 -19.25 -4.70
C THR A 756 42.49 -18.49 -3.48
N VAL A 757 42.39 -19.09 -2.29
CA VAL A 757 42.96 -18.59 -1.02
C VAL A 757 43.58 -19.73 -0.23
N ASP A 758 44.56 -19.44 0.64
CA ASP A 758 45.34 -20.48 1.33
C ASP A 758 44.72 -20.89 2.67
N THR A 759 43.92 -20.01 3.30
CA THR A 759 43.37 -20.23 4.64
C THR A 759 41.84 -20.17 4.70
N ALA A 760 41.24 -20.87 5.67
CA ALA A 760 39.79 -20.84 5.87
C ALA A 760 39.30 -19.45 6.29
N SER A 761 40.12 -18.67 7.02
CA SER A 761 39.80 -17.30 7.41
C SER A 761 39.76 -16.34 6.21
N GLU A 762 40.70 -16.47 5.26
CA GLU A 762 40.64 -15.72 3.99
C GLU A 762 39.42 -16.15 3.17
N ALA A 763 39.12 -17.45 3.12
CA ALA A 763 37.93 -17.95 2.43
C ALA A 763 36.65 -17.42 3.05
N LEU A 764 36.58 -17.30 4.38
CA LEU A 764 35.46 -16.70 5.08
C LEU A 764 35.31 -15.23 4.72
N ALA A 765 36.39 -14.45 4.74
CA ALA A 765 36.37 -13.05 4.34
C ALA A 765 35.88 -12.88 2.89
N VAL A 766 36.34 -13.73 1.96
CA VAL A 766 35.89 -13.74 0.56
C VAL A 766 34.42 -14.18 0.46
N SER A 767 34.00 -15.18 1.21
CA SER A 767 32.61 -15.67 1.23
C SER A 767 31.64 -14.61 1.75
N ILE A 768 31.98 -13.92 2.84
CA ILE A 768 31.19 -12.80 3.35
C ILE A 768 31.22 -11.61 2.36
N ALA A 769 32.34 -11.36 1.70
CA ALA A 769 32.48 -10.28 0.71
C ALA A 769 31.79 -10.54 -0.64
N GLU A 770 31.59 -11.81 -1.04
CA GLU A 770 31.05 -12.20 -2.36
C GLU A 770 29.68 -12.88 -2.31
N LYS A 771 29.31 -13.46 -1.16
CA LYS A 771 28.06 -14.19 -0.93
C LYS A 771 27.22 -13.62 0.22
N ALA A 772 27.75 -12.66 0.98
CA ALA A 772 27.09 -12.04 2.13
C ALA A 772 26.61 -13.03 3.22
N ARG A 773 27.21 -14.21 3.28
CA ARG A 773 26.91 -15.28 4.24
C ARG A 773 28.10 -16.23 4.37
N VAL A 774 28.08 -17.08 5.39
CA VAL A 774 29.01 -18.22 5.49
C VAL A 774 28.58 -19.29 4.49
N ASP A 775 29.11 -19.25 3.27
CA ASP A 775 28.83 -20.23 2.23
C ASP A 775 29.92 -21.31 2.22
N MET A 776 29.64 -22.45 2.88
CA MET A 776 30.61 -23.53 3.08
C MET A 776 31.06 -24.19 1.78
N GLU A 777 30.16 -24.29 0.79
CA GLU A 777 30.48 -24.85 -0.53
C GLU A 777 31.45 -23.93 -1.29
N TYR A 778 31.15 -22.63 -1.32
CA TYR A 778 32.02 -21.65 -1.97
C TYR A 778 33.41 -21.57 -1.30
N MET A 779 33.46 -21.61 0.03
CA MET A 779 34.73 -21.63 0.78
C MET A 779 35.56 -22.90 0.51
N SER A 780 34.88 -24.05 0.35
CA SER A 780 35.52 -25.30 -0.04
C SER A 780 36.14 -25.21 -1.44
N GLN A 781 35.44 -24.59 -2.39
CA GLN A 781 35.97 -24.37 -3.74
C GLN A 781 37.21 -23.44 -3.75
N LEU A 782 37.21 -22.38 -2.94
CA LEU A 782 38.33 -21.42 -2.87
C LEU A 782 39.60 -21.99 -2.24
N THR A 783 39.47 -22.88 -1.27
CA THR A 783 40.59 -23.43 -0.49
C THR A 783 41.00 -24.85 -0.91
N GLY A 784 40.10 -25.59 -1.58
CA GLY A 784 40.24 -27.01 -1.82
C GLY A 784 40.09 -27.90 -0.58
N LYS A 785 39.70 -27.33 0.58
CA LYS A 785 39.45 -28.06 1.83
C LYS A 785 38.03 -28.60 1.91
N SER A 786 37.83 -29.68 2.66
CA SER A 786 36.48 -30.18 2.98
C SER A 786 35.74 -29.21 3.91
N THR A 787 34.41 -29.31 3.94
CA THR A 787 33.57 -28.48 4.81
C THR A 787 33.83 -28.73 6.29
N GLU A 788 34.17 -29.96 6.68
CA GLU A 788 34.53 -30.34 8.04
C GLU A 788 35.87 -29.72 8.46
N GLU A 789 36.87 -29.69 7.56
CA GLU A 789 38.15 -29.04 7.81
C GLU A 789 37.98 -27.52 7.96
N ILE A 790 37.16 -26.90 7.10
CA ILE A 790 36.84 -25.47 7.18
C ILE A 790 36.13 -25.12 8.49
N ALA A 791 35.13 -25.91 8.88
CA ALA A 791 34.41 -25.73 10.14
C ALA A 791 35.35 -25.87 11.34
N THR A 792 36.27 -26.83 11.29
CA THR A 792 37.28 -27.04 12.33
C THR A 792 38.26 -25.86 12.41
N ASP A 793 38.79 -25.41 11.27
CA ASP A 793 39.73 -24.27 11.19
C ASP A 793 39.09 -22.95 11.67
N LEU A 794 37.77 -22.81 11.54
CA LEU A 794 37.00 -21.63 11.92
C LEU A 794 36.23 -21.80 13.24
N THR A 795 36.60 -22.78 14.06
CA THR A 795 36.00 -22.99 15.39
C THR A 795 36.07 -21.70 16.22
N GLY A 796 34.92 -21.22 16.70
CA GLY A 796 34.81 -19.99 17.47
C GLY A 796 34.75 -18.70 16.64
N VAL A 797 34.98 -18.79 15.32
CA VAL A 797 34.80 -17.70 14.35
C VAL A 797 33.45 -17.82 13.64
N ILE A 798 33.02 -19.06 13.38
CA ILE A 798 31.67 -19.38 12.91
C ILE A 798 31.00 -20.38 13.87
N PHE A 799 29.68 -20.34 13.91
CA PHE A 799 28.85 -21.24 14.73
C PHE A 799 27.70 -21.78 13.90
N LYS A 800 27.34 -23.04 14.14
CA LYS A 800 26.16 -23.65 13.53
C LYS A 800 24.94 -23.40 14.41
N ASP A 801 23.88 -22.83 13.86
CA ASP A 801 22.63 -22.60 14.58
C ASP A 801 21.85 -23.93 14.74
N PRO A 802 21.55 -24.36 15.99
CA PRO A 802 20.79 -25.59 16.24
C PRO A 802 19.42 -25.66 15.57
N ALA A 803 18.82 -24.53 15.20
CA ALA A 803 17.52 -24.48 14.53
C ALA A 803 17.54 -25.13 13.13
N TYR A 804 18.70 -25.22 12.48
CA TYR A 804 18.86 -25.75 11.12
C TYR A 804 19.23 -27.25 11.09
N GLY A 805 19.26 -27.92 12.25
CA GLY A 805 19.49 -29.36 12.34
C GLY A 805 20.90 -29.80 11.97
N SER A 806 21.03 -31.03 11.46
CA SER A 806 22.32 -31.70 11.24
C SER A 806 22.92 -31.50 9.83
N ASP A 807 22.29 -30.72 8.95
CA ASP A 807 22.79 -30.48 7.58
C ASP A 807 24.19 -29.83 7.62
N PRO A 808 25.24 -30.45 7.06
CA PRO A 808 26.60 -29.92 7.12
C PRO A 808 26.80 -28.59 6.36
N LEU A 809 25.94 -28.27 5.38
CA LEU A 809 26.11 -27.10 4.51
C LEU A 809 25.34 -25.86 4.97
N SER A 810 24.31 -26.01 5.80
CA SER A 810 23.43 -24.91 6.20
C SER A 810 23.49 -24.60 7.69
N GLY A 811 22.99 -23.41 8.06
CA GLY A 811 22.91 -22.94 9.44
C GLY A 811 24.21 -22.34 10.00
N TRP A 812 25.27 -22.18 9.20
CA TRP A 812 26.50 -21.53 9.66
C TRP A 812 26.38 -20.00 9.67
N GLN A 813 26.74 -19.40 10.80
CA GLN A 813 26.72 -17.95 11.04
C GLN A 813 28.07 -17.50 11.58
N THR A 814 28.46 -16.25 11.33
CA THR A 814 29.65 -15.66 11.95
C THR A 814 29.43 -15.43 13.44
N ALA A 815 30.51 -15.34 14.22
CA ALA A 815 30.45 -15.14 15.67
C ALA A 815 29.67 -13.87 16.07
N ASP A 816 29.82 -12.77 15.33
CA ASP A 816 29.10 -11.51 15.57
C ASP A 816 27.58 -11.67 15.38
N GLU A 817 27.14 -12.53 14.46
CA GLU A 817 25.72 -12.80 14.20
C GLU A 817 25.14 -13.79 15.20
N TYR A 818 25.83 -14.91 15.43
CA TYR A 818 25.33 -15.95 16.32
C TYR A 818 25.30 -15.49 17.78
N LEU A 819 26.32 -14.75 18.23
CA LEU A 819 26.46 -14.29 19.61
C LEU A 819 25.83 -12.91 19.90
N SER A 820 24.94 -12.44 19.02
CA SER A 820 24.12 -11.23 19.22
C SER A 820 22.62 -11.56 19.24
N GLY A 821 21.77 -10.57 19.53
CA GLY A 821 20.33 -10.77 19.74
C GLY A 821 20.05 -11.39 21.12
N ASN A 822 18.96 -12.16 21.24
CA ASN A 822 18.56 -12.80 22.51
C ASN A 822 19.48 -13.99 22.87
N VAL A 823 20.63 -13.69 23.47
CA VAL A 823 21.67 -14.68 23.77
C VAL A 823 21.26 -15.65 24.89
N ARG A 824 20.33 -15.28 25.76
CA ARG A 824 19.78 -16.19 26.79
C ARG A 824 18.88 -17.26 26.18
N GLN A 825 18.03 -16.90 25.23
CA GLN A 825 17.21 -17.86 24.49
C GLN A 825 18.08 -18.79 23.63
N LYS A 826 19.07 -18.23 22.91
CA LYS A 826 20.03 -19.00 22.13
C LYS A 826 20.83 -19.98 23.01
N LEU A 827 21.25 -19.57 24.21
CA LEU A 827 21.96 -20.46 25.15
C LEU A 827 21.10 -21.67 25.54
N ARG A 828 19.82 -21.47 25.87
CA ARG A 828 18.90 -22.57 26.18
C ARG A 828 18.66 -23.50 25.00
N ALA A 829 18.62 -22.97 23.77
CA ALA A 829 18.53 -23.78 22.56
C ALA A 829 19.81 -24.61 22.35
N ALA A 830 20.97 -23.99 22.48
CA ALA A 830 22.28 -24.63 22.35
C ALA A 830 22.49 -25.73 23.42
N GLN A 831 22.07 -25.49 24.67
CA GLN A 831 22.15 -26.51 25.75
C GLN A 831 21.31 -27.74 25.42
N ARG A 832 20.05 -27.55 25.00
CA ARG A 832 19.17 -28.66 24.57
C ARG A 832 19.72 -29.41 23.36
N ALA A 833 20.38 -28.71 22.45
CA ALA A 833 21.04 -29.34 21.31
C ALA A 833 22.29 -30.12 21.75
N ALA A 834 23.11 -29.57 22.65
CA ALA A 834 24.32 -30.20 23.18
C ALA A 834 24.04 -31.50 23.96
N GLU A 835 22.85 -31.64 24.56
CA GLU A 835 22.38 -32.90 25.17
C GLU A 835 22.22 -34.04 24.15
N ARG A 836 21.94 -33.70 22.89
CA ARG A 836 21.70 -34.66 21.79
C ARG A 836 22.91 -34.82 20.88
N ASP A 837 23.67 -33.75 20.66
CA ASP A 837 24.85 -33.69 19.80
C ASP A 837 25.94 -32.82 20.43
N SER A 838 27.06 -33.45 20.80
CA SER A 838 28.18 -32.79 21.48
C SER A 838 28.87 -31.72 20.63
N ALA A 839 28.63 -31.66 19.32
CA ALA A 839 29.15 -30.61 18.45
C ALA A 839 28.70 -29.20 18.88
N PHE A 840 27.53 -29.08 19.51
CA PHE A 840 27.00 -27.79 20.01
C PHE A 840 27.58 -27.36 21.37
N THR A 841 28.51 -28.11 21.97
CA THR A 841 29.17 -27.71 23.22
C THR A 841 29.92 -26.39 23.07
N VAL A 842 30.57 -26.18 21.91
CA VAL A 842 31.26 -24.92 21.60
C VAL A 842 30.29 -23.73 21.55
N ASN A 843 29.07 -23.93 21.04
CA ASN A 843 28.03 -22.91 21.07
C ASN A 843 27.62 -22.55 22.50
N VAL A 844 27.50 -23.54 23.38
CA VAL A 844 27.13 -23.32 24.79
C VAL A 844 28.21 -22.49 25.50
N GLU A 845 29.48 -22.86 25.34
CA GLU A 845 30.61 -22.14 25.95
C GLU A 845 30.68 -20.69 25.47
N ALA A 846 30.55 -20.46 24.16
CA ALA A 846 30.58 -19.13 23.58
C ALA A 846 29.38 -18.27 24.02
N LEU A 847 28.17 -18.84 24.04
CA LEU A 847 26.98 -18.12 24.50
C LEU A 847 26.99 -17.88 26.01
N GLN A 848 27.61 -18.73 26.83
CA GLN A 848 27.83 -18.47 28.25
C GLN A 848 28.77 -17.27 28.46
N ALA A 849 29.84 -17.19 27.68
CA ALA A 849 30.77 -16.06 27.74
C ALA A 849 30.15 -14.75 27.21
N ALA A 850 29.20 -14.84 26.28
CA ALA A 850 28.51 -13.70 25.67
C ALA A 850 27.31 -13.17 26.47
N GLN A 851 27.00 -13.73 27.64
CA GLN A 851 25.87 -13.26 28.46
C GLN A 851 26.09 -11.83 28.97
N PRO A 852 25.07 -10.95 28.90
CA PRO A 852 25.11 -9.67 29.59
C PRO A 852 25.31 -9.89 31.09
N LYS A 853 26.05 -8.98 31.73
CA LYS A 853 26.20 -9.00 33.19
C LYS A 853 24.83 -8.87 33.84
N ASP A 854 24.49 -9.79 34.74
CA ASP A 854 23.27 -9.70 35.53
C ASP A 854 23.24 -8.37 36.31
N LEU A 855 22.09 -7.70 36.25
CA LEU A 855 21.81 -6.49 37.00
C LEU A 855 21.30 -6.87 38.39
N ASP A 856 21.81 -6.18 39.42
CA ASP A 856 21.33 -6.31 40.79
C ASP A 856 20.04 -5.50 41.02
N ALA A 857 19.31 -5.79 42.09
CA ALA A 857 18.07 -5.08 42.44
C ALA A 857 18.25 -3.55 42.55
N SER A 858 19.44 -3.06 42.89
CA SER A 858 19.75 -1.63 42.95
C SER A 858 19.94 -0.98 41.57
N GLU A 859 20.24 -1.78 40.55
CA GLU A 859 20.44 -1.35 39.15
C GLU A 859 19.13 -1.44 38.34
N ILE A 860 18.08 -2.04 38.92
CA ILE A 860 16.78 -2.21 38.27
C ILE A 860 15.80 -1.15 38.80
N GLU A 861 15.39 -0.23 37.93
CA GLU A 861 14.33 0.72 38.24
C GLU A 861 12.94 0.10 37.98
N VAL A 862 12.11 0.06 39.02
CA VAL A 862 10.74 -0.46 38.98
C VAL A 862 9.74 0.67 39.14
N ARG A 863 8.77 0.74 38.21
CA ARG A 863 7.64 1.66 38.26
C ARG A 863 6.31 0.90 38.21
N LEU A 864 5.28 1.47 38.83
CA LEU A 864 3.90 1.01 38.65
C LEU A 864 3.52 1.07 37.16
N GLY A 865 2.91 -0.01 36.65
CA GLY A 865 2.53 -0.12 35.24
C GLY A 865 3.59 -0.74 34.32
N ALA A 866 4.72 -1.19 34.86
CA ALA A 866 5.68 -2.02 34.13
C ALA A 866 5.04 -3.36 33.75
N THR A 867 5.13 -3.74 32.47
CA THR A 867 4.41 -4.89 31.89
C THR A 867 5.03 -6.24 32.22
N TRP A 868 6.29 -6.27 32.66
CA TRP A 868 6.99 -7.50 33.06
C TRP A 868 6.68 -7.91 34.51
N ILE A 869 6.06 -7.03 35.31
CA ILE A 869 5.72 -7.35 36.69
C ILE A 869 4.39 -8.09 36.69
N ASP A 870 4.40 -9.30 37.25
CA ASP A 870 3.20 -10.12 37.38
C ASP A 870 2.10 -9.37 38.17
N LYS A 871 0.86 -9.47 37.68
CA LYS A 871 -0.33 -8.87 38.33
C LYS A 871 -0.47 -9.32 39.78
N GLU A 872 0.02 -10.50 40.12
CA GLU A 872 0.03 -11.04 41.48
C GLU A 872 0.79 -10.16 42.46
N TYR A 873 1.93 -9.59 42.06
CA TYR A 873 2.67 -8.65 42.90
C TYR A 873 1.96 -7.31 43.06
N ILE A 874 1.27 -6.85 42.02
CA ILE A 874 0.44 -5.63 42.10
C ILE A 874 -0.76 -5.85 43.03
N ARG A 875 -1.41 -7.01 42.92
CA ARG A 875 -2.50 -7.45 43.80
C ARG A 875 -2.05 -7.54 45.25
N GLN A 876 -0.90 -8.16 45.50
CA GLN A 876 -0.32 -8.28 46.83
C GLN A 876 0.00 -6.88 47.41
N PHE A 877 0.64 -6.00 46.64
CA PHE A 877 0.92 -4.62 47.05
C PHE A 877 -0.34 -3.86 47.45
N MET A 878 -1.39 -3.96 46.62
CA MET A 878 -2.69 -3.33 46.86
C MET A 878 -3.31 -3.83 48.17
N TYR A 879 -3.34 -5.14 48.39
CA TYR A 879 -3.94 -5.72 49.59
C TYR A 879 -3.19 -5.37 50.87
N GLU A 880 -1.86 -5.36 50.84
CA GLU A 880 -1.02 -5.06 52.00
C GLU A 880 -0.97 -3.55 52.31
N SER A 881 -0.88 -2.70 51.29
CA SER A 881 -0.69 -1.25 51.48
C SER A 881 -1.98 -0.52 51.81
N PHE A 882 -3.12 -0.98 51.28
CA PHE A 882 -4.43 -0.32 51.49
C PHE A 882 -5.27 -0.99 52.58
N ASP A 883 -4.72 -1.99 53.29
CA ASP A 883 -5.42 -2.77 54.32
C ASP A 883 -6.78 -3.28 53.83
N THR A 884 -6.78 -3.97 52.68
CA THR A 884 -8.02 -4.43 52.03
C THR A 884 -8.66 -5.52 52.90
N PRO A 885 -9.92 -5.34 53.37
CA PRO A 885 -10.59 -6.31 54.23
C PRO A 885 -10.68 -7.68 53.58
N ARG A 886 -10.44 -8.76 54.34
CA ARG A 886 -10.40 -10.13 53.80
C ARG A 886 -11.66 -10.53 53.03
N TYR A 887 -12.84 -10.05 53.45
CA TYR A 887 -14.11 -10.35 52.78
C TYR A 887 -14.31 -9.61 51.45
N LEU A 888 -13.50 -8.57 51.16
CA LEU A 888 -13.48 -7.87 49.88
C LEU A 888 -12.32 -8.33 48.97
N ARG A 889 -11.39 -9.14 49.49
CA ARG A 889 -10.32 -9.74 48.67
C ARG A 889 -10.95 -10.73 47.69
N GLY A 890 -10.72 -10.52 46.40
CA GLY A 890 -11.39 -11.23 45.31
C GLY A 890 -12.56 -10.47 44.69
N SER A 891 -13.21 -9.55 45.41
CA SER A 891 -14.17 -8.58 44.83
C SER A 891 -13.47 -7.30 44.37
N ILE A 892 -12.43 -6.90 45.09
CA ILE A 892 -11.49 -5.86 44.67
C ILE A 892 -10.25 -6.53 44.13
N ASP A 893 -10.13 -6.67 42.81
CA ASP A 893 -9.03 -7.40 42.18
C ASP A 893 -8.35 -6.62 41.05
N VAL A 894 -7.06 -6.92 40.82
CA VAL A 894 -6.23 -6.29 39.78
C VAL A 894 -6.24 -7.14 38.52
N ASN A 895 -6.71 -6.54 37.43
CA ASN A 895 -6.72 -7.13 36.09
C ASN A 895 -5.75 -6.40 35.17
N TYR A 896 -5.15 -7.14 34.25
CA TYR A 896 -4.27 -6.62 33.20
C TYR A 896 -4.72 -7.19 31.87
N ALA A 897 -5.04 -6.30 30.92
CA ALA A 897 -5.36 -6.67 29.55
C ALA A 897 -4.07 -6.60 28.72
N ALA A 898 -3.53 -7.76 28.32
CA ALA A 898 -2.24 -7.86 27.63
C ALA A 898 -2.24 -7.08 26.29
N TYR A 899 -3.33 -7.19 25.52
CA TYR A 899 -3.47 -6.55 24.20
C TYR A 899 -3.40 -5.02 24.25
N THR A 900 -4.08 -4.37 25.20
CA THR A 900 -4.09 -2.90 25.32
C THR A 900 -3.05 -2.36 26.32
N ALA A 901 -2.34 -3.27 27.00
CA ALA A 901 -1.48 -2.99 28.13
C ALA A 901 -2.13 -2.13 29.23
N GLU A 902 -3.46 -2.21 29.37
CA GLU A 902 -4.24 -1.48 30.37
C GLU A 902 -4.42 -2.30 31.65
N TRP A 903 -4.30 -1.62 32.78
CA TRP A 903 -4.54 -2.19 34.11
C TRP A 903 -5.90 -1.71 34.61
N ARG A 904 -6.60 -2.55 35.38
CA ARG A 904 -7.82 -2.11 36.04
C ARG A 904 -8.04 -2.77 37.37
N ILE A 905 -8.70 -2.05 38.28
CA ILE A 905 -9.05 -2.55 39.60
C ILE A 905 -10.58 -2.64 39.68
N THR A 906 -11.07 -3.87 39.76
CA THR A 906 -12.50 -4.17 39.96
C THR A 906 -12.90 -3.85 41.40
N GLY A 907 -14.20 -3.65 41.65
CA GLY A 907 -14.73 -3.45 43.01
C GLY A 907 -14.20 -2.21 43.76
N LYS A 908 -13.44 -1.32 43.13
CA LYS A 908 -12.73 -0.17 43.76
C LYS A 908 -13.62 0.77 44.59
N THR A 909 -14.93 0.76 44.41
CA THR A 909 -15.90 1.56 45.19
C THR A 909 -16.56 0.80 46.35
N GLN A 910 -16.36 -0.52 46.47
CA GLN A 910 -16.94 -1.35 47.52
C GLN A 910 -16.26 -1.17 48.88
N ILE A 911 -15.10 -0.49 48.91
CA ILE A 911 -14.40 -0.19 50.15
C ILE A 911 -15.19 0.83 51.00
N PRO A 912 -15.47 0.53 52.29
CA PRO A 912 -16.18 1.45 53.16
C PRO A 912 -15.47 2.79 53.34
N TYR A 913 -16.23 3.89 53.40
CA TYR A 913 -15.71 5.25 53.61
C TYR A 913 -14.93 5.44 54.92
N ASN A 914 -15.11 4.55 55.91
CA ASN A 914 -14.35 4.58 57.16
C ASN A 914 -12.96 3.91 57.06
N ASN A 915 -12.58 3.37 55.89
CA ASN A 915 -11.24 2.85 55.67
C ASN A 915 -10.24 4.01 55.48
N ILE A 916 -9.44 4.24 56.53
CA ILE A 916 -8.47 5.35 56.60
C ILE A 916 -7.38 5.20 55.52
N ALA A 917 -6.92 3.98 55.24
CA ALA A 917 -5.89 3.74 54.24
C ALA A 917 -6.36 4.14 52.83
N ALA A 918 -7.61 3.80 52.49
CA ALA A 918 -8.20 4.05 51.19
C ALA A 918 -8.64 5.50 50.95
N TYR A 919 -9.14 6.22 51.96
CA TYR A 919 -9.69 7.58 51.78
C TYR A 919 -8.83 8.71 52.39
N THR A 920 -7.83 8.39 53.22
CA THR A 920 -7.01 9.41 53.91
C THR A 920 -5.51 9.20 53.74
N THR A 921 -4.98 7.99 53.89
CA THR A 921 -3.53 7.74 53.79
C THR A 921 -3.07 7.76 52.34
N TYR A 922 -3.66 6.92 51.49
CA TYR A 922 -3.31 6.74 50.08
C TYR A 922 -4.38 7.24 49.12
N GLY A 923 -5.48 7.79 49.64
CA GLY A 923 -6.53 8.42 48.83
C GLY A 923 -7.04 9.72 49.43
N THR A 924 -8.11 10.20 48.83
CA THR A 924 -8.86 11.40 49.18
C THR A 924 -10.35 11.07 49.19
N ASP A 925 -11.17 11.95 49.77
CA ASP A 925 -12.63 11.80 49.74
C ASP A 925 -13.20 11.79 48.30
N ARG A 926 -12.50 12.42 47.34
CA ARG A 926 -12.90 12.53 45.93
C ARG A 926 -12.31 11.44 45.02
N ALA A 927 -11.24 10.78 45.46
CA ALA A 927 -10.59 9.67 44.77
C ALA A 927 -9.89 8.76 45.77
N ASN A 928 -10.42 7.57 45.97
CA ASN A 928 -9.83 6.58 46.88
C ASN A 928 -8.53 5.97 46.32
N ALA A 929 -7.77 5.30 47.19
CA ALA A 929 -6.47 4.73 46.88
C ALA A 929 -6.49 3.73 45.70
N TYR A 930 -7.57 2.96 45.53
CA TYR A 930 -7.71 2.00 44.43
C TYR A 930 -7.87 2.70 43.08
N ARG A 931 -8.66 3.79 43.00
CA ARG A 931 -8.74 4.61 41.80
C ARG A 931 -7.38 5.23 41.45
N ILE A 932 -6.68 5.77 42.44
CA ILE A 932 -5.37 6.40 42.26
C ILE A 932 -4.32 5.36 41.84
N LEU A 933 -4.37 4.13 42.38
CA LEU A 933 -3.50 3.03 41.99
C LEU A 933 -3.78 2.60 40.54
N GLU A 934 -5.04 2.46 40.14
CA GLU A 934 -5.42 2.15 38.76
C GLU A 934 -4.90 3.20 37.76
N ASP A 935 -5.06 4.49 38.08
CA ASP A 935 -4.51 5.58 37.27
C ASP A 935 -2.97 5.50 37.21
N SER A 936 -2.32 5.15 38.33
CA SER A 936 -0.86 4.97 38.41
C SER A 936 -0.36 3.80 37.57
N LEU A 937 -1.04 2.65 37.61
CA LEU A 937 -0.71 1.47 36.81
C LEU A 937 -0.86 1.75 35.30
N ASN A 938 -1.79 2.63 34.93
CA ASN A 938 -1.97 3.09 33.55
C ASN A 938 -1.09 4.28 33.16
N LEU A 939 -0.17 4.72 34.03
CA LEU A 939 0.70 5.87 33.81
C LEU A 939 -0.09 7.17 33.51
N ARG A 940 -1.25 7.34 34.16
CA ARG A 940 -2.14 8.50 34.04
C ARG A 940 -2.03 9.37 35.28
N ASP A 941 -2.04 10.69 35.11
CA ASP A 941 -2.17 11.61 36.24
C ASP A 941 -3.62 11.61 36.75
N VAL A 942 -3.78 11.53 38.07
CA VAL A 942 -5.11 11.61 38.68
C VAL A 942 -5.64 13.03 38.59
N ARG A 943 -6.80 13.21 37.93
CA ARG A 943 -7.48 14.50 37.80
C ARG A 943 -8.90 14.44 38.35
N ILE A 944 -9.29 15.46 39.11
CA ILE A 944 -10.61 15.61 39.75
C ILE A 944 -11.34 16.79 39.12
N TYR A 945 -12.61 16.61 38.78
CA TYR A 945 -13.40 17.60 38.06
C TYR A 945 -14.75 17.81 38.73
N ASP A 946 -15.23 19.05 38.74
CA ASP A 946 -16.50 19.48 39.34
C ASP A 946 -17.47 19.91 38.25
N THR A 947 -18.71 19.42 38.28
CA THR A 947 -19.75 19.80 37.31
C THR A 947 -20.34 21.16 37.70
N ILE A 948 -20.22 22.15 36.81
CA ILE A 948 -20.89 23.45 36.91
C ILE A 948 -21.91 23.57 35.77
N GLU A 949 -22.99 24.30 35.99
CA GLU A 949 -24.04 24.51 34.99
C GLU A 949 -23.85 25.90 34.36
N ASP A 950 -23.71 25.96 33.04
CA ASP A 950 -23.61 27.23 32.31
C ASP A 950 -24.95 27.98 32.34
N PRO A 951 -24.99 29.31 32.09
CA PRO A 951 -26.21 30.13 32.15
C PRO A 951 -27.38 29.66 31.26
N ASP A 952 -27.10 28.83 30.26
CA ASP A 952 -28.08 28.22 29.36
C ASP A 952 -28.59 26.83 29.83
N GLY A 953 -28.22 26.39 31.05
CA GLY A 953 -28.64 25.11 31.63
C GLY A 953 -27.85 23.89 31.13
N LYS A 954 -26.62 24.10 30.63
CA LYS A 954 -25.78 23.03 30.08
C LYS A 954 -24.64 22.70 31.06
N GLU A 955 -24.53 21.45 31.46
CA GLU A 955 -23.45 21.01 32.36
C GLU A 955 -22.08 21.08 31.67
N ARG A 956 -21.19 21.86 32.25
CA ARG A 956 -19.76 21.94 31.94
C ARG A 956 -19.02 21.52 33.22
N ARG A 957 -18.29 20.40 33.25
CA ARG A 957 -17.35 20.16 34.37
C ARG A 957 -16.09 21.00 34.16
N VAL A 958 -15.39 21.29 35.25
CA VAL A 958 -14.18 22.11 35.31
C VAL A 958 -13.16 21.41 36.19
N LEU A 959 -11.87 21.52 35.87
CA LEU A 959 -10.80 20.90 36.64
C LEU A 959 -10.74 21.51 38.04
N ASN A 960 -10.91 20.68 39.07
CA ASN A 960 -10.72 21.10 40.45
C ASN A 960 -9.22 21.01 40.75
N ALA A 961 -8.52 22.13 40.59
CA ALA A 961 -7.07 22.22 40.79
C ALA A 961 -6.65 21.74 42.20
N LYS A 962 -7.38 22.13 43.25
CA LYS A 962 -7.05 21.78 44.64
C LYS A 962 -7.17 20.28 44.91
N GLU A 963 -8.30 19.67 44.57
CA GLU A 963 -8.52 18.23 44.77
C GLU A 963 -7.61 17.40 43.86
N THR A 964 -7.30 17.91 42.65
CA THR A 964 -6.32 17.30 41.74
C THR A 964 -4.91 17.32 42.33
N THR A 965 -4.45 18.42 42.91
CA THR A 965 -3.14 18.49 43.59
C THR A 965 -3.07 17.52 44.77
N LEU A 966 -4.12 17.43 45.59
CA LEU A 966 -4.17 16.47 46.71
C LEU A 966 -4.13 15.02 46.22
N ALA A 967 -4.90 14.68 45.18
CA ALA A 967 -4.89 13.35 44.59
C ALA A 967 -3.53 13.02 43.95
N ALA A 968 -2.85 13.98 43.32
CA ALA A 968 -1.50 13.81 42.77
C ALA A 968 -0.45 13.56 43.86
N GLN A 969 -0.54 14.24 45.02
CA GLN A 969 0.32 13.96 46.17
C GLN A 969 0.11 12.52 46.69
N LYS A 970 -1.13 12.06 46.75
CA LYS A 970 -1.45 10.66 47.12
C LYS A 970 -0.94 9.67 46.08
N GLN A 971 -1.02 10.02 44.80
CA GLN A 971 -0.45 9.23 43.73
C GLN A 971 1.06 9.04 43.89
N GLN A 972 1.78 10.11 44.22
CA GLN A 972 3.22 10.07 44.48
C GLN A 972 3.54 9.20 45.71
N ALA A 973 2.77 9.33 46.78
CA ALA A 973 2.93 8.50 47.98
C ALA A 973 2.73 7.00 47.69
N ILE A 974 1.78 6.63 46.81
CA ILE A 974 1.59 5.25 46.36
C ILE A 974 2.82 4.76 45.56
N ARG A 975 3.37 5.60 44.67
CA ARG A 975 4.57 5.26 43.87
C ARG A 975 5.79 5.01 44.77
N GLU A 976 6.01 5.85 45.76
CA GLU A 976 7.09 5.70 46.75
C GLU A 976 6.90 4.45 47.61
N ALA A 977 5.68 4.23 48.11
CA ALA A 977 5.36 3.02 48.87
C ALA A 977 5.60 1.75 48.04
N PHE A 978 5.27 1.75 46.74
CA PHE A 978 5.53 0.63 45.84
C PHE A 978 7.02 0.38 45.64
N LYS A 979 7.82 1.44 45.42
CA LYS A 979 9.27 1.35 45.22
C LYS A 979 9.97 0.72 46.43
N ASP A 980 9.56 1.09 47.64
CA ASP A 980 10.09 0.50 48.86
C ASP A 980 9.57 -0.91 49.10
N TRP A 981 8.29 -1.13 48.80
CA TRP A 981 7.63 -2.41 49.02
C TRP A 981 8.21 -3.49 48.12
N ILE A 982 8.32 -3.25 46.81
CA ILE A 982 8.66 -4.29 45.80
C ILE A 982 9.97 -5.03 46.15
N TRP A 983 10.95 -4.30 46.69
CA TRP A 983 12.24 -4.87 47.06
C TRP A 983 12.35 -5.32 48.52
N ARG A 984 11.39 -5.00 49.39
CA ARG A 984 11.47 -5.29 50.84
C ARG A 984 11.59 -6.77 51.15
N ASP A 985 10.85 -7.61 50.43
CA ASP A 985 10.85 -9.06 50.62
C ASP A 985 12.01 -9.71 49.85
N PRO A 986 12.88 -10.51 50.50
CA PRO A 986 14.03 -11.14 49.85
C PRO A 986 13.67 -12.13 48.73
N GLU A 987 12.59 -12.91 48.89
CA GLU A 987 12.20 -13.94 47.91
C GLU A 987 11.64 -13.28 46.64
N ARG A 988 10.73 -12.32 46.81
CA ARG A 988 10.20 -11.50 45.71
C ARG A 988 11.32 -10.74 44.99
N ARG A 989 12.27 -10.14 45.72
CA ARG A 989 13.41 -9.45 45.14
C ARG A 989 14.22 -10.39 44.23
N GLN A 990 14.57 -11.57 44.71
CA GLN A 990 15.33 -12.55 43.92
C GLN A 990 14.56 -13.03 42.69
N ALA A 991 13.25 -13.27 42.82
CA ALA A 991 12.40 -13.67 41.70
C ALA A 991 12.34 -12.60 40.61
N LEU A 992 12.07 -11.34 40.97
CA LEU A 992 11.98 -10.22 40.03
C LEU A 992 13.32 -9.87 39.38
N VAL A 993 14.43 -9.93 40.12
CA VAL A 993 15.78 -9.73 39.56
C VAL A 993 16.08 -10.80 38.51
N ARG A 994 15.76 -12.07 38.80
CA ARG A 994 15.96 -13.16 37.84
C ARG A 994 15.11 -12.95 36.59
N GLN A 995 13.82 -12.69 36.77
CA GLN A 995 12.89 -12.48 35.67
C GLN A 995 13.32 -11.30 34.78
N TYR A 996 13.69 -10.17 35.37
CA TYR A 996 14.17 -9.00 34.63
C TYR A 996 15.42 -9.33 33.81
N ASN A 997 16.37 -10.05 34.39
CA ASN A 997 17.58 -10.41 33.66
C ASN A 997 17.30 -11.40 32.53
N GLU A 998 16.39 -12.36 32.74
CA GLU A 998 16.00 -13.34 31.73
C GLU A 998 15.23 -12.74 30.55
N GLU A 999 14.32 -11.80 30.81
CA GLU A 999 13.44 -11.22 29.80
C GLU A 999 14.04 -9.95 29.17
N MET A 1000 14.50 -9.01 30.00
CA MET A 1000 14.92 -7.67 29.57
C MET A 1000 16.42 -7.54 29.35
N ASN A 1001 17.27 -8.16 30.18
CA ASN A 1001 18.74 -8.14 30.04
C ASN A 1001 19.24 -9.36 29.23
N SER A 1002 18.64 -9.55 28.07
CA SER A 1002 18.83 -10.75 27.23
C SER A 1002 19.42 -10.45 25.86
N THR A 1003 19.41 -9.18 25.42
CA THR A 1003 19.83 -8.77 24.07
C THR A 1003 21.25 -8.23 24.06
N ARG A 1004 22.13 -8.83 23.25
CA ARG A 1004 23.46 -8.30 22.95
C ARG A 1004 23.46 -7.64 21.57
N PRO A 1005 23.85 -6.35 21.43
CA PRO A 1005 23.97 -5.71 20.12
C PRO A 1005 24.97 -6.45 19.21
N ARG A 1006 24.69 -6.46 17.90
CA ARG A 1006 25.64 -6.95 16.90
C ARG A 1006 26.68 -5.88 16.61
N GLU A 1007 27.94 -6.29 16.53
CA GLU A 1007 29.04 -5.44 16.06
C GLU A 1007 29.34 -5.81 14.61
N TYR A 1008 29.38 -4.81 13.73
CA TYR A 1008 29.62 -5.01 12.30
C TYR A 1008 31.04 -4.57 11.93
N ASP A 1009 31.79 -5.46 11.31
CA ASP A 1009 33.07 -5.15 10.67
C ASP A 1009 32.88 -5.15 9.15
N GLY A 1010 33.37 -4.10 8.49
CA GLY A 1010 33.38 -3.99 7.02
C GLY A 1010 34.79 -3.91 6.44
N SER A 1011 35.83 -4.17 7.22
CA SER A 1011 37.24 -4.07 6.82
C SER A 1011 37.57 -4.96 5.61
N HIS A 1012 36.88 -6.10 5.47
CA HIS A 1012 37.02 -7.07 4.38
C HIS A 1012 36.27 -6.67 3.09
N ILE A 1013 35.40 -5.66 3.12
CA ILE A 1013 34.62 -5.27 1.94
C ILE A 1013 35.53 -4.61 0.91
N VAL A 1014 35.51 -5.16 -0.31
CA VAL A 1014 36.21 -4.63 -1.47
C VAL A 1014 35.21 -3.92 -2.39
N PHE A 1015 35.28 -2.60 -2.45
CA PHE A 1015 34.34 -1.76 -3.21
C PHE A 1015 34.70 -1.73 -4.70
N SER A 1016 33.93 -2.46 -5.52
CA SER A 1016 34.19 -2.63 -6.95
C SER A 1016 33.61 -1.48 -7.77
N GLY A 1017 34.39 -0.91 -8.71
CA GLY A 1017 33.94 0.23 -9.51
C GLY A 1017 33.90 1.57 -8.75
N MET A 1018 34.23 1.55 -7.45
CA MET A 1018 34.43 2.76 -6.66
C MET A 1018 35.69 3.50 -7.12
N ASN A 1019 35.64 4.84 -7.10
CA ASN A 1019 36.77 5.69 -7.42
C ASN A 1019 37.95 5.40 -6.45
N PRO A 1020 39.11 4.92 -6.94
CA PRO A 1020 40.22 4.46 -6.10
C PRO A 1020 40.95 5.58 -5.35
N GLU A 1021 40.71 6.85 -5.71
CA GLU A 1021 41.26 8.01 -5.00
C GLU A 1021 40.44 8.36 -3.75
N ILE A 1022 39.25 7.78 -3.59
CA ILE A 1022 38.38 7.98 -2.43
C ILE A 1022 38.50 6.77 -1.50
N THR A 1023 39.05 6.97 -0.31
CA THR A 1023 39.16 5.92 0.71
C THR A 1023 38.11 6.14 1.80
N LEU A 1024 37.20 5.17 1.95
CA LEU A 1024 36.23 5.16 3.03
C LEU A 1024 36.91 4.89 4.39
N ARG A 1025 36.47 5.61 5.41
CA ARG A 1025 36.92 5.44 6.80
C ARG A 1025 36.39 4.13 7.39
N GLU A 1026 37.03 3.64 8.44
CA GLU A 1026 36.67 2.38 9.11
C GLU A 1026 35.21 2.35 9.55
N HIS A 1027 34.71 3.42 10.19
CA HIS A 1027 33.31 3.50 10.62
C HIS A 1027 32.32 3.44 9.44
N GLN A 1028 32.68 4.01 8.29
CA GLN A 1028 31.84 3.99 7.09
C GLN A 1028 31.76 2.57 6.53
N LYS A 1029 32.88 1.84 6.53
CA LYS A 1029 32.90 0.43 6.12
C LYS A 1029 32.04 -0.44 7.04
N SER A 1030 32.15 -0.27 8.35
CA SER A 1030 31.30 -0.96 9.33
C SER A 1030 29.82 -0.62 9.16
N ALA A 1031 29.48 0.63 8.86
CA ALA A 1031 28.12 1.04 8.57
C ALA A 1031 27.57 0.39 7.29
N ILE A 1032 28.41 0.28 6.25
CA ILE A 1032 28.04 -0.45 5.03
C ILE A 1032 27.86 -1.94 5.31
N ALA A 1033 28.74 -2.55 6.11
CA ALA A 1033 28.57 -3.93 6.56
C ALA A 1033 27.26 -4.15 7.33
N HIS A 1034 26.86 -3.18 8.16
CA HIS A 1034 25.56 -3.20 8.83
C HIS A 1034 24.40 -3.23 7.82
N VAL A 1035 24.46 -2.41 6.77
CA VAL A 1035 23.43 -2.41 5.71
C VAL A 1035 23.44 -3.72 4.88
N LEU A 1036 24.61 -4.30 4.61
CA LEU A 1036 24.73 -5.50 3.77
C LEU A 1036 24.32 -6.78 4.52
N TYR A 1037 24.71 -6.91 5.78
CA TYR A 1037 24.58 -8.14 6.57
C TYR A 1037 23.47 -8.06 7.63
N GLY A 1038 22.99 -6.86 7.95
CA GLY A 1038 21.87 -6.63 8.83
C GLY A 1038 20.51 -6.72 8.13
N GLY A 1039 19.49 -6.29 8.88
CA GLY A 1039 18.14 -6.05 8.35
C GLY A 1039 17.99 -4.59 7.92
N ASN A 1040 16.77 -4.08 8.06
CA ASN A 1040 16.53 -2.65 7.98
C ASN A 1040 17.46 -1.89 8.94
N THR A 1041 18.05 -0.81 8.45
CA THR A 1041 19.16 -0.13 9.13
C THR A 1041 18.90 1.36 9.28
N LEU A 1042 19.18 1.91 10.47
CA LEU A 1042 19.18 3.35 10.73
C LEU A 1042 20.62 3.88 10.90
N LEU A 1043 21.08 4.65 9.93
CA LEU A 1043 22.34 5.40 9.95
C LEU A 1043 22.17 6.72 10.73
N ALA A 1044 22.26 6.62 12.05
CA ALA A 1044 22.14 7.74 12.99
C ALA A 1044 23.48 8.48 13.23
N HIS A 1045 24.19 8.85 12.16
CA HIS A 1045 25.47 9.56 12.26
C HIS A 1045 25.31 11.10 12.25
N GLU A 1046 26.22 11.82 12.90
CA GLU A 1046 26.25 13.29 12.87
C GLU A 1046 26.38 13.87 11.44
N VAL A 1047 26.04 15.15 11.28
CA VAL A 1047 26.18 15.85 9.99
C VAL A 1047 27.65 15.88 9.59
N GLY A 1048 27.97 15.53 8.34
CA GLY A 1048 29.35 15.46 7.85
C GLY A 1048 30.09 14.15 8.13
N ALA A 1049 29.48 13.18 8.82
CA ALA A 1049 30.09 11.86 9.08
C ALA A 1049 30.29 10.99 7.82
N GLY A 1050 29.68 11.37 6.68
CA GLY A 1050 29.81 10.68 5.40
C GLY A 1050 28.66 9.73 5.05
N LYS A 1051 27.45 9.96 5.60
CA LYS A 1051 26.23 9.15 5.36
C LYS A 1051 25.89 8.94 3.88
N THR A 1052 26.10 9.96 3.04
CA THR A 1052 25.87 9.87 1.59
C THR A 1052 26.72 8.77 0.96
N PHE A 1053 28.02 8.72 1.26
CA PHE A 1053 28.91 7.69 0.73
C PHE A 1053 28.60 6.31 1.30
N GLU A 1054 28.20 6.22 2.57
CA GLU A 1054 27.73 4.97 3.19
C GLU A 1054 26.54 4.39 2.41
N MET A 1055 25.52 5.21 2.12
CA MET A 1055 24.32 4.77 1.40
C MET A 1055 24.62 4.40 -0.07
N VAL A 1056 25.44 5.21 -0.77
CA VAL A 1056 25.82 4.94 -2.17
C VAL A 1056 26.64 3.65 -2.28
N ALA A 1057 27.68 3.50 -1.45
CA ALA A 1057 28.51 2.30 -1.46
C ALA A 1057 27.72 1.05 -1.07
N ALA A 1058 26.84 1.15 -0.06
CA ALA A 1058 25.95 0.07 0.31
C ALA A 1058 25.03 -0.34 -0.84
N ALA A 1059 24.41 0.59 -1.57
CA ALA A 1059 23.55 0.29 -2.70
C ALA A 1059 24.29 -0.44 -3.84
N MET A 1060 25.48 0.05 -4.21
CA MET A 1060 26.27 -0.54 -5.29
C MET A 1060 26.78 -1.93 -4.93
N GLU A 1061 27.28 -2.12 -3.71
CA GLU A 1061 27.71 -3.44 -3.23
C GLU A 1061 26.54 -4.40 -3.08
N SER A 1062 25.37 -3.91 -2.64
CA SER A 1062 24.15 -4.71 -2.57
C SER A 1062 23.74 -5.24 -3.95
N LYS A 1063 23.79 -4.38 -4.98
CA LYS A 1063 23.47 -4.77 -6.35
C LYS A 1063 24.49 -5.77 -6.92
N ARG A 1064 25.78 -5.52 -6.67
CA ARG A 1064 26.87 -6.43 -7.07
C ARG A 1064 26.71 -7.83 -6.47
N LEU A 1065 26.31 -7.91 -5.20
CA LEU A 1065 26.10 -9.16 -4.47
C LEU A 1065 24.77 -9.84 -4.78
N GLY A 1066 23.93 -9.23 -5.62
CA GLY A 1066 22.58 -9.73 -5.92
C GLY A 1066 21.61 -9.62 -4.75
N LEU A 1067 21.93 -8.83 -3.72
CA LEU A 1067 21.07 -8.56 -2.56
C LEU A 1067 19.94 -7.56 -2.86
N CYS A 1068 20.10 -6.77 -3.92
CA CYS A 1068 19.05 -5.94 -4.50
C CYS A 1068 19.22 -5.86 -6.02
N GLN A 1069 18.14 -5.60 -6.74
CA GLN A 1069 18.15 -5.36 -8.18
C GLN A 1069 18.00 -3.88 -8.51
N LYS A 1070 17.15 -3.15 -7.77
CA LYS A 1070 16.82 -1.76 -8.09
C LYS A 1070 16.63 -0.93 -6.81
N SER A 1071 17.59 -0.03 -6.58
CA SER A 1071 17.59 0.86 -5.41
C SER A 1071 16.94 2.22 -5.71
N ILE A 1072 16.16 2.75 -4.77
CA ILE A 1072 15.65 4.12 -4.80
C ILE A 1072 16.19 4.93 -3.61
N PHE A 1073 16.58 6.18 -3.88
CA PHE A 1073 17.09 7.15 -2.92
C PHE A 1073 16.09 8.29 -2.78
N VAL A 1074 15.49 8.41 -1.60
CA VAL A 1074 14.47 9.40 -1.26
C VAL A 1074 15.14 10.52 -0.46
N VAL A 1075 15.38 11.65 -1.10
CA VAL A 1075 16.20 12.76 -0.57
C VAL A 1075 15.43 14.08 -0.52
N PRO A 1076 15.87 15.09 0.26
CA PRO A 1076 15.26 16.41 0.21
C PRO A 1076 15.22 16.99 -1.21
N ASN A 1077 14.11 17.61 -1.63
CA ASN A 1077 13.86 18.00 -3.03
C ASN A 1077 14.94 18.92 -3.63
N HIS A 1078 15.65 19.70 -2.81
CA HIS A 1078 16.69 20.63 -3.26
C HIS A 1078 18.08 19.96 -3.36
N LEU A 1079 18.24 18.72 -2.87
CA LEU A 1079 19.50 17.99 -2.85
C LEU A 1079 19.59 16.90 -3.92
N THR A 1080 18.58 16.70 -4.77
CA THR A 1080 18.57 15.63 -5.78
C THR A 1080 19.75 15.71 -6.76
N GLU A 1081 20.09 16.91 -7.24
CA GLU A 1081 21.23 17.13 -8.13
C GLU A 1081 22.57 16.88 -7.41
N GLN A 1082 22.70 17.37 -6.17
CA GLN A 1082 23.90 17.17 -5.35
C GLN A 1082 24.14 15.68 -5.05
N TRP A 1083 23.08 14.95 -4.69
CA TRP A 1083 23.13 13.50 -4.48
C TRP A 1083 23.58 12.76 -5.73
N ALA A 1084 23.07 13.13 -6.92
CA ALA A 1084 23.48 12.54 -8.18
C ALA A 1084 24.97 12.77 -8.47
N SER A 1085 25.46 13.98 -8.22
CA SER A 1085 26.87 14.32 -8.37
C SER A 1085 27.77 13.52 -7.41
N GLU A 1086 27.42 13.45 -6.13
CA GLU A 1086 28.18 12.67 -5.13
C GLU A 1086 28.14 11.16 -5.44
N PHE A 1087 27.02 10.64 -5.94
CA PHE A 1087 26.91 9.25 -6.38
C PHE A 1087 27.92 8.95 -7.50
N LEU A 1088 27.92 9.75 -8.57
CA LEU A 1088 28.81 9.56 -9.72
C LEU A 1088 30.27 9.91 -9.41
N ARG A 1089 30.53 10.75 -8.43
CA ARG A 1089 31.88 10.99 -7.90
C ARG A 1089 32.46 9.74 -7.25
N LEU A 1090 31.64 9.00 -6.51
CA LEU A 1090 32.05 7.76 -5.85
C LEU A 1090 32.05 6.57 -6.80
N TYR A 1091 31.05 6.44 -7.68
CA TYR A 1091 30.90 5.38 -8.68
C TYR A 1091 30.64 5.98 -10.08
N PRO A 1092 31.71 6.33 -10.84
CA PRO A 1092 31.57 7.04 -12.12
C PRO A 1092 30.86 6.28 -13.24
N SER A 1093 30.83 4.94 -13.17
CA SER A 1093 30.18 4.09 -14.17
C SER A 1093 28.70 3.78 -13.86
N ALA A 1094 28.16 4.28 -12.75
CA ALA A 1094 26.80 3.94 -12.33
C ALA A 1094 25.73 4.53 -13.26
N ASN A 1095 24.74 3.71 -13.63
CA ASN A 1095 23.58 4.12 -14.40
C ASN A 1095 22.46 4.64 -13.49
N ILE A 1096 22.43 5.94 -13.22
CA ILE A 1096 21.45 6.54 -12.30
C ILE A 1096 20.32 7.28 -13.03
N LEU A 1097 19.11 7.25 -12.46
CA LEU A 1097 17.97 8.05 -12.90
C LEU A 1097 17.62 9.10 -11.84
N VAL A 1098 17.63 10.38 -12.22
CA VAL A 1098 17.40 11.49 -11.28
C VAL A 1098 16.10 12.22 -11.63
N THR A 1099 15.31 12.53 -10.61
CA THR A 1099 14.07 13.30 -10.78
C THR A 1099 14.30 14.79 -10.94
N THR A 1100 13.47 15.41 -11.79
CA THR A 1100 13.34 16.87 -11.88
C THR A 1100 11.94 17.34 -11.45
N LYS A 1101 11.77 18.64 -11.18
CA LYS A 1101 10.45 19.21 -10.85
C LYS A 1101 9.41 18.99 -11.95
N LYS A 1102 9.83 18.97 -13.22
CA LYS A 1102 8.94 18.80 -14.38
C LYS A 1102 8.42 17.37 -14.52
N ASP A 1103 9.17 16.38 -14.04
CA ASP A 1103 8.81 14.95 -14.19
C ASP A 1103 7.53 14.57 -13.43
N PHE A 1104 7.17 15.34 -12.39
CA PHE A 1104 5.98 15.08 -11.56
C PHE A 1104 4.83 16.06 -11.80
N GLU A 1105 4.85 16.76 -12.94
CA GLU A 1105 3.66 17.39 -13.51
C GLU A 1105 2.64 16.31 -13.95
N THR A 1106 1.35 16.62 -13.92
CA THR A 1106 0.25 15.64 -14.05
C THR A 1106 0.35 14.75 -15.30
N HIS A 1107 0.79 15.29 -16.44
CA HIS A 1107 0.95 14.56 -17.70
C HIS A 1107 2.29 13.82 -17.83
N ARG A 1108 3.32 14.20 -17.07
CA ARG A 1108 4.70 13.64 -17.18
C ARG A 1108 5.00 12.55 -16.17
N ARG A 1109 4.32 12.55 -15.02
CA ARG A 1109 4.52 11.57 -13.93
C ARG A 1109 4.42 10.12 -14.42
N LYS A 1110 3.41 9.81 -15.25
CA LYS A 1110 3.24 8.46 -15.81
C LYS A 1110 4.45 8.03 -16.64
N LYS A 1111 4.98 8.93 -17.47
CA LYS A 1111 6.18 8.68 -18.30
C LYS A 1111 7.40 8.45 -17.41
N PHE A 1112 7.58 9.22 -16.34
CA PHE A 1112 8.70 9.05 -15.42
C PHE A 1112 8.62 7.73 -14.62
N CYS A 1113 7.46 7.39 -14.07
CA CYS A 1113 7.30 6.11 -13.38
C CYS A 1113 7.45 4.91 -14.34
N ALA A 1114 7.03 5.05 -15.60
CA ALA A 1114 7.23 4.03 -16.63
C ALA A 1114 8.73 3.84 -16.92
N ARG A 1115 9.49 4.94 -16.99
CA ARG A 1115 10.94 4.88 -17.12
C ARG A 1115 11.59 4.09 -15.99
N ILE A 1116 11.20 4.34 -14.74
CA ILE A 1116 11.69 3.57 -13.59
C ILE A 1116 11.36 2.09 -13.74
N ALA A 1117 10.11 1.76 -14.06
CA ALA A 1117 9.64 0.38 -14.16
C ALA A 1117 10.40 -0.42 -15.23
N THR A 1118 10.57 0.14 -16.43
CA THR A 1118 11.16 -0.56 -17.59
C THR A 1118 12.67 -0.45 -17.69
N GLY A 1119 13.31 0.47 -16.95
CA GLY A 1119 14.75 0.71 -17.04
C GLY A 1119 15.57 -0.11 -16.06
N ASP A 1120 16.74 -0.57 -16.52
CA ASP A 1120 17.78 -1.15 -15.68
C ASP A 1120 18.70 -0.03 -15.17
N TYR A 1121 18.37 0.51 -14.00
CA TYR A 1121 19.16 1.53 -13.32
C TYR A 1121 19.84 0.93 -12.09
N ASP A 1122 21.04 1.42 -11.77
CA ASP A 1122 21.75 1.09 -10.53
C ASP A 1122 21.11 1.81 -9.34
N ALA A 1123 20.66 3.05 -9.53
CA ALA A 1123 19.94 3.81 -8.53
C ALA A 1123 18.96 4.82 -9.15
N ILE A 1124 17.84 5.06 -8.47
CA ILE A 1124 16.89 6.12 -8.78
C ILE A 1124 16.93 7.15 -7.66
N ILE A 1125 17.16 8.44 -7.97
CA ILE A 1125 17.19 9.54 -6.99
C ILE A 1125 15.91 10.37 -7.12
N ILE A 1126 15.09 10.38 -6.07
CA ILE A 1126 13.79 11.04 -6.00
C ILE A 1126 13.69 12.00 -4.81
N GLY A 1127 13.09 13.17 -5.04
CA GLY A 1127 12.77 14.11 -3.97
C GLY A 1127 11.61 13.64 -3.09
N HIS A 1128 11.62 13.95 -1.79
CA HIS A 1128 10.55 13.60 -0.82
C HIS A 1128 9.14 13.87 -1.35
N SER A 1129 8.89 15.08 -1.88
CA SER A 1129 7.55 15.46 -2.34
C SER A 1129 7.09 14.72 -3.60
N GLN A 1130 8.04 14.25 -4.42
CA GLN A 1130 7.77 13.49 -5.63
C GLN A 1130 7.51 12.02 -5.25
N PHE A 1131 8.26 11.50 -4.28
CA PHE A 1131 8.06 10.17 -3.72
C PHE A 1131 6.66 9.99 -3.12
N GLU A 1132 6.16 10.99 -2.38
CA GLU A 1132 4.79 11.03 -1.84
C GLU A 1132 3.70 10.98 -2.94
N ARG A 1133 4.03 11.35 -4.18
CA ARG A 1133 3.09 11.32 -5.32
C ARG A 1133 3.04 9.97 -6.05
N ILE A 1134 3.87 9.01 -5.64
CA ILE A 1134 3.84 7.62 -6.12
C ILE A 1134 2.99 6.82 -5.13
N PRO A 1135 1.75 6.46 -5.49
CA PRO A 1135 0.86 5.72 -4.60
C PRO A 1135 1.26 4.25 -4.52
N ILE A 1136 0.87 3.60 -3.43
CA ILE A 1136 0.79 2.13 -3.33
C ILE A 1136 -0.49 1.66 -4.03
N SER A 1137 -0.51 0.41 -4.50
CA SER A 1137 -1.73 -0.21 -5.03
C SER A 1137 -2.88 -0.14 -4.02
N LYS A 1138 -4.09 0.02 -4.55
CA LYS A 1138 -5.29 0.08 -3.71
C LYS A 1138 -5.55 -1.24 -3.00
N GLU A 1139 -5.30 -2.33 -3.71
CA GLU A 1139 -5.42 -3.70 -3.21
C GLU A 1139 -4.57 -3.88 -1.94
N ARG A 1140 -3.35 -3.34 -1.94
CA ARG A 1140 -2.48 -3.35 -0.76
C ARG A 1140 -2.91 -2.36 0.31
N GLN A 1141 -3.39 -1.17 -0.06
CA GLN A 1141 -3.97 -0.24 0.93
C GLN A 1141 -5.18 -0.84 1.64
N GLU A 1142 -6.05 -1.55 0.92
CA GLU A 1142 -7.19 -2.29 1.47
C GLU A 1142 -6.72 -3.44 2.36
N ARG A 1143 -5.75 -4.23 1.89
CA ARG A 1143 -5.18 -5.33 2.69
C ARG A 1143 -4.58 -4.84 4.00
N LEU A 1144 -3.78 -3.77 3.98
CA LEU A 1144 -3.21 -3.17 5.20
C LEU A 1144 -4.29 -2.66 6.17
N LEU A 1145 -5.37 -2.05 5.66
CA LEU A 1145 -6.49 -1.62 6.49
C LEU A 1145 -7.26 -2.83 7.05
N GLN A 1146 -7.44 -3.89 6.28
CA GLN A 1146 -8.08 -5.14 6.73
C GLN A 1146 -7.23 -5.86 7.78
N GLU A 1147 -5.91 -5.93 7.61
CA GLU A 1147 -4.98 -6.46 8.62
C GLU A 1147 -5.08 -5.66 9.92
N GLN A 1148 -5.11 -4.33 9.87
CA GLN A 1148 -5.31 -3.49 11.07
C GLN A 1148 -6.69 -3.70 11.72
N ILE A 1149 -7.76 -3.86 10.92
CA ILE A 1149 -9.10 -4.16 11.43
C ILE A 1149 -9.12 -5.55 12.08
N TRP A 1150 -8.43 -6.53 11.49
CA TRP A 1150 -8.30 -7.88 12.01
C TRP A 1150 -7.52 -7.88 13.33
N GLU A 1151 -6.35 -7.23 13.39
CA GLU A 1151 -5.56 -7.08 14.62
C GLU A 1151 -6.39 -6.47 15.74
N ILE A 1152 -7.15 -5.40 15.47
CA ILE A 1152 -8.02 -4.76 16.47
C ILE A 1152 -9.19 -5.67 16.84
N THR A 1153 -9.73 -6.44 15.90
CA THR A 1153 -10.84 -7.37 16.16
C THR A 1153 -10.38 -8.54 17.03
N GLU A 1154 -9.21 -9.12 16.76
CA GLU A 1154 -8.57 -10.12 17.63
C GLU A 1154 -8.29 -9.54 19.02
N GLY A 1155 -7.79 -8.30 19.08
CA GLY A 1155 -7.59 -7.60 20.33
C GLY A 1155 -8.86 -7.34 21.14
N ILE A 1156 -9.98 -7.05 20.47
CA ILE A 1156 -11.30 -6.97 21.11
C ILE A 1156 -11.65 -8.34 21.68
N SER A 1157 -11.52 -9.40 20.89
CA SER A 1157 -11.80 -10.79 21.32
C SER A 1157 -10.94 -11.21 22.52
N GLU A 1158 -9.66 -10.86 22.55
CA GLU A 1158 -8.74 -11.18 23.66
C GLU A 1158 -9.05 -10.36 24.93
N VAL A 1159 -9.43 -9.08 24.78
CA VAL A 1159 -9.86 -8.22 25.89
C VAL A 1159 -11.19 -8.71 26.47
N GLU A 1160 -12.11 -9.17 25.63
CA GLU A 1160 -13.38 -9.78 26.05
C GLU A 1160 -13.16 -11.13 26.75
N ALA A 1161 -12.24 -11.96 26.25
CA ALA A 1161 -11.88 -13.27 26.82
C ALA A 1161 -11.13 -13.17 28.17
N SER A 1162 -10.31 -12.14 28.36
CA SER A 1162 -9.56 -11.90 29.60
C SER A 1162 -10.36 -11.18 30.69
N GLY A 1163 -11.65 -10.90 30.45
CA GLY A 1163 -12.53 -10.20 31.39
C GLY A 1163 -12.25 -8.69 31.48
N GLY A 1164 -11.64 -8.08 30.46
CA GLY A 1164 -11.50 -6.64 30.35
C GLY A 1164 -12.87 -5.98 30.14
N GLU A 1165 -13.19 -4.89 30.87
CA GLU A 1165 -14.55 -4.34 30.74
C GLU A 1165 -14.81 -3.65 29.39
N GLN A 1166 -16.11 -3.62 29.08
CA GLN A 1166 -16.82 -2.90 28.02
C GLN A 1166 -16.29 -1.51 27.62
N PHE A 1167 -15.58 -0.79 28.49
CA PHE A 1167 -15.02 0.53 28.15
C PHE A 1167 -13.85 0.42 27.15
N THR A 1168 -12.95 -0.54 27.35
CA THR A 1168 -11.79 -0.77 26.46
C THR A 1168 -12.27 -1.37 25.14
N VAL A 1169 -13.25 -2.30 25.19
CA VAL A 1169 -13.97 -2.82 24.01
C VAL A 1169 -14.61 -1.69 23.20
N LYS A 1170 -15.35 -0.78 23.85
CA LYS A 1170 -16.03 0.35 23.17
C LYS A 1170 -15.05 1.32 22.50
N GLN A 1171 -13.84 1.47 23.04
CA GLN A 1171 -12.80 2.30 22.42
C GLN A 1171 -12.16 1.60 21.22
N LEU A 1172 -11.85 0.30 21.32
CA LEU A 1172 -11.36 -0.51 20.20
C LEU A 1172 -12.40 -0.62 19.08
N GLU A 1173 -13.68 -0.81 19.41
CA GLU A 1173 -14.84 -0.74 18.50
C GLU A 1173 -14.90 0.60 17.75
N ARG A 1174 -14.62 1.72 18.44
CA ARG A 1174 -14.60 3.04 17.80
C ARG A 1174 -13.43 3.17 16.82
N THR A 1175 -12.25 2.66 17.18
CA THR A 1175 -11.09 2.63 16.29
C THR A 1175 -11.36 1.74 15.07
N LYS A 1176 -11.94 0.55 15.29
CA LYS A 1176 -12.40 -0.36 14.25
C LYS A 1176 -13.36 0.33 13.28
N ARG A 1177 -14.44 0.97 13.77
CA ARG A 1177 -15.36 1.74 12.92
C ARG A 1177 -14.68 2.89 12.16
N GLY A 1178 -13.66 3.49 12.75
CA GLY A 1178 -12.84 4.51 12.09
C GLY A 1178 -12.03 3.95 10.92
N LEU A 1179 -11.45 2.76 11.08
CA LEU A 1179 -10.75 2.04 10.01
C LEU A 1179 -11.72 1.49 8.95
N GLU A 1180 -12.86 0.94 9.36
CA GLU A 1180 -13.94 0.49 8.46
C GLU A 1180 -14.47 1.65 7.61
N ALA A 1181 -14.70 2.83 8.19
CA ALA A 1181 -15.10 4.01 7.43
C ALA A 1181 -14.00 4.52 6.48
N ARG A 1182 -12.71 4.33 6.83
CA ARG A 1182 -11.58 4.61 5.92
C ARG A 1182 -11.52 3.59 4.79
N LEU A 1183 -11.76 2.32 5.08
CA LEU A 1183 -11.83 1.23 4.10
C LEU A 1183 -13.00 1.44 3.14
N GLU A 1184 -14.20 1.72 3.66
CA GLU A 1184 -15.38 2.06 2.86
C GLU A 1184 -15.12 3.30 2.00
N LYS A 1185 -14.47 4.33 2.56
CA LYS A 1185 -14.06 5.51 1.79
C LYS A 1185 -13.03 5.17 0.71
N LEU A 1186 -12.06 4.30 0.98
CA LEU A 1186 -11.03 3.87 0.02
C LEU A 1186 -11.65 3.04 -1.12
N GLN A 1187 -12.57 2.15 -0.79
CA GLN A 1187 -13.38 1.37 -1.73
C GLN A 1187 -14.31 2.27 -2.55
N ALA A 1188 -14.87 3.32 -1.94
CA ALA A 1188 -15.70 4.32 -2.60
C ALA A 1188 -14.90 5.38 -3.40
N ASP A 1189 -13.62 5.61 -3.10
CA ASP A 1189 -12.75 6.52 -3.84
C ASP A 1189 -12.32 5.82 -5.14
N HIS A 1190 -13.09 5.93 -6.23
CA HIS A 1190 -12.73 5.34 -7.53
C HIS A 1190 -11.34 5.79 -8.01
N ARG A 1191 -10.61 4.91 -8.73
CA ARG A 1191 -9.20 5.10 -9.18
C ARG A 1191 -8.96 6.56 -9.61
N LYS A 1192 -8.39 7.34 -8.69
CA LYS A 1192 -7.83 8.65 -9.00
C LYS A 1192 -6.43 8.38 -9.49
N ASP A 1193 -6.30 8.51 -10.80
CA ASP A 1193 -5.08 8.36 -11.57
C ASP A 1193 -4.63 6.93 -11.89
N ASP A 1194 -4.54 6.69 -13.19
CA ASP A 1194 -3.92 5.56 -13.86
C ASP A 1194 -2.38 5.76 -13.84
N VAL A 1195 -1.83 5.80 -12.62
CA VAL A 1195 -0.42 6.07 -12.32
C VAL A 1195 0.21 4.79 -11.83
N ILE A 1196 1.39 4.50 -12.37
CA ILE A 1196 2.22 3.37 -11.97
C ILE A 1196 2.44 3.42 -10.46
N THR A 1197 2.06 2.36 -9.78
CA THR A 1197 2.14 2.26 -8.31
C THR A 1197 3.56 1.92 -7.89
N PHE A 1198 3.87 2.10 -6.60
CA PHE A 1198 5.21 1.84 -6.06
C PHE A 1198 5.68 0.41 -6.34
N GLU A 1199 4.79 -0.57 -6.24
CA GLU A 1199 5.09 -1.99 -6.50
C GLU A 1199 5.44 -2.24 -7.98
N GLN A 1200 4.79 -1.52 -8.88
CA GLN A 1200 5.02 -1.63 -10.32
C GLN A 1200 6.34 -0.99 -10.77
N LEU A 1201 7.03 -0.23 -9.92
CA LEU A 1201 8.37 0.28 -10.21
C LEU A 1201 9.43 -0.83 -10.19
N GLY A 1202 9.16 -1.94 -9.50
CA GLY A 1202 10.11 -3.04 -9.28
C GLY A 1202 11.31 -2.61 -8.43
N VAL A 1203 11.09 -1.70 -7.47
CA VAL A 1203 12.11 -1.30 -6.48
C VAL A 1203 12.08 -2.28 -5.32
N ASP A 1204 13.25 -2.81 -4.95
CA ASP A 1204 13.43 -3.76 -3.85
C ASP A 1204 14.34 -3.21 -2.75
N ARG A 1205 14.93 -2.02 -2.92
CA ARG A 1205 15.71 -1.36 -1.87
C ARG A 1205 15.47 0.14 -1.84
N MET A 1206 15.29 0.69 -0.64
CA MET A 1206 14.99 2.09 -0.39
C MET A 1206 15.93 2.71 0.63
N PHE A 1207 16.57 3.80 0.22
CA PHE A 1207 17.46 4.63 1.01
C PHE A 1207 16.79 5.97 1.26
N VAL A 1208 16.53 6.36 2.51
CA VAL A 1208 15.84 7.61 2.85
C VAL A 1208 16.77 8.53 3.62
N ASP A 1209 17.11 9.67 3.03
CA ASP A 1209 17.85 10.74 3.68
C ASP A 1209 16.89 11.70 4.41
N GLU A 1210 17.36 12.27 5.52
CA GLU A 1210 16.57 13.08 6.45
C GLU A 1210 15.25 12.42 6.87
N ALA A 1211 15.35 11.15 7.27
CA ALA A 1211 14.21 10.30 7.67
C ALA A 1211 13.39 10.88 8.83
N HIS A 1212 13.95 11.84 9.59
CA HIS A 1212 13.22 12.59 10.62
C HIS A 1212 11.99 13.34 10.07
N SER A 1213 11.92 13.55 8.75
CA SER A 1213 10.77 14.12 8.04
C SER A 1213 9.50 13.26 8.13
N TYR A 1214 9.60 11.95 8.43
CA TYR A 1214 8.48 10.99 8.44
C TYR A 1214 8.04 10.56 9.86
N LYS A 1215 8.26 11.39 10.88
CA LYS A 1215 8.11 11.00 12.30
C LYS A 1215 6.70 10.87 12.89
N ASN A 1216 5.64 11.26 12.18
CA ASN A 1216 4.28 11.41 12.74
C ASN A 1216 3.31 10.32 12.25
N LEU A 1217 3.50 9.07 12.70
CA LEU A 1217 2.56 7.97 12.43
C LEU A 1217 1.47 7.90 13.51
N PHE A 1218 0.25 7.49 13.14
CA PHE A 1218 -0.81 7.21 14.10
C PHE A 1218 -0.43 6.02 15.00
N LEU A 1219 -0.58 6.19 16.31
CA LEU A 1219 -0.29 5.14 17.30
C LEU A 1219 -1.37 5.07 18.37
N TYR A 1220 -1.79 3.85 18.68
CA TYR A 1220 -2.64 3.57 19.83
C TYR A 1220 -1.76 3.53 21.10
N THR A 1221 -2.02 4.40 22.08
CA THR A 1221 -1.31 4.43 23.35
C THR A 1221 -2.28 4.63 24.52
N LYS A 1222 -2.02 3.92 25.64
CA LYS A 1222 -2.74 4.07 26.91
C LYS A 1222 -2.50 5.40 27.62
N MET A 1223 -1.42 6.10 27.23
CA MET A 1223 -1.05 7.41 27.77
C MET A 1223 -1.83 8.53 27.06
N ARG A 1224 -2.45 9.43 27.82
CA ARG A 1224 -3.18 10.59 27.28
C ARG A 1224 -2.36 11.86 27.47
N ASN A 1225 -2.32 12.73 26.45
CA ASN A 1225 -1.69 14.06 26.50
C ASN A 1225 -0.18 14.03 26.85
N VAL A 1226 0.55 13.02 26.40
CA VAL A 1226 2.02 13.02 26.49
C VAL A 1226 2.56 13.89 25.37
N ALA A 1227 3.32 14.93 25.72
CA ALA A 1227 4.01 15.77 24.75
C ALA A 1227 4.84 14.89 23.81
N GLY A 1228 4.59 14.99 22.50
CA GLY A 1228 5.29 14.20 21.48
C GLY A 1228 4.56 12.94 20.98
N LEU A 1229 3.47 12.49 21.60
CA LEU A 1229 2.61 11.43 21.07
C LEU A 1229 1.50 12.05 20.21
N SER A 1230 1.65 12.02 18.88
CA SER A 1230 0.58 12.46 17.96
C SER A 1230 -0.48 11.38 17.83
N THR A 1231 -1.70 11.67 18.27
CA THR A 1231 -2.89 10.85 17.95
C THR A 1231 -3.49 11.20 16.57
N THR A 1232 -2.82 12.07 15.82
CA THR A 1232 -3.25 12.57 14.51
C THR A 1232 -2.31 12.02 13.42
N ASP A 1233 -2.93 11.47 12.38
CA ASP A 1233 -2.27 10.78 11.29
C ASP A 1233 -1.70 11.78 10.27
N ALA A 1234 -0.38 11.81 10.05
CA ALA A 1234 0.21 12.59 8.98
C ALA A 1234 0.30 11.73 7.72
N GLN A 1235 -0.44 12.10 6.67
CA GLN A 1235 -0.57 11.32 5.43
C GLN A 1235 0.78 10.88 4.83
N LYS A 1236 1.82 11.73 4.89
CA LYS A 1236 3.18 11.38 4.42
C LYS A 1236 3.85 10.25 5.20
N SER A 1237 3.61 10.19 6.52
CA SER A 1237 4.16 9.16 7.40
C SER A 1237 3.44 7.84 7.20
N SER A 1238 2.12 7.87 6.99
CA SER A 1238 1.33 6.68 6.65
C SER A 1238 1.71 6.12 5.28
N ASP A 1239 1.95 6.99 4.27
CA ASP A 1239 2.43 6.58 2.95
C ASP A 1239 3.82 5.92 3.01
N MET A 1240 4.78 6.55 3.71
CA MET A 1240 6.11 5.96 3.93
C MET A 1240 6.04 4.62 4.65
N PHE A 1241 5.26 4.53 5.74
CA PHE A 1241 5.07 3.29 6.50
C PHE A 1241 4.54 2.15 5.63
N ALA A 1242 3.54 2.43 4.79
CA ALA A 1242 2.97 1.42 3.91
C ALA A 1242 3.98 0.94 2.84
N LYS A 1243 4.87 1.82 2.36
CA LYS A 1243 5.96 1.45 1.42
C LYS A 1243 7.05 0.64 2.10
N CYS A 1244 7.40 0.96 3.35
CA CYS A 1244 8.30 0.16 4.16
C CYS A 1244 7.75 -1.25 4.38
N ARG A 1245 6.46 -1.39 4.76
CA ARG A 1245 5.81 -2.71 4.92
C ARG A 1245 5.86 -3.55 3.65
N TYR A 1246 5.62 -2.94 2.49
CA TYR A 1246 5.79 -3.63 1.21
C TYR A 1246 7.21 -4.14 1.00
N LEU A 1247 8.22 -3.30 1.25
CA LEU A 1247 9.62 -3.69 1.12
C LEU A 1247 10.01 -4.79 2.11
N ASP A 1248 9.49 -4.74 3.34
CA ASP A 1248 9.74 -5.77 4.35
C ASP A 1248 9.24 -7.14 3.92
N GLU A 1249 8.03 -7.20 3.34
CA GLU A 1249 7.44 -8.44 2.84
C GLU A 1249 8.23 -9.03 1.67
N VAL A 1250 8.68 -8.21 0.71
CA VAL A 1250 9.36 -8.71 -0.49
C VAL A 1250 10.86 -8.98 -0.26
N THR A 1251 11.46 -8.42 0.79
CA THR A 1251 12.89 -8.56 1.09
C THR A 1251 13.21 -9.32 2.38
N GLY A 1252 12.21 -9.67 3.18
CA GLY A 1252 12.43 -10.23 4.52
C GLY A 1252 13.06 -9.23 5.49
N SER A 1253 12.53 -8.00 5.53
CA SER A 1253 13.04 -6.88 6.36
C SER A 1253 14.49 -6.48 6.08
N ARG A 1254 14.87 -6.43 4.80
CA ARG A 1254 16.22 -6.00 4.32
C ARG A 1254 16.13 -4.92 3.24
N GLY A 1255 14.98 -4.28 3.12
CA GLY A 1255 14.65 -3.39 2.02
C GLY A 1255 14.82 -1.91 2.35
N VAL A 1256 14.97 -1.53 3.63
CA VAL A 1256 14.88 -0.13 4.06
C VAL A 1256 16.13 0.32 4.81
N VAL A 1257 16.71 1.44 4.39
CA VAL A 1257 17.82 2.12 5.06
C VAL A 1257 17.46 3.58 5.30
N PHE A 1258 17.42 3.99 6.55
CA PHE A 1258 17.17 5.38 6.95
C PHE A 1258 18.45 6.07 7.37
N ALA A 1259 18.60 7.35 7.03
CA ALA A 1259 19.69 8.19 7.45
C ALA A 1259 19.15 9.49 8.07
N THR A 1260 19.70 9.89 9.21
CA THR A 1260 19.36 11.17 9.86
C THR A 1260 20.43 11.57 10.87
N GLY A 1261 20.72 12.87 10.95
CA GLY A 1261 21.53 13.43 12.03
C GLY A 1261 20.78 13.58 13.36
N THR A 1262 19.44 13.50 13.33
CA THR A 1262 18.56 13.64 14.50
C THR A 1262 17.64 12.41 14.63
N PRO A 1263 18.14 11.30 15.20
CA PRO A 1263 17.36 10.07 15.34
C PRO A 1263 16.16 10.25 16.27
N VAL A 1264 16.27 11.10 17.29
CA VAL A 1264 15.17 11.45 18.20
C VAL A 1264 15.17 12.95 18.38
N SER A 1265 14.07 13.62 18.01
CA SER A 1265 13.96 15.07 18.14
C SER A 1265 13.14 15.49 19.36
N ASN A 1266 11.88 15.03 19.48
CA ASN A 1266 10.96 15.54 20.51
C ASN A 1266 10.21 14.45 21.30
N SER A 1267 10.19 13.19 20.83
CA SER A 1267 9.34 12.15 21.43
C SER A 1267 9.93 10.75 21.37
N MET A 1268 9.67 9.97 22.43
CA MET A 1268 9.91 8.51 22.47
C MET A 1268 9.13 7.76 21.39
N THR A 1269 8.01 8.33 20.93
CA THR A 1269 7.22 7.82 19.81
C THR A 1269 8.05 7.69 18.53
N GLU A 1270 9.02 8.58 18.33
CA GLU A 1270 9.90 8.56 17.16
C GLU A 1270 10.78 7.30 17.13
N LEU A 1271 11.07 6.69 18.28
CA LEU A 1271 11.79 5.42 18.37
C LEU A 1271 10.87 4.22 18.06
N TYR A 1272 9.58 4.29 18.42
CA TYR A 1272 8.62 3.21 18.16
C TYR A 1272 8.18 3.14 16.69
N VAL A 1273 8.14 4.27 15.98
CA VAL A 1273 7.72 4.34 14.56
C VAL A 1273 8.86 3.97 13.59
N ARG A 1274 10.12 3.96 14.06
CA ARG A 1274 11.32 3.78 13.23
C ARG A 1274 12.05 2.41 13.31
N PRO A 1275 11.57 1.33 13.95
CA PRO A 1275 12.29 0.05 13.96
C PRO A 1275 12.22 -0.66 12.61
#